data_AF-A0A358QLC3-F1
#
_entry.id   AF-A0A358QLC3-F1
#
_cell.length_a   1.000
_cell.length_b   1.000
_cell.length_c   1.000
_cell.angle_alpha   90.00
_cell.angle_beta   90.00
_cell.angle_gamma   90.00
#
_symmetry.space_group_name_H-M   'P 1'
#
loop_
_entity.id
_entity.type
_entity.pdbx_description
1 polymer ?
#
loop_
_entity_poly.entity_id
_entity_poly.type
_entity_poly.pdbx_seq_one_letter_code
_entity_poly.pdbx_strand_id
1 'polypeptide(L)'
;MARSFDARGGGQAVRVNLGCGPLYLDGWVNVDSDPDVRADVHGDAVEFIREHAESISEVYMGHLIEHLTLDDAVVLLITVAERLAAGTTVSAVTPDMRAIFRAYLDGEVDNVILNDSFVYSYVQPSHHRWCHDIESLTRLFERAGLIDIRPVDTATWAPVYYKTGENSRWQCGVRGTVPPNRVILAASGERRSDLYAAEVAPEPGRAPTAEEVLLAELRQVRAELARARQLAGTQSGEGGGGPELDEARRMLAAVHGSTTYRAAAAASGVARRLLPPGSRRRRVAKRALGRRTEPSAPPSRAVESAAPVDPGVFVTAEAALQHLAALGVARPQAFSVLVLARSGGSLAATLRSLEGQTWPHWRAAVLHPTKHRGSQSGHSGGARVEHHHGGLGAGGINAVLAEIPHREMVIFLEAGDTLAPSCLYQVAASVHRDPLIDLVSWDDEASGGGGRWRPRLRPSWSPEVLLSAPYLDRSFALRSARALVAGGVRQEAGRAKLWDLLLRCEMAGDRVSHIPQVLGRVRTTAAIPPGDAVTVVGQALERRSWPATARWRGDAVRVNWDLSSWPRVSVIVPTRHNRALVGPLLDGLARSGYPELEAVIVDNGARTPENESWYEGRPLHPTVIWWDRPFNYSAVNNAGARAATGGVLLFLNDDIRVTGDPGWLEKLVGWTTVTEVGSVGIQLIDPQGRIQHGGVILGLTGFAGHLFAGLRPGSSTLLGSSSWYRDVLAVTAACVAVRRDNFESVGGFDEEFTLCGSDVALGLALRQRGLRSLCVPSNALTHLESATRGPTVPRSDYFVSWWRYQRWIRSGDPYFHPRLSVESTAPRLRRPGEPAAVELAAPHVGRRLSIWHSQDDLAQAAALASRCRIDPAEVDAVKAQHRAHSAPAAPRTVNWFIPGIDSPFYGGINTALRLATKLAADHAVENRFVVCGLGPEEYIRTGIAAAFPGLASAPTFIAETDAQLARVPAADAAIATLWTTAYQVAVHPGAGRRFYLVQDFEPMFYPAGTIYALAEESYRLGLYGICNTENLARLYRSYGGTATHFTPAVDGAVFHARHRVRRSPEGPVTLFVYARPGHWRNCWELAEAALHELKDRMGDRIRIVAAGSWAPVESGDRLPAIAHLGLLDYAETGDLYRSCDMGLALTVSEHPSYLPLELMACGTSVVCLDNPAGGWLLRDGVNCLLAPRTVDGLVDRLEAMAVNPPLRRRLAGQALKDIAEFHSDWDAALGGIYDFLTDPEGVGAADVLVVGAAGSHRSQRPAEGRQRHD
;
A
#
# COMPACT_ATOMS: atom_id res chain seq x y z
N MET A 1 30.82 -16.63 22.74
CA MET A 1 31.74 -17.65 22.18
C MET A 1 30.86 -18.78 21.69
N ALA A 2 30.71 -18.95 20.38
CA ALA A 2 29.97 -20.08 19.80
C ALA A 2 30.81 -21.35 20.02
N ARG A 3 30.22 -22.41 20.61
CA ARG A 3 30.80 -23.75 20.50
C ARG A 3 30.65 -24.15 19.04
N SER A 4 31.76 -24.41 18.35
CA SER A 4 31.74 -24.97 17.00
C SER A 4 31.11 -26.36 17.05
N PHE A 5 30.11 -26.61 16.20
CA PHE A 5 29.63 -27.95 15.89
C PHE A 5 30.79 -28.72 15.21
N ASP A 6 31.56 -29.49 15.98
CA ASP A 6 32.71 -30.24 15.46
C ASP A 6 32.30 -31.71 15.21
N ALA A 7 31.67 -31.94 14.06
CA ALA A 7 31.25 -33.28 13.62
C ALA A 7 32.43 -34.18 13.17
N ARG A 8 33.69 -33.79 13.41
CA ARG A 8 34.86 -34.57 12.96
C ARG A 8 35.33 -35.65 13.94
N GLY A 9 34.61 -35.86 15.04
CA GLY A 9 34.89 -36.90 16.04
C GLY A 9 33.89 -38.06 16.02
N GLY A 10 33.98 -38.95 15.03
CA GLY A 10 33.44 -40.32 15.11
C GLY A 10 31.93 -40.50 14.90
N GLY A 11 31.49 -40.62 13.65
CA GLY A 11 30.45 -41.54 13.13
C GLY A 11 29.09 -41.75 13.84
N GLN A 12 28.75 -41.03 14.89
CA GLN A 12 27.53 -41.26 15.66
C GLN A 12 26.41 -40.35 15.15
N ALA A 13 25.33 -40.96 14.66
CA ALA A 13 24.17 -40.24 14.18
C ALA A 13 23.47 -39.48 15.33
N VAL A 14 23.08 -38.23 15.07
CA VAL A 14 22.66 -37.24 16.06
C VAL A 14 21.15 -37.04 15.99
N ARG A 15 20.49 -36.93 17.14
CA ARG A 15 19.07 -36.57 17.23
C ARG A 15 18.94 -35.06 17.48
N VAL A 16 18.05 -34.38 16.76
CA VAL A 16 17.94 -32.91 16.76
C VAL A 16 16.56 -32.45 17.23
N ASN A 17 16.54 -31.56 18.20
CA ASN A 17 15.35 -30.87 18.69
C ASN A 17 15.34 -29.46 18.09
N LEU A 18 14.53 -29.26 17.04
CA LEU A 18 14.42 -28.00 16.31
C LEU A 18 13.33 -27.12 16.93
N GLY A 19 13.66 -25.86 17.22
CA GLY A 19 12.76 -24.93 17.90
C GLY A 19 12.52 -25.35 19.34
N CYS A 20 13.60 -25.65 20.07
CA CYS A 20 13.51 -26.28 21.39
C CYS A 20 12.75 -25.43 22.42
N GLY A 21 12.70 -24.11 22.25
CA GLY A 21 12.12 -23.19 23.22
C GLY A 21 12.65 -23.46 24.63
N PRO A 22 11.79 -23.45 25.67
CA PRO A 22 12.19 -23.85 27.02
C PRO A 22 12.46 -25.35 27.22
N LEU A 23 12.10 -26.23 26.27
CA LEU A 23 12.25 -27.69 26.40
C LEU A 23 13.61 -28.14 25.85
N TYR A 24 14.62 -28.10 26.70
CA TYR A 24 15.92 -28.69 26.42
C TYR A 24 15.87 -30.21 26.58
N LEU A 25 16.24 -30.96 25.55
CA LEU A 25 16.26 -32.42 25.56
C LEU A 25 17.67 -32.96 25.73
N ASP A 26 17.92 -33.66 26.83
CA ASP A 26 19.20 -34.30 27.10
C ASP A 26 19.47 -35.43 26.10
N GLY A 27 20.69 -35.46 25.54
CA GLY A 27 21.08 -36.43 24.51
C GLY A 27 20.50 -36.14 23.11
N TRP A 28 19.99 -34.93 22.90
CA TRP A 28 19.64 -34.33 21.61
C TRP A 28 20.47 -33.06 21.41
N VAL A 29 20.68 -32.64 20.16
CA VAL A 29 21.19 -31.31 19.83
C VAL A 29 20.00 -30.37 19.75
N ASN A 30 19.96 -29.39 20.65
CA ASN A 30 18.86 -28.42 20.75
C ASN A 30 19.19 -27.17 19.96
N VAL A 31 18.33 -26.83 19.00
CA VAL A 31 18.52 -25.71 18.08
C VAL A 31 17.37 -24.74 18.23
N ASP A 32 17.68 -23.46 18.42
CA ASP A 32 16.66 -22.40 18.46
C ASP A 32 17.20 -21.10 17.89
N SER A 33 16.34 -20.24 17.37
CA SER A 33 16.73 -18.91 16.87
C SER A 33 16.71 -17.84 17.96
N ASP A 34 16.01 -18.07 19.07
CA ASP A 34 15.94 -17.16 20.20
C ASP A 34 17.26 -17.21 21.02
N PRO A 35 17.98 -16.09 21.20
CA PRO A 35 19.19 -16.06 22.02
C PRO A 35 18.93 -16.19 23.52
N ASP A 36 17.69 -16.01 23.99
CA ASP A 36 17.31 -16.04 25.40
C ASP A 36 16.89 -17.43 25.89
N VAL A 37 16.73 -18.42 24.99
CA VAL A 37 16.44 -19.81 25.37
C VAL A 37 17.72 -20.65 25.51
N ARG A 38 17.67 -21.70 26.33
CA ARG A 38 18.80 -22.63 26.48
C ARG A 38 18.88 -23.53 25.25
N ALA A 39 19.78 -23.23 24.30
CA ALA A 39 20.04 -24.05 23.11
C ALA A 39 21.54 -24.41 22.98
N ASP A 40 21.83 -25.52 22.29
CA ASP A 40 23.20 -25.91 21.95
C ASP A 40 23.72 -25.12 20.74
N VAL A 41 22.82 -24.81 19.80
CA VAL A 41 23.08 -24.01 18.61
C VAL A 41 22.00 -22.93 18.46
N HIS A 42 22.43 -21.68 18.36
CA HIS A 42 21.53 -20.55 18.08
C HIS A 42 21.55 -20.21 16.59
N GLY A 43 20.44 -20.47 15.87
CA GLY A 43 20.38 -20.31 14.41
C GLY A 43 19.01 -20.63 13.80
N ASP A 44 18.87 -20.35 12.50
CA ASP A 44 17.67 -20.68 11.73
C ASP A 44 17.54 -22.19 11.52
N ALA A 45 16.35 -22.74 11.76
CA ALA A 45 16.10 -24.18 11.69
C ALA A 45 16.32 -24.76 10.28
N VAL A 46 15.99 -24.01 9.23
CA VAL A 46 16.17 -24.44 7.83
C VAL A 46 17.64 -24.47 7.47
N GLU A 47 18.39 -23.43 7.83
CA GLU A 47 19.84 -23.37 7.59
C GLU A 47 20.59 -24.44 8.38
N PHE A 48 20.21 -24.69 9.65
CA PHE A 48 20.80 -25.76 10.45
C PHE A 48 20.66 -27.13 9.77
N ILE A 49 19.45 -27.44 9.27
CA ILE A 49 19.22 -28.71 8.55
C ILE A 49 20.05 -28.76 7.27
N ARG A 50 20.17 -27.67 6.52
CA ARG A 50 21.01 -27.62 5.31
C ARG A 50 22.48 -27.91 5.60
N GLU A 51 23.01 -27.38 6.69
CA GLU A 51 24.43 -27.53 7.05
C GLU A 51 24.79 -28.89 7.67
N HIS A 52 23.84 -29.53 8.36
CA HIS A 52 24.15 -30.69 9.21
C HIS A 52 23.38 -31.98 8.86
N ALA A 53 22.57 -31.98 7.81
CA ALA A 53 21.67 -33.08 7.45
C ALA A 53 22.29 -34.48 7.47
N GLU A 54 23.52 -34.64 6.97
CA GLU A 54 24.19 -35.95 6.85
C GLU A 54 24.47 -36.61 8.21
N SER A 55 24.49 -35.83 9.29
CA SER A 55 24.77 -36.31 10.65
C SER A 55 23.50 -36.61 11.46
N ILE A 56 22.31 -36.34 10.92
CA ILE A 56 21.05 -36.36 11.67
C ILE A 56 20.31 -37.69 11.44
N SER A 57 19.99 -38.41 12.52
CA SER A 57 19.19 -39.65 12.51
C SER A 57 17.73 -39.47 12.91
N GLU A 58 17.40 -38.39 13.62
CA GLU A 58 16.03 -38.12 14.09
C GLU A 58 15.82 -36.62 14.28
N VAL A 59 14.66 -36.11 13.88
CA VAL A 59 14.25 -34.71 14.09
C VAL A 59 12.95 -34.66 14.87
N TYR A 60 12.96 -33.84 15.93
CA TYR A 60 11.78 -33.48 16.70
C TYR A 60 11.51 -31.98 16.61
N MET A 61 10.24 -31.63 16.38
CA MET A 61 9.72 -30.26 16.31
C MET A 61 8.54 -30.15 17.29
N GLY A 62 8.85 -30.02 18.58
CA GLY A 62 7.85 -29.83 19.63
C GLY A 62 7.51 -28.36 19.78
N HIS A 63 6.25 -28.00 19.53
CA HIS A 63 5.79 -26.62 19.60
C HIS A 63 6.62 -25.64 18.75
N LEU A 64 6.88 -26.01 17.49
CA LEU A 64 7.57 -25.15 16.51
C LEU A 64 6.65 -24.80 15.33
N ILE A 65 5.99 -25.80 14.74
CA ILE A 65 5.24 -25.65 13.48
C ILE A 65 4.14 -24.59 13.59
N GLU A 66 3.44 -24.53 14.73
CA GLU A 66 2.40 -23.56 15.00
C GLU A 66 2.93 -22.13 15.11
N HIS A 67 4.23 -21.93 15.35
CA HIS A 67 4.85 -20.60 15.42
C HIS A 67 5.42 -20.11 14.08
N LEU A 68 5.50 -20.97 13.05
CA LEU A 68 5.98 -20.61 11.72
C LEU A 68 4.83 -20.07 10.85
N THR A 69 5.13 -19.33 9.77
CA THR A 69 4.11 -19.17 8.72
C THR A 69 3.87 -20.51 8.05
N LEU A 70 2.70 -20.70 7.43
CA LEU A 70 2.44 -21.93 6.67
C LEU A 70 3.53 -22.17 5.59
N ASP A 71 3.99 -21.10 4.94
CA ASP A 71 5.02 -21.19 3.90
C ASP A 71 6.38 -21.60 4.50
N ASP A 72 6.76 -21.03 5.65
CA ASP A 72 8.02 -21.36 6.34
C ASP A 72 8.00 -22.78 6.91
N ALA A 73 6.85 -23.22 7.48
CA ALA A 73 6.66 -24.58 7.95
C ALA A 73 6.78 -25.60 6.80
N VAL A 74 6.17 -25.31 5.66
CA VAL A 74 6.28 -26.14 4.44
C VAL A 74 7.74 -26.16 3.95
N VAL A 75 8.42 -25.02 3.88
CA VAL A 75 9.83 -24.96 3.45
C VAL A 75 10.75 -25.75 4.39
N LEU A 76 10.55 -25.65 5.70
CA LEU A 76 11.29 -26.42 6.69
C LEU A 76 11.09 -27.92 6.49
N LEU A 77 9.84 -28.37 6.39
CA LEU A 77 9.52 -29.79 6.24
C LEU A 77 9.98 -30.36 4.90
N ILE A 78 9.88 -29.60 3.81
CA ILE A 78 10.46 -29.98 2.51
C ILE A 78 11.98 -30.11 2.64
N THR A 79 12.64 -29.12 3.26
CA THR A 79 14.10 -29.16 3.46
C THR A 79 14.51 -30.39 4.27
N VAL A 80 13.75 -30.73 5.31
CA VAL A 80 13.90 -31.95 6.12
C VAL A 80 13.74 -33.21 5.28
N ALA A 81 12.66 -33.32 4.49
CA ALA A 81 12.40 -34.47 3.63
C ALA A 81 13.44 -34.65 2.51
N GLU A 82 14.00 -33.56 2.00
CA GLU A 82 14.98 -33.58 0.91
C GLU A 82 16.41 -33.86 1.39
N ARG A 83 16.81 -33.27 2.52
CA ARG A 83 18.22 -33.24 2.94
C ARG A 83 18.60 -34.40 3.84
N LEU A 84 17.70 -34.85 4.71
CA LEU A 84 18.01 -35.90 5.67
C LEU A 84 18.16 -37.27 5.00
N ALA A 85 18.85 -38.20 5.67
CA ALA A 85 19.05 -39.55 5.17
C ALA A 85 17.70 -40.30 5.06
N ALA A 86 17.56 -41.16 4.05
CA ALA A 86 16.38 -42.02 3.93
C ALA A 86 16.19 -42.86 5.20
N GLY A 87 14.94 -42.98 5.66
CA GLY A 87 14.59 -43.62 6.92
C GLY A 87 14.78 -42.75 8.17
N THR A 88 15.27 -41.51 8.04
CA THR A 88 15.30 -40.55 9.15
C THR A 88 13.88 -40.30 9.64
N THR A 89 13.69 -40.38 10.96
CA THR A 89 12.38 -40.17 11.58
C THR A 89 12.18 -38.69 11.88
N VAL A 90 11.04 -38.15 11.49
CA VAL A 90 10.65 -36.75 11.70
C VAL A 90 9.35 -36.74 12.50
N SER A 91 9.28 -35.94 13.56
CA SER A 91 8.08 -35.85 14.39
C SER A 91 7.78 -34.42 14.78
N ALA A 92 6.50 -34.04 14.77
CA ALA A 92 6.04 -32.74 15.25
C ALA A 92 4.85 -32.90 16.19
N VAL A 93 4.78 -32.04 17.20
CA VAL A 93 3.67 -31.98 18.15
C VAL A 93 3.24 -30.53 18.31
N THR A 94 1.94 -30.30 18.28
CA THR A 94 1.29 -28.99 18.42
C THR A 94 0.04 -29.13 19.31
N PRO A 95 -0.52 -28.04 19.86
CA PRO A 95 -1.84 -28.09 20.49
C PRO A 95 -2.92 -28.52 19.49
N ASP A 96 -3.87 -29.35 19.93
CA ASP A 96 -5.05 -29.76 19.16
C ASP A 96 -6.22 -28.81 19.44
N MET A 97 -6.32 -27.76 18.64
CA MET A 97 -7.32 -26.72 18.87
C MET A 97 -8.75 -27.20 18.61
N ARG A 98 -8.94 -28.24 17.79
CA ARG A 98 -10.26 -28.82 17.53
C ARG A 98 -10.74 -29.60 18.76
N ALA A 99 -9.85 -30.35 19.41
CA ALA A 99 -10.15 -31.02 20.69
C ALA A 99 -10.46 -30.00 21.80
N ILE A 100 -9.66 -28.93 21.89
CA ILE A 100 -9.83 -27.86 22.88
C ILE A 100 -11.19 -27.15 22.70
N PHE A 101 -11.54 -26.76 21.47
CA PHE A 101 -12.82 -26.08 21.22
C PHE A 101 -14.02 -27.01 21.43
N ARG A 102 -13.91 -28.30 21.10
CA ARG A 102 -14.97 -29.27 21.42
C ARG A 102 -15.18 -29.40 22.92
N ALA A 103 -14.11 -29.54 23.69
CA ALA A 103 -14.19 -29.60 25.15
C ALA A 103 -14.80 -28.33 25.77
N TYR A 104 -14.52 -27.17 25.17
CA TYR A 104 -15.17 -25.93 25.56
C TYR A 104 -16.67 -25.94 25.23
N LEU A 105 -17.06 -26.39 24.03
CA LEU A 105 -18.46 -26.51 23.62
C LEU A 105 -19.23 -27.55 24.43
N ASP A 106 -18.56 -28.62 24.86
CA ASP A 106 -19.10 -29.70 25.68
C ASP A 106 -19.12 -29.33 27.19
N GLY A 107 -18.59 -28.16 27.55
CA GLY A 107 -18.58 -27.64 28.92
C GLY A 107 -17.55 -28.28 29.85
N GLU A 108 -16.58 -29.02 29.31
CA GLU A 108 -15.49 -29.65 30.07
C GLU A 108 -14.41 -28.65 30.50
N VAL A 109 -14.23 -27.58 29.74
CA VAL A 109 -13.31 -26.47 30.06
C VAL A 109 -14.08 -25.16 29.97
N ASP A 110 -13.93 -24.31 30.99
CA ASP A 110 -14.59 -23.01 31.02
C ASP A 110 -13.80 -21.96 30.24
N ASN A 111 -14.38 -20.77 30.09
CA ASN A 111 -13.70 -19.65 29.43
C ASN A 111 -12.41 -19.23 30.13
N VAL A 112 -12.23 -19.50 31.43
CA VAL A 112 -11.03 -19.12 32.17
C VAL A 112 -9.89 -20.06 31.82
N ILE A 113 -10.13 -21.36 31.81
CA ILE A 113 -9.16 -22.40 31.43
C ILE A 113 -8.85 -22.35 29.93
N LEU A 114 -9.87 -22.19 29.07
CA LEU A 114 -9.69 -22.01 27.63
C LEU A 114 -8.80 -20.79 27.35
N ASN A 115 -9.06 -19.70 28.07
CA ASN A 115 -8.25 -18.50 27.99
C ASN A 115 -6.85 -18.74 28.54
N ASP A 116 -6.65 -19.01 29.82
CA ASP A 116 -5.33 -19.12 30.45
C ASP A 116 -4.40 -20.19 29.83
N SER A 117 -4.95 -21.28 29.28
CA SER A 117 -4.15 -22.42 28.82
C SER A 117 -4.01 -22.54 27.30
N PHE A 118 -4.95 -22.00 26.49
CA PHE A 118 -5.00 -22.29 25.05
C PHE A 118 -5.23 -21.07 24.15
N VAL A 119 -5.95 -20.05 24.63
CA VAL A 119 -6.28 -18.82 23.88
C VAL A 119 -5.42 -17.62 24.31
N TYR A 120 -4.92 -17.55 25.56
CA TYR A 120 -4.00 -16.53 26.10
C TYR A 120 -2.51 -16.88 25.90
N SER A 121 -2.14 -17.24 24.68
CA SER A 121 -0.76 -17.02 24.22
C SER A 121 -0.47 -15.53 23.88
N TYR A 122 -1.41 -14.62 24.13
CA TYR A 122 -1.26 -13.16 23.91
C TYR A 122 -0.34 -12.42 24.90
N VAL A 123 0.12 -13.10 25.97
CA VAL A 123 1.06 -12.56 26.98
C VAL A 123 2.40 -13.33 26.98
N GLN A 124 2.52 -14.41 26.20
CA GLN A 124 3.79 -15.13 26.03
C GLN A 124 4.65 -14.49 24.92
N PRO A 125 5.99 -14.55 24.99
CA PRO A 125 6.88 -13.97 23.98
C PRO A 125 6.68 -14.54 22.55
N SER A 126 6.38 -15.84 22.43
CA SER A 126 6.13 -16.56 21.16
C SER A 126 4.64 -16.86 20.99
N HIS A 127 4.03 -16.41 19.89
CA HIS A 127 2.59 -16.59 19.62
C HIS A 127 2.36 -17.72 18.61
N HIS A 128 1.35 -18.57 18.81
CA HIS A 128 0.90 -19.54 17.79
C HIS A 128 0.26 -18.76 16.63
N ARG A 129 0.76 -18.95 15.41
CA ARG A 129 0.26 -18.34 14.16
C ARG A 129 -0.81 -19.18 13.50
N TRP A 130 -0.75 -20.50 13.66
CA TRP A 130 -1.69 -21.45 13.08
C TRP A 130 -2.15 -22.44 14.13
N CYS A 131 -3.37 -22.91 13.95
CA CYS A 131 -3.94 -23.99 14.74
C CYS A 131 -3.87 -25.27 13.90
N HIS A 132 -3.42 -26.35 14.50
CA HIS A 132 -3.38 -27.67 13.86
C HIS A 132 -4.24 -28.64 14.65
N ASP A 133 -4.79 -29.60 13.93
CA ASP A 133 -5.35 -30.84 14.44
C ASP A 133 -4.59 -32.00 13.77
N ILE A 134 -4.88 -33.24 14.19
CA ILE A 134 -4.16 -34.40 13.67
C ILE A 134 -4.25 -34.53 12.14
N GLU A 135 -5.38 -34.13 11.55
CA GLU A 135 -5.66 -34.23 10.12
C GLU A 135 -4.86 -33.19 9.32
N SER A 136 -4.88 -31.92 9.75
CA SER A 136 -4.13 -30.84 9.11
C SER A 136 -2.61 -31.00 9.28
N LEU A 137 -2.15 -31.52 10.43
CA LEU A 137 -0.73 -31.80 10.64
C LEU A 137 -0.26 -32.99 9.79
N THR A 138 -1.07 -34.03 9.65
CA THR A 138 -0.80 -35.17 8.73
C THR A 138 -0.66 -34.68 7.29
N ARG A 139 -1.63 -33.88 6.81
CA ARG A 139 -1.58 -33.28 5.46
C ARG A 139 -0.34 -32.42 5.23
N LEU A 140 0.15 -31.73 6.26
CA LEU A 140 1.36 -30.92 6.17
C LEU A 140 2.61 -31.81 5.94
N PHE A 141 2.72 -32.93 6.66
CA PHE A 141 3.79 -33.93 6.45
C PHE A 141 3.70 -34.59 5.07
N GLU A 142 2.48 -34.94 4.62
CA GLU A 142 2.25 -35.51 3.28
C GLU A 142 2.67 -34.53 2.17
N ARG A 143 2.28 -33.25 2.28
CA ARG A 143 2.69 -32.20 1.32
C ARG A 143 4.19 -32.00 1.26
N ALA A 144 4.89 -32.17 2.39
CA ALA A 144 6.34 -32.07 2.43
C ALA A 144 7.06 -33.29 1.84
N GLY A 145 6.33 -34.36 1.53
CA GLY A 145 6.86 -35.57 0.92
C GLY A 145 7.36 -36.63 1.90
N LEU A 146 6.99 -36.54 3.17
CA LEU A 146 7.26 -37.58 4.17
C LEU A 146 6.31 -38.76 3.99
N ILE A 147 6.76 -39.98 4.33
CA ILE A 147 6.00 -41.22 4.18
C ILE A 147 5.84 -41.93 5.53
N ASP A 148 5.00 -42.98 5.57
CA ASP A 148 4.70 -43.74 6.80
C ASP A 148 4.24 -42.85 7.95
N ILE A 149 3.45 -41.81 7.62
CA ILE A 149 2.98 -40.82 8.57
C ILE A 149 1.92 -41.47 9.47
N ARG A 150 2.16 -41.45 10.77
CA ARG A 150 1.26 -41.98 11.78
C ARG A 150 1.09 -40.96 12.91
N PRO A 151 -0.11 -40.85 13.49
CA PRO A 151 -0.30 -40.15 14.75
C PRO A 151 0.65 -40.69 15.81
N VAL A 152 1.18 -39.79 16.65
CA VAL A 152 1.86 -40.17 17.89
C VAL A 152 0.91 -39.98 19.06
N ASP A 153 0.91 -40.93 19.98
CA ASP A 153 0.24 -40.77 21.26
C ASP A 153 1.07 -39.83 22.14
N THR A 154 0.61 -38.58 22.26
CA THR A 154 1.28 -37.51 22.99
C THR A 154 1.35 -37.79 24.50
N ALA A 155 0.54 -38.71 25.03
CA ALA A 155 0.58 -39.11 26.44
C ALA A 155 1.71 -40.11 26.74
N THR A 156 2.08 -40.96 25.78
CA THR A 156 3.09 -42.02 25.98
C THR A 156 4.40 -41.76 25.25
N TRP A 157 4.43 -40.83 24.30
CA TRP A 157 5.60 -40.56 23.47
C TRP A 157 6.57 -39.55 24.12
N ALA A 158 7.87 -39.84 24.07
CA ALA A 158 8.94 -38.91 24.45
C ALA A 158 9.61 -38.40 23.16
N PRO A 159 9.67 -37.07 22.94
CA PRO A 159 9.85 -36.03 23.97
C PRO A 159 8.76 -34.93 23.92
N VAL A 160 7.56 -35.17 24.44
CA VAL A 160 6.46 -34.19 24.44
C VAL A 160 6.50 -33.22 25.64
N TYR A 161 6.02 -31.98 25.43
CA TYR A 161 6.03 -30.85 26.39
C TYR A 161 5.14 -31.08 27.62
N TYR A 162 3.85 -31.43 27.43
CA TYR A 162 2.94 -31.79 28.52
C TYR A 162 2.63 -33.28 28.49
N LYS A 163 3.34 -34.07 29.31
CA LYS A 163 3.19 -35.55 29.40
C LYS A 163 2.18 -36.02 30.44
N THR A 164 1.81 -35.16 31.39
CA THR A 164 1.03 -35.53 32.57
C THR A 164 0.01 -34.44 32.90
N GLY A 165 -1.17 -34.85 33.38
CA GLY A 165 -2.28 -33.94 33.71
C GLY A 165 -3.24 -33.71 32.54
N GLU A 166 -4.30 -32.92 32.77
CA GLU A 166 -5.36 -32.69 31.77
C GLU A 166 -4.86 -32.05 30.47
N ASN A 167 -3.64 -31.48 30.44
CA ASN A 167 -3.08 -30.83 29.26
C ASN A 167 -2.50 -31.78 28.20
N SER A 168 -2.30 -33.07 28.52
CA SER A 168 -1.80 -34.04 27.54
C SER A 168 -2.84 -34.42 26.48
N ARG A 169 -4.14 -34.36 26.82
CA ARG A 169 -5.25 -34.69 25.89
C ARG A 169 -5.52 -33.60 24.84
N TRP A 170 -4.88 -32.44 24.97
CA TRP A 170 -5.06 -31.26 24.11
C TRP A 170 -3.92 -31.06 23.12
N GLN A 171 -3.16 -32.11 22.83
CA GLN A 171 -2.08 -32.07 21.86
C GLN A 171 -2.29 -33.13 20.80
N CYS A 172 -2.01 -32.76 19.56
CA CYS A 172 -1.91 -33.69 18.45
C CYS A 172 -0.45 -33.75 17.99
N GLY A 173 -0.05 -34.91 17.48
CA GLY A 173 1.29 -35.07 16.95
C GLY A 173 1.32 -36.13 15.87
N VAL A 174 2.25 -35.97 14.95
CA VAL A 174 2.49 -36.95 13.89
C VAL A 174 3.96 -37.29 13.81
N ARG A 175 4.25 -38.50 13.35
CA ARG A 175 5.59 -38.99 13.04
C ARG A 175 5.58 -39.56 11.63
N GLY A 176 6.49 -39.11 10.80
CA GLY A 176 6.75 -39.64 9.46
C GLY A 176 8.22 -40.01 9.28
N THR A 177 8.52 -40.60 8.13
CA THR A 177 9.88 -40.98 7.73
C THR A 177 10.26 -40.37 6.39
N VAL A 178 11.55 -40.13 6.22
CA VAL A 178 12.11 -39.63 4.96
C VAL A 178 12.14 -40.77 3.93
N PRO A 179 11.54 -40.60 2.74
CA PRO A 179 11.40 -41.69 1.78
C PRO A 179 12.74 -42.16 1.18
N PRO A 180 12.87 -43.45 0.81
CA PRO A 180 14.07 -43.99 0.16
C PRO A 180 14.26 -43.51 -1.29
N ASN A 181 13.17 -43.14 -1.98
CA ASN A 181 13.21 -42.54 -3.31
C ASN A 181 12.81 -41.07 -3.20
N ARG A 182 13.75 -40.16 -3.47
CA ARG A 182 13.58 -38.70 -3.45
C ARG A 182 12.69 -38.26 -4.62
N VAL A 183 11.39 -38.50 -4.50
CA VAL A 183 10.39 -38.01 -5.44
C VAL A 183 9.77 -36.76 -4.84
N ILE A 184 9.92 -35.63 -5.52
CA ILE A 184 9.11 -34.44 -5.27
C ILE A 184 7.66 -34.89 -5.47
N LEU A 185 6.92 -35.11 -4.38
CA LEU A 185 5.50 -35.42 -4.47
C LEU A 185 4.82 -34.18 -5.09
N ALA A 186 4.31 -34.37 -6.30
CA ALA A 186 3.37 -33.45 -6.91
C ALA A 186 2.20 -33.29 -5.95
N ALA A 187 2.07 -32.12 -5.33
CA ALA A 187 1.02 -31.86 -4.36
C ALA A 187 -0.36 -32.18 -4.97
N SER A 188 -1.11 -33.04 -4.27
CA SER A 188 -2.54 -33.24 -4.43
C SER A 188 -3.26 -31.89 -4.28
N GLY A 189 -4.23 -31.65 -5.16
CA GLY A 189 -4.87 -30.35 -5.37
C GLY A 189 -5.98 -30.01 -4.38
N GLU A 190 -5.65 -29.76 -3.11
CA GLU A 190 -6.58 -29.16 -2.14
C GLU A 190 -6.31 -27.66 -1.92
N ARG A 191 -7.39 -26.86 -1.81
CA ARG A 191 -7.35 -25.39 -1.76
C ARG A 191 -6.80 -24.86 -0.43
N ARG A 192 -6.21 -23.66 -0.44
CA ARG A 192 -5.88 -22.86 0.77
C ARG A 192 -7.14 -22.43 1.55
N SER A 193 -8.29 -22.38 0.89
CA SER A 193 -9.60 -21.96 1.42
C SER A 193 -10.48 -23.09 1.96
N ASP A 194 -10.16 -24.36 1.65
CA ASP A 194 -10.97 -25.52 2.09
C ASP A 194 -10.78 -25.89 3.55
N LEU A 195 -9.77 -25.32 4.20
CA LEU A 195 -9.55 -25.53 5.63
C LEU A 195 -10.65 -24.89 6.51
N TYR A 196 -11.54 -24.02 5.98
CA TYR A 196 -12.41 -23.18 6.82
C TYR A 196 -13.84 -22.85 6.33
N ALA A 197 -14.38 -23.48 5.27
CA ALA A 197 -15.71 -23.11 4.76
C ALA A 197 -16.82 -24.10 5.15
N ALA A 198 -17.47 -23.88 6.30
CA ALA A 198 -18.84 -24.35 6.55
C ALA A 198 -19.59 -23.42 7.55
N GLU A 199 -20.60 -22.76 6.99
CA GLU A 199 -21.87 -22.33 7.60
C GLU A 199 -21.89 -21.21 8.66
N VAL A 200 -22.21 -19.99 8.19
CA VAL A 200 -23.01 -19.03 8.96
C VAL A 200 -24.04 -18.39 8.02
N ALA A 201 -25.32 -18.73 8.20
CA ALA A 201 -26.43 -17.83 7.90
C ALA A 201 -27.54 -18.03 8.96
N PRO A 202 -28.18 -16.96 9.45
CA PRO A 202 -29.05 -16.99 10.62
C PRO A 202 -30.52 -17.18 10.25
N GLU A 203 -31.29 -17.82 11.13
CA GLU A 203 -32.76 -17.77 11.12
C GLU A 203 -33.29 -16.97 12.33
N PRO A 204 -34.45 -16.29 12.18
CA PRO A 204 -34.92 -15.23 13.07
C PRO A 204 -35.74 -15.79 14.25
N GLY A 205 -35.48 -15.27 15.44
CA GLY A 205 -36.18 -15.67 16.69
C GLY A 205 -35.25 -15.99 17.88
N ARG A 206 -33.99 -15.54 17.85
CA ARG A 206 -32.97 -15.88 18.85
C ARG A 206 -33.16 -15.14 20.18
N ALA A 207 -33.15 -15.91 21.28
CA ALA A 207 -32.96 -15.45 22.64
C ALA A 207 -31.60 -14.70 22.81
N PRO A 208 -31.45 -13.80 23.82
CA PRO A 208 -30.32 -12.87 23.88
C PRO A 208 -28.96 -13.58 23.83
N THR A 209 -28.03 -12.94 23.13
CA THR A 209 -26.67 -13.43 22.93
C THR A 209 -25.85 -13.35 24.22
N ALA A 210 -24.85 -14.21 24.36
CA ALA A 210 -23.95 -14.19 25.52
C ALA A 210 -23.24 -12.84 25.70
N GLU A 211 -23.05 -12.06 24.62
CA GLU A 211 -22.50 -10.70 24.67
C GLU A 211 -23.42 -9.70 25.39
N GLU A 212 -24.74 -9.84 25.23
CA GLU A 212 -25.75 -9.00 25.90
C GLU A 212 -25.88 -9.31 27.39
N VAL A 213 -25.67 -10.59 27.77
CA VAL A 213 -25.61 -11.03 29.17
C VAL A 213 -24.30 -10.61 29.83
N LEU A 214 -23.18 -10.65 29.09
CA LEU A 214 -21.86 -10.22 29.56
C LEU A 214 -21.78 -8.69 29.77
N LEU A 215 -22.50 -7.91 28.97
CA LEU A 215 -22.66 -6.46 29.15
C LEU A 215 -23.47 -6.09 30.40
N ALA A 216 -24.33 -6.98 30.89
CA ALA A 216 -25.06 -6.77 32.15
C ALA A 216 -24.16 -7.04 33.37
N GLU A 217 -23.30 -8.06 33.32
CA GLU A 217 -22.39 -8.39 34.43
C GLU A 217 -21.16 -7.47 34.52
N LEU A 218 -20.62 -6.99 33.39
CA LEU A 218 -19.51 -6.01 33.39
C LEU A 218 -19.88 -4.66 34.03
N ARG A 219 -21.19 -4.31 34.04
CA ARG A 219 -21.70 -3.14 34.75
C ARG A 219 -21.68 -3.33 36.28
N GLN A 220 -21.76 -4.56 36.74
CA GLN A 220 -21.76 -4.92 38.16
C GLN A 220 -20.34 -4.92 38.74
N VAL A 221 -19.34 -5.41 37.99
CA VAL A 221 -17.92 -5.44 38.42
C VAL A 221 -17.29 -4.04 38.48
N ARG A 222 -17.66 -3.14 37.56
CA ARG A 222 -17.23 -1.73 37.62
C ARG A 222 -17.74 -1.01 38.87
N ALA A 223 -18.90 -1.41 39.42
CA ALA A 223 -19.46 -0.83 40.63
C ALA A 223 -18.72 -1.29 41.92
N GLU A 224 -18.04 -2.44 41.90
CA GLU A 224 -17.31 -2.99 43.05
C GLU A 224 -15.86 -2.49 43.13
N LEU A 225 -15.19 -2.31 41.98
CA LEU A 225 -13.84 -1.74 41.91
C LEU A 225 -13.78 -0.25 42.32
N ALA A 226 -14.90 0.47 42.13
CA ALA A 226 -15.09 1.82 42.65
C ALA A 226 -15.20 1.85 44.20
N ARG A 227 -15.79 0.81 44.81
CA ARG A 227 -15.89 0.67 46.29
C ARG A 227 -14.56 0.32 46.94
N ALA A 228 -13.75 -0.54 46.32
CA ALA A 228 -12.43 -0.93 46.84
C ALA A 228 -11.42 0.25 46.88
N ARG A 229 -11.50 1.16 45.90
CA ARG A 229 -10.68 2.38 45.88
C ARG A 229 -11.14 3.43 46.90
N GLN A 230 -12.42 3.44 47.30
CA GLN A 230 -12.92 4.27 48.39
C GLN A 230 -12.48 3.76 49.78
N LEU A 231 -12.32 2.44 49.96
CA LEU A 231 -11.89 1.82 51.21
C LEU A 231 -10.38 1.99 51.53
N ALA A 232 -9.54 2.23 50.52
CA ALA A 232 -8.13 2.58 50.72
C ALA A 232 -7.91 4.07 51.05
N GLY A 233 -8.98 4.88 51.00
CA GLY A 233 -8.94 6.33 51.20
C GLY A 233 -9.36 6.82 52.59
N THR A 234 -9.66 5.95 53.56
CA THR A 234 -10.28 6.39 54.83
C THR A 234 -9.79 5.64 56.08
N GLN A 235 -8.47 5.56 56.31
CA GLN A 235 -7.92 5.58 57.67
C GLN A 235 -6.58 6.33 57.69
N SER A 236 -6.64 7.57 58.17
CA SER A 236 -5.53 8.36 58.68
C SER A 236 -5.04 7.77 60.01
N GLY A 237 -3.74 7.56 60.16
CA GLY A 237 -3.17 7.23 61.47
C GLY A 237 -1.72 6.77 61.37
N GLU A 238 -0.82 7.68 61.76
CA GLU A 238 0.53 7.49 62.28
C GLU A 238 1.08 6.05 62.41
N GLY A 239 2.28 5.85 61.87
CA GLY A 239 3.27 4.92 62.44
C GLY A 239 3.56 3.63 61.67
N GLY A 240 4.85 3.40 61.39
CA GLY A 240 5.43 2.06 61.26
C GLY A 240 5.60 1.54 59.83
N GLY A 241 6.85 1.59 59.34
CA GLY A 241 7.26 0.89 58.12
C GLY A 241 7.24 -0.63 58.26
N GLY A 242 6.92 -1.31 57.15
CA GLY A 242 7.10 -2.75 56.99
C GLY A 242 8.51 -3.07 56.44
N PRO A 243 9.23 -4.08 56.97
CA PRO A 243 10.64 -4.37 56.67
C PRO A 243 10.97 -4.68 55.20
N GLU A 244 9.97 -5.01 54.38
CA GLU A 244 10.16 -5.52 53.01
C GLU A 244 10.51 -4.42 51.99
N LEU A 245 10.15 -3.16 52.23
CA LEU A 245 10.53 -2.05 51.35
C LEU A 245 11.95 -1.51 51.62
N ASP A 246 12.49 -1.75 52.82
CA ASP A 246 13.81 -1.29 53.25
C ASP A 246 14.94 -2.30 52.98
N GLU A 247 14.62 -3.57 52.70
CA GLU A 247 15.59 -4.58 52.26
C GLU A 247 15.88 -4.47 50.75
N ALA A 248 14.86 -4.17 49.94
CA ALA A 248 15.00 -3.89 48.51
C ALA A 248 15.86 -2.64 48.22
N ARG A 249 15.87 -1.65 49.13
CA ARG A 249 16.69 -0.43 49.01
C ARG A 249 18.15 -0.61 49.47
N ARG A 250 18.46 -1.61 50.31
CA ARG A 250 19.81 -1.83 50.86
C ARG A 250 20.73 -2.65 49.94
N MET A 251 20.21 -3.58 49.13
CA MET A 251 21.02 -4.33 48.15
C MET A 251 21.46 -3.50 46.93
N LEU A 252 20.69 -2.46 46.58
CA LEU A 252 21.01 -1.56 45.44
C LEU A 252 22.18 -0.59 45.73
N ALA A 253 22.58 -0.42 47.00
CA ALA A 253 23.61 0.53 47.42
C ALA A 253 25.03 -0.08 47.55
N ALA A 254 25.18 -1.41 47.59
CA ALA A 254 26.45 -2.08 47.89
C ALA A 254 27.33 -2.43 46.67
N VAL A 255 26.83 -2.35 45.44
CA VAL A 255 27.61 -2.64 44.21
C VAL A 255 28.23 -1.38 43.58
N HIS A 256 27.79 -0.19 44.01
CA HIS A 256 28.17 1.08 43.41
C HIS A 256 29.38 1.80 44.06
N GLY A 257 30.14 1.17 44.96
CA GLY A 257 31.11 1.92 45.79
C GLY A 257 32.43 1.25 46.16
N SER A 258 33.25 0.78 45.21
CA SER A 258 34.72 0.72 45.49
C SER A 258 35.59 0.95 44.25
N THR A 259 36.63 1.76 44.48
CA THR A 259 37.11 2.82 43.60
C THR A 259 38.58 2.66 43.18
N THR A 260 39.27 1.58 43.52
CA THR A 260 40.76 1.50 43.39
C THR A 260 41.31 0.63 42.26
N TYR A 261 40.47 0.02 41.40
CA TYR A 261 40.95 -0.66 40.17
C TYR A 261 40.48 0.04 38.87
N ARG A 262 39.49 0.94 38.98
CA ARG A 262 38.84 1.61 37.85
C ARG A 262 39.56 2.86 37.31
N ALA A 263 40.77 3.19 37.77
CA ALA A 263 41.32 4.52 37.52
C ALA A 263 42.76 4.65 37.01
N ALA A 264 43.51 3.60 36.61
CA ALA A 264 44.91 3.84 36.22
C ALA A 264 45.50 3.18 34.96
N ALA A 265 44.89 2.20 34.27
CA ALA A 265 45.53 1.63 33.07
C ALA A 265 44.57 0.83 32.17
N ALA A 266 43.70 1.37 31.32
CA ALA A 266 43.84 2.59 30.53
C ALA A 266 45.20 2.72 29.80
N ALA A 267 45.52 1.81 28.87
CA ALA A 267 46.39 2.14 27.73
C ALA A 267 46.33 1.07 26.62
N SER A 268 45.34 1.20 25.70
CA SER A 268 45.33 0.77 24.27
C SER A 268 43.98 0.19 23.78
N GLY A 269 43.16 -0.38 24.67
CA GLY A 269 41.79 -0.86 24.37
C GLY A 269 40.68 0.19 24.47
N VAL A 270 41.05 1.45 24.70
CA VAL A 270 40.16 2.49 25.25
C VAL A 270 39.27 3.16 24.18
N ALA A 271 39.61 3.13 22.89
CA ALA A 271 38.76 3.76 21.86
C ALA A 271 37.61 2.87 21.35
N ARG A 272 37.72 1.54 21.47
CA ARG A 272 36.71 0.59 20.94
C ARG A 272 35.55 0.30 21.89
N ARG A 273 35.71 0.57 23.20
CA ARG A 273 34.72 0.18 24.23
C ARG A 273 33.98 1.33 24.92
N LEU A 274 34.41 2.58 24.74
CA LEU A 274 33.86 3.73 25.49
C LEU A 274 32.95 4.66 24.68
N LEU A 275 32.58 4.30 23.46
CA LEU A 275 31.65 5.10 22.66
C LEU A 275 30.45 4.23 22.29
N PRO A 276 29.21 4.66 22.60
CA PRO A 276 28.00 3.94 22.20
C PRO A 276 28.05 3.60 20.71
N PRO A 277 27.52 2.43 20.28
CA PRO A 277 27.15 2.22 18.88
C PRO A 277 26.40 3.45 18.35
N GLY A 278 26.82 4.00 17.21
CA GLY A 278 26.17 5.17 16.60
C GLY A 278 26.62 6.57 17.05
N SER A 279 27.38 6.75 18.14
CA SER A 279 27.69 8.11 18.63
C SER A 279 28.62 8.95 17.71
N ARG A 280 28.38 10.27 17.64
CA ARG A 280 29.13 11.24 16.80
C ARG A 280 30.66 11.20 17.03
N ARG A 281 31.12 10.97 18.27
CA ARG A 281 32.56 10.85 18.62
C ARG A 281 33.22 9.57 18.07
N ARG A 282 32.45 8.48 17.85
CA ARG A 282 32.93 7.23 17.24
C ARG A 282 33.15 7.41 15.73
N ARG A 283 32.31 8.21 15.06
CA ARG A 283 32.45 8.58 13.64
C ARG A 283 33.63 9.53 13.40
N VAL A 284 33.94 10.44 14.33
CA VAL A 284 35.13 11.31 14.24
C VAL A 284 36.43 10.50 14.35
N ALA A 285 36.50 9.51 15.25
CA ALA A 285 37.65 8.59 15.35
C ALA A 285 37.83 7.72 14.09
N LYS A 286 36.74 7.33 13.41
CA LYS A 286 36.77 6.60 12.14
C LYS A 286 37.20 7.48 10.96
N ARG A 287 36.84 8.77 10.96
CA ARG A 287 37.27 9.76 9.95
C ARG A 287 38.73 10.20 10.11
N ALA A 288 39.25 10.27 11.33
CA ALA A 288 40.66 10.61 11.60
C ALA A 288 41.64 9.52 11.15
N LEU A 289 41.20 8.25 11.10
CA LEU A 289 41.98 7.10 10.63
C LEU A 289 41.82 6.80 9.12
N GLY A 290 41.02 7.59 8.39
CA GLY A 290 40.65 7.33 6.99
C GLY A 290 40.79 8.53 6.05
N ARG A 291 41.68 9.50 6.34
CA ARG A 291 41.90 10.66 5.46
C ARG A 291 43.39 10.87 5.13
N ARG A 292 43.78 10.45 3.93
CA ARG A 292 44.57 11.24 2.97
C ARG A 292 43.58 11.52 1.83
N THR A 293 43.25 12.72 1.36
CA THR A 293 43.93 14.03 1.31
C THR A 293 42.85 15.12 1.20
N GLU A 294 43.22 16.37 1.51
CA GLU A 294 42.37 17.56 1.50
C GLU A 294 41.89 17.99 0.09
N PRO A 295 40.78 18.74 -0.01
CA PRO A 295 40.36 19.40 -1.24
C PRO A 295 41.02 20.78 -1.37
N SER A 296 41.90 20.96 -2.36
CA SER A 296 42.34 22.28 -2.80
C SER A 296 41.41 22.83 -3.89
N ALA A 297 41.16 24.14 -3.80
CA ALA A 297 40.32 25.00 -4.64
C ALA A 297 40.49 24.83 -6.18
N PRO A 298 39.52 25.29 -7.00
CA PRO A 298 39.49 25.00 -8.43
C PRO A 298 40.39 25.97 -9.22
N PRO A 299 41.06 25.51 -10.29
CA PRO A 299 41.49 26.40 -11.35
C PRO A 299 40.67 26.19 -12.62
N SER A 300 40.35 27.33 -13.22
CA SER A 300 39.78 27.53 -14.55
C SER A 300 40.67 27.04 -15.70
N ARG A 301 40.02 26.65 -16.80
CA ARG A 301 40.46 26.65 -18.22
C ARG A 301 41.78 25.95 -18.58
N ALA A 302 41.70 24.92 -19.42
CA ALA A 302 42.12 24.96 -20.83
C ALA A 302 41.90 23.58 -21.48
N VAL A 303 41.41 23.61 -22.72
CA VAL A 303 41.35 22.49 -23.66
C VAL A 303 42.78 22.24 -24.17
N GLU A 304 43.28 21.00 -24.14
CA GLU A 304 44.07 20.41 -25.24
C GLU A 304 44.46 18.93 -25.01
N SER A 305 44.26 18.17 -26.10
CA SER A 305 44.77 16.85 -26.51
C SER A 305 45.01 15.73 -25.47
N ALA A 306 44.10 14.76 -25.44
CA ALA A 306 44.39 13.40 -24.97
C ALA A 306 44.82 12.50 -26.15
N ALA A 307 45.96 11.84 -26.00
CA ALA A 307 46.42 10.74 -26.85
C ALA A 307 45.43 9.55 -26.77
N PRO A 308 45.40 8.65 -27.78
CA PRO A 308 44.34 7.65 -27.90
C PRO A 308 44.47 6.58 -26.82
N VAL A 309 43.43 6.46 -25.98
CA VAL A 309 43.24 5.38 -25.02
C VAL A 309 42.34 4.31 -25.63
N ASP A 310 42.71 3.06 -25.41
CA ASP A 310 42.11 1.81 -25.86
C ASP A 310 40.56 1.76 -25.74
N PRO A 311 39.77 1.39 -26.78
CA PRO A 311 38.29 1.50 -26.78
C PRO A 311 37.53 0.48 -25.90
N GLY A 312 38.22 -0.29 -25.05
CA GLY A 312 37.70 -1.52 -24.47
C GLY A 312 36.79 -1.42 -23.24
N VAL A 313 36.84 -0.35 -22.44
CA VAL A 313 36.02 -0.25 -21.21
C VAL A 313 35.69 1.21 -20.88
N PHE A 314 34.60 1.73 -21.47
CA PHE A 314 33.94 2.91 -20.91
C PHE A 314 32.94 2.45 -19.85
N VAL A 315 33.37 2.41 -18.58
CA VAL A 315 32.41 2.45 -17.46
C VAL A 315 31.79 3.84 -17.48
N THR A 316 30.49 3.96 -17.75
CA THR A 316 29.79 5.24 -17.61
C THR A 316 29.89 5.70 -16.15
N ALA A 317 29.89 7.01 -15.89
CA ALA A 317 29.91 7.53 -14.51
C ALA A 317 28.79 6.91 -13.66
N GLU A 318 27.61 6.69 -14.26
CA GLU A 318 26.48 6.01 -13.64
C GLU A 318 26.79 4.56 -13.24
N ALA A 319 27.39 3.77 -14.12
CA ALA A 319 27.74 2.38 -13.82
C ALA A 319 28.79 2.28 -12.70
N ALA A 320 29.74 3.22 -12.65
CA ALA A 320 30.71 3.31 -11.56
C ALA A 320 30.03 3.62 -10.22
N LEU A 321 29.07 4.56 -10.20
CA LEU A 321 28.29 4.89 -9.01
C LEU A 321 27.43 3.71 -8.53
N GLN A 322 26.74 3.02 -9.45
CA GLN A 322 25.98 1.82 -9.13
C GLN A 322 26.86 0.72 -8.51
N HIS A 323 28.06 0.53 -9.06
CA HIS A 323 29.00 -0.45 -8.55
C HIS A 323 29.52 -0.08 -7.14
N LEU A 324 29.87 1.19 -6.92
CA LEU A 324 30.28 1.68 -5.59
C LEU A 324 29.15 1.53 -4.56
N ALA A 325 27.91 1.85 -4.94
CA ALA A 325 26.74 1.64 -4.10
C ALA A 325 26.57 0.17 -3.72
N ALA A 326 26.74 -0.75 -4.69
CA ALA A 326 26.65 -2.18 -4.46
C ALA A 326 27.70 -2.70 -3.45
N LEU A 327 28.95 -2.21 -3.55
CA LEU A 327 30.02 -2.58 -2.61
C LEU A 327 29.81 -2.05 -1.19
N GLY A 328 29.03 -0.98 -1.03
CA GLY A 328 28.75 -0.34 0.25
C GLY A 328 27.67 -1.01 1.09
N VAL A 329 26.93 -1.99 0.53
CA VAL A 329 25.78 -2.61 1.21
C VAL A 329 26.24 -3.66 2.22
N ALA A 330 25.84 -3.48 3.49
CA ALA A 330 26.23 -4.40 4.56
C ALA A 330 25.64 -5.82 4.40
N ARG A 331 24.44 -5.94 3.80
CA ARG A 331 23.75 -7.20 3.53
C ARG A 331 23.13 -7.16 2.13
N PRO A 332 23.90 -7.47 1.08
CA PRO A 332 23.44 -7.33 -0.30
C PRO A 332 22.44 -8.43 -0.67
N GLN A 333 21.45 -8.09 -1.50
CA GLN A 333 20.58 -9.07 -2.15
C GLN A 333 21.43 -9.97 -3.06
N ALA A 334 21.41 -11.28 -2.80
CA ALA A 334 22.10 -12.27 -3.63
C ALA A 334 21.18 -12.83 -4.72
N PHE A 335 21.80 -13.19 -5.85
CA PHE A 335 21.14 -13.76 -7.03
C PHE A 335 21.70 -15.12 -7.39
N SER A 336 20.80 -16.05 -7.71
CA SER A 336 21.13 -17.35 -8.30
C SER A 336 20.59 -17.42 -9.73
N VAL A 337 21.48 -17.46 -10.71
CA VAL A 337 21.12 -17.47 -12.14
C VAL A 337 21.22 -18.88 -12.70
N LEU A 338 20.09 -19.48 -13.08
CA LEU A 338 20.03 -20.80 -13.67
C LEU A 338 20.11 -20.68 -15.19
N VAL A 339 21.22 -21.14 -15.78
CA VAL A 339 21.47 -21.07 -17.22
C VAL A 339 21.25 -22.45 -17.86
N LEU A 340 20.20 -22.57 -18.67
CA LEU A 340 19.89 -23.78 -19.41
C LEU A 340 20.71 -23.84 -20.71
N ALA A 341 21.74 -24.67 -20.75
CA ALA A 341 22.65 -24.80 -21.90
C ALA A 341 22.04 -25.63 -23.05
N ARG A 342 20.91 -25.20 -23.61
CA ARG A 342 20.31 -25.80 -24.82
C ARG A 342 21.21 -25.55 -26.05
N SER A 343 21.22 -26.50 -26.98
CA SER A 343 21.97 -26.40 -28.24
C SER A 343 21.53 -25.20 -29.08
N GLY A 344 22.49 -24.47 -29.67
CA GLY A 344 22.25 -23.37 -30.62
C GLY A 344 22.40 -21.95 -30.05
N GLY A 345 22.58 -21.82 -28.73
CA GLY A 345 22.84 -20.56 -28.05
C GLY A 345 24.32 -20.36 -27.65
N SER A 346 24.79 -19.11 -27.59
CA SER A 346 26.14 -18.81 -27.11
C SER A 346 26.15 -18.70 -25.58
N LEU A 347 26.47 -19.81 -24.90
CA LEU A 347 26.67 -19.81 -23.44
C LEU A 347 27.70 -18.75 -23.01
N ALA A 348 28.78 -18.59 -23.78
CA ALA A 348 29.80 -17.58 -23.51
C ALA A 348 29.27 -16.14 -23.55
N ALA A 349 28.28 -15.84 -24.40
CA ALA A 349 27.65 -14.52 -24.42
C ALA A 349 26.82 -14.28 -23.16
N THR A 350 26.07 -15.29 -22.70
CA THR A 350 25.30 -15.23 -21.45
C THR A 350 26.23 -15.00 -20.26
N LEU A 351 27.30 -15.80 -20.12
CA LEU A 351 28.26 -15.68 -19.01
C LEU A 351 28.96 -14.32 -19.00
N ARG A 352 29.42 -13.81 -20.16
CA ARG A 352 29.99 -12.45 -20.26
C ARG A 352 29.00 -11.36 -19.81
N SER A 353 27.71 -11.53 -20.10
CA SER A 353 26.70 -10.56 -19.65
C SER A 353 26.47 -10.59 -18.13
N LEU A 354 26.71 -11.73 -17.47
CA LEU A 354 26.68 -11.86 -16.01
C LEU A 354 27.95 -11.27 -15.38
N GLU A 355 29.12 -11.53 -15.97
CA GLU A 355 30.40 -10.92 -15.56
C GLU A 355 30.38 -9.40 -15.66
N GLY A 356 29.65 -8.84 -16.63
CA GLY A 356 29.47 -7.40 -16.80
C GLY A 356 28.43 -6.73 -15.89
N GLN A 357 27.82 -7.44 -14.94
CA GLN A 357 26.82 -6.84 -14.04
C GLN A 357 27.45 -5.86 -13.05
N THR A 358 26.83 -4.69 -12.87
CA THR A 358 27.28 -3.68 -11.89
C THR A 358 27.05 -4.14 -10.44
N TRP A 359 26.07 -5.03 -10.23
CA TRP A 359 25.83 -5.70 -8.95
C TRP A 359 26.66 -6.99 -8.85
N PRO A 360 27.63 -7.10 -7.93
CA PRO A 360 28.58 -8.23 -7.92
C PRO A 360 28.08 -9.45 -7.14
N HIS A 361 26.93 -9.40 -6.46
CA HIS A 361 26.47 -10.47 -5.58
C HIS A 361 25.57 -11.48 -6.31
N TRP A 362 26.19 -12.25 -7.20
CA TRP A 362 25.50 -13.29 -7.96
C TRP A 362 26.36 -14.55 -8.12
N ARG A 363 25.69 -15.67 -8.33
CA ARG A 363 26.26 -16.95 -8.78
C ARG A 363 25.43 -17.51 -9.92
N ALA A 364 26.05 -18.32 -10.77
CA ALA A 364 25.36 -18.97 -11.88
C ALA A 364 25.52 -20.49 -11.83
N ALA A 365 24.41 -21.20 -12.01
CA ALA A 365 24.38 -22.65 -12.17
C ALA A 365 24.06 -22.96 -13.64
N VAL A 366 25.02 -23.53 -14.37
CA VAL A 366 24.88 -23.91 -15.78
C VAL A 366 24.49 -25.37 -15.87
N LEU A 367 23.26 -25.64 -16.33
CA LEU A 367 22.75 -26.99 -16.52
C LEU A 367 23.02 -27.46 -17.95
N HIS A 368 23.69 -28.60 -18.09
CA HIS A 368 24.00 -29.22 -19.39
C HIS A 368 23.10 -30.43 -19.67
N PRO A 369 22.74 -30.69 -20.95
CA PRO A 369 22.22 -32.00 -21.35
C PRO A 369 23.28 -33.09 -21.06
N THR A 370 22.86 -34.31 -20.71
CA THR A 370 23.71 -35.40 -20.19
C THR A 370 25.00 -35.66 -21.01
N LYS A 371 26.09 -36.03 -20.30
CA LYS A 371 27.51 -36.10 -20.73
C LYS A 371 27.73 -36.47 -22.21
N HIS A 372 28.15 -35.50 -23.02
CA HIS A 372 28.96 -35.78 -24.21
C HIS A 372 30.41 -36.08 -23.78
N ARG A 373 30.91 -37.29 -24.09
CA ARG A 373 32.37 -37.56 -24.09
C ARG A 373 32.99 -36.64 -25.16
N GLY A 374 33.61 -35.55 -24.75
CA GLY A 374 34.38 -34.69 -25.65
C GLY A 374 34.38 -33.18 -25.37
N SER A 375 33.53 -32.63 -24.49
CA SER A 375 33.67 -31.21 -24.15
C SER A 375 34.80 -31.02 -23.14
N GLN A 376 35.98 -30.60 -23.61
CA GLN A 376 37.04 -30.14 -22.74
C GLN A 376 36.50 -29.07 -21.79
N SER A 377 36.75 -29.28 -20.50
CA SER A 377 36.61 -28.33 -19.40
C SER A 377 37.55 -27.14 -19.58
N GLY A 378 37.19 -26.23 -20.49
CA GLY A 378 37.73 -24.88 -20.48
C GLY A 378 37.15 -24.15 -19.26
N HIS A 379 38.00 -23.85 -18.28
CA HIS A 379 37.65 -22.97 -17.16
C HIS A 379 37.40 -21.55 -17.67
N SER A 380 36.22 -21.27 -18.21
CA SER A 380 35.82 -19.93 -18.65
C SER A 380 34.60 -19.43 -17.87
N GLY A 381 34.74 -19.30 -16.54
CA GLY A 381 33.63 -18.76 -15.71
C GLY A 381 34.00 -18.26 -14.31
N GLY A 382 35.28 -18.18 -13.94
CA GLY A 382 35.68 -17.70 -12.60
C GLY A 382 35.10 -18.51 -11.43
N ALA A 383 35.26 -18.02 -10.20
CA ALA A 383 34.81 -18.72 -8.97
C ALA A 383 33.28 -18.64 -8.69
N ARG A 384 32.48 -18.04 -9.59
CA ARG A 384 31.04 -17.77 -9.40
C ARG A 384 30.12 -18.62 -10.28
N VAL A 385 30.68 -19.49 -11.12
CA VAL A 385 29.93 -20.30 -12.10
C VAL A 385 30.13 -21.77 -11.81
N GLU A 386 29.04 -22.47 -11.54
CA GLU A 386 29.00 -23.91 -11.27
C GLU A 386 28.35 -24.65 -12.45
N HIS A 387 28.93 -25.79 -12.82
CA HIS A 387 28.46 -26.59 -13.95
C HIS A 387 27.80 -27.87 -13.45
N HIS A 388 26.51 -28.04 -13.72
CA HIS A 388 25.74 -29.21 -13.33
C HIS A 388 25.48 -30.12 -14.54
N HIS A 389 25.89 -31.38 -14.40
CA HIS A 389 25.70 -32.42 -15.41
C HIS A 389 24.62 -33.39 -14.94
N GLY A 390 23.37 -33.15 -15.33
CA GLY A 390 22.22 -33.93 -14.87
C GLY A 390 20.98 -33.86 -15.76
N GLY A 391 21.08 -33.20 -16.93
CA GLY A 391 19.98 -33.02 -17.87
C GLY A 391 19.19 -31.72 -17.65
N LEU A 392 18.63 -31.19 -18.73
CA LEU A 392 17.81 -29.96 -18.78
C LEU A 392 16.34 -30.17 -18.37
N GLY A 393 16.04 -31.33 -17.77
CA GLY A 393 14.70 -31.72 -17.33
C GLY A 393 14.29 -31.05 -16.02
N ALA A 394 13.03 -31.23 -15.62
CA ALA A 394 12.50 -30.64 -14.39
C ALA A 394 13.30 -31.06 -13.14
N GLY A 395 13.69 -32.33 -13.04
CA GLY A 395 14.47 -32.84 -11.92
C GLY A 395 15.83 -32.14 -11.75
N GLY A 396 16.54 -31.87 -12.84
CA GLY A 396 17.83 -31.16 -12.79
C GLY A 396 17.67 -29.70 -12.34
N ILE A 397 16.63 -29.01 -12.85
CA ILE A 397 16.33 -27.63 -12.46
C ILE A 397 15.93 -27.57 -10.97
N ASN A 398 15.06 -28.48 -10.52
CA ASN A 398 14.58 -28.50 -9.14
C ASN A 398 15.68 -28.85 -8.14
N ALA A 399 16.62 -29.75 -8.50
CA ALA A 399 17.77 -30.06 -7.65
C ALA A 399 18.60 -28.81 -7.35
N VAL A 400 18.86 -27.98 -8.38
CA VAL A 400 19.57 -26.71 -8.20
C VAL A 400 18.72 -25.71 -7.40
N LEU A 401 17.41 -25.61 -7.67
CA LEU A 401 16.51 -24.72 -6.93
C LEU A 401 16.49 -25.02 -5.42
N ALA A 402 16.54 -26.30 -5.03
CA ALA A 402 16.57 -26.74 -3.63
C ALA A 402 17.87 -26.37 -2.89
N GLU A 403 18.94 -26.04 -3.61
CA GLU A 403 20.22 -25.57 -3.06
C GLU A 403 20.27 -24.05 -2.86
N ILE A 404 19.28 -23.32 -3.37
CA ILE A 404 19.24 -21.86 -3.28
C ILE A 404 18.67 -21.42 -1.91
N PRO A 405 19.31 -20.50 -1.18
CA PRO A 405 18.75 -19.93 0.04
C PRO A 405 17.41 -19.25 -0.21
N HIS A 406 16.47 -19.41 0.73
CA HIS A 406 15.06 -19.06 0.57
C HIS A 406 14.78 -17.55 0.28
N ARG A 407 15.71 -16.66 0.63
CA ARG A 407 15.61 -15.21 0.36
C ARG A 407 16.27 -14.75 -0.94
N GLU A 408 17.04 -15.60 -1.61
CA GLU A 408 17.68 -15.24 -2.86
C GLU A 408 16.68 -15.10 -4.01
N MET A 409 17.01 -14.22 -4.95
CA MET A 409 16.27 -14.07 -6.18
C MET A 409 16.83 -15.01 -7.24
N VAL A 410 15.96 -15.81 -7.84
CA VAL A 410 16.29 -16.77 -8.90
C VAL A 410 15.94 -16.19 -10.26
N ILE A 411 16.88 -16.27 -11.20
CA ILE A 411 16.67 -15.85 -12.59
C ILE A 411 16.90 -17.06 -13.50
N PHE A 412 16.01 -17.27 -14.47
CA PHE A 412 16.12 -18.35 -15.45
C PHE A 412 16.53 -17.80 -16.80
N LEU A 413 17.67 -18.26 -17.34
CA LEU A 413 18.16 -17.90 -18.67
C LEU A 413 18.37 -19.15 -19.52
N GLU A 414 18.25 -19.01 -20.83
CA GLU A 414 18.79 -19.99 -21.77
C GLU A 414 20.13 -19.50 -22.34
N ALA A 415 20.99 -20.43 -22.74
CA ALA A 415 22.24 -20.06 -23.41
C ALA A 415 21.96 -19.15 -24.62
N GLY A 416 22.66 -18.02 -24.69
CA GLY A 416 22.48 -16.98 -25.69
C GLY A 416 21.52 -15.84 -25.29
N ASP A 417 20.78 -15.97 -24.18
CA ASP A 417 20.12 -14.83 -23.54
C ASP A 417 21.17 -13.94 -22.85
N THR A 418 20.94 -12.63 -22.79
CA THR A 418 21.87 -11.68 -22.16
C THR A 418 21.13 -10.65 -21.33
N LEU A 419 21.71 -10.25 -20.20
CA LEU A 419 21.19 -9.16 -19.36
C LEU A 419 21.95 -7.85 -19.64
N ALA A 420 21.26 -6.71 -19.51
CA ALA A 420 21.90 -5.40 -19.50
C ALA A 420 22.82 -5.27 -18.27
N PRO A 421 23.95 -4.53 -18.32
CA PRO A 421 24.89 -4.41 -17.19
C PRO A 421 24.26 -3.96 -15.86
N SER A 422 23.19 -3.17 -15.91
CA SER A 422 22.49 -2.66 -14.73
C SER A 422 21.34 -3.55 -14.24
N CYS A 423 21.06 -4.68 -14.90
CA CYS A 423 19.86 -5.49 -14.63
C CYS A 423 19.80 -5.96 -13.16
N LEU A 424 20.85 -6.62 -12.67
CA LEU A 424 20.86 -7.12 -11.29
C LEU A 424 20.86 -5.97 -10.26
N TYR A 425 21.47 -4.82 -10.58
CA TYR A 425 21.40 -3.63 -9.73
C TYR A 425 19.97 -3.11 -9.62
N GLN A 426 19.25 -3.00 -10.73
CA GLN A 426 17.87 -2.52 -10.76
C GLN A 426 16.93 -3.49 -10.02
N VAL A 427 17.12 -4.80 -10.16
CA VAL A 427 16.35 -5.80 -9.40
C VAL A 427 16.67 -5.71 -7.91
N ALA A 428 17.95 -5.60 -7.53
CA ALA A 428 18.35 -5.43 -6.13
C ALA A 428 17.78 -4.15 -5.52
N ALA A 429 17.79 -3.05 -6.29
CA ALA A 429 17.21 -1.77 -5.90
C ALA A 429 15.70 -1.88 -5.64
N SER A 430 14.96 -2.59 -6.48
CA SER A 430 13.52 -2.84 -6.26
C SER A 430 13.25 -3.61 -4.97
N VAL A 431 13.98 -4.70 -4.72
CA VAL A 431 13.80 -5.52 -3.51
C VAL A 431 14.29 -4.81 -2.24
N HIS A 432 15.38 -4.04 -2.35
CA HIS A 432 15.86 -3.22 -1.25
C HIS A 432 14.83 -2.16 -0.87
N ARG A 433 14.25 -1.47 -1.86
CA ARG A 433 13.19 -0.48 -1.67
C ARG A 433 11.95 -1.08 -1.00
N ASP A 434 11.53 -2.27 -1.45
CA ASP A 434 10.39 -2.98 -0.86
C ASP A 434 10.70 -4.48 -0.62
N PRO A 435 11.07 -4.86 0.62
CA PRO A 435 11.45 -6.23 0.95
C PRO A 435 10.29 -7.24 0.90
N LEU A 436 9.05 -6.81 0.67
CA LEU A 436 7.90 -7.69 0.49
C LEU A 436 7.80 -8.27 -0.91
N ILE A 437 8.54 -7.71 -1.88
CA ILE A 437 8.50 -8.14 -3.27
C ILE A 437 9.06 -9.55 -3.38
N ASP A 438 8.29 -10.44 -3.99
CA ASP A 438 8.66 -11.82 -4.27
C ASP A 438 8.95 -12.07 -5.76
N LEU A 439 8.47 -11.21 -6.66
CA LEU A 439 8.77 -11.28 -8.09
C LEU A 439 9.07 -9.89 -8.65
N VAL A 440 10.18 -9.78 -9.39
CA VAL A 440 10.56 -8.56 -10.11
C VAL A 440 10.61 -8.89 -11.59
N SER A 441 9.81 -8.23 -12.42
CA SER A 441 9.84 -8.38 -13.88
C SER A 441 10.47 -7.16 -14.56
N TRP A 442 10.90 -7.31 -15.80
CA TRP A 442 11.44 -6.23 -16.63
C TRP A 442 11.08 -6.39 -18.10
N ASP A 443 11.32 -5.36 -18.91
CA ASP A 443 11.14 -5.43 -20.36
C ASP A 443 12.35 -6.03 -21.07
N ASP A 444 12.16 -6.55 -22.26
CA ASP A 444 13.26 -7.14 -23.03
C ASP A 444 13.14 -6.87 -24.52
N GLU A 445 14.17 -7.29 -25.25
CA GLU A 445 14.09 -7.47 -26.68
C GLU A 445 14.05 -8.95 -27.01
N ALA A 446 13.11 -9.37 -27.86
CA ALA A 446 13.04 -10.71 -28.39
C ALA A 446 13.68 -10.77 -29.79
N SER A 447 14.41 -11.83 -30.10
CA SER A 447 14.95 -12.03 -31.45
C SER A 447 13.81 -12.37 -32.42
N GLY A 448 13.51 -11.49 -33.37
CA GLY A 448 12.54 -11.74 -34.45
C GLY A 448 13.12 -12.55 -35.61
N GLY A 449 12.26 -12.95 -36.55
CA GLY A 449 12.68 -13.56 -37.81
C GLY A 449 13.64 -12.64 -38.59
N GLY A 450 14.71 -13.23 -39.15
CA GLY A 450 15.75 -12.48 -39.88
C GLY A 450 16.80 -11.79 -39.00
N GLY A 451 16.89 -12.10 -37.70
CA GLY A 451 17.95 -11.60 -36.81
C GLY A 451 17.70 -10.21 -36.20
N ARG A 452 16.54 -9.60 -36.46
CA ARG A 452 16.17 -8.28 -35.91
C ARG A 452 15.58 -8.41 -34.51
N TRP A 453 16.07 -7.63 -33.56
CA TRP A 453 15.52 -7.54 -32.20
C TRP A 453 14.26 -6.67 -32.17
N ARG A 454 13.24 -7.09 -31.41
CA ARG A 454 11.99 -6.35 -31.21
C ARG A 454 11.73 -6.16 -29.72
N PRO A 455 11.49 -4.92 -29.25
CA PRO A 455 11.16 -4.68 -27.85
C PRO A 455 9.79 -5.28 -27.50
N ARG A 456 9.70 -5.89 -26.32
CA ARG A 456 8.45 -6.31 -25.68
C ARG A 456 8.29 -5.48 -24.40
N LEU A 457 7.38 -4.53 -24.44
CA LEU A 457 7.08 -3.63 -23.34
C LEU A 457 5.89 -4.20 -22.57
N ARG A 458 6.07 -4.48 -21.29
CA ARG A 458 5.10 -5.21 -20.48
C ARG A 458 4.26 -4.26 -19.65
N PRO A 459 3.02 -4.64 -19.33
CA PRO A 459 2.29 -3.96 -18.27
C PRO A 459 2.92 -4.28 -16.90
N SER A 460 2.45 -3.59 -15.87
CA SER A 460 2.55 -4.07 -14.49
C SER A 460 1.89 -5.46 -14.33
N TRP A 461 1.95 -6.06 -13.14
CA TRP A 461 1.41 -7.40 -12.89
C TRP A 461 -0.03 -7.58 -13.39
N SER A 462 -0.19 -8.44 -14.40
CA SER A 462 -1.46 -8.77 -15.05
C SER A 462 -1.73 -10.28 -15.00
N PRO A 463 -2.43 -10.77 -13.96
CA PRO A 463 -2.67 -12.21 -13.80
C PRO A 463 -3.59 -12.78 -14.87
N GLU A 464 -4.56 -12.00 -15.38
CA GLU A 464 -5.47 -12.43 -16.43
C GLU A 464 -4.76 -12.50 -17.78
N VAL A 465 -3.82 -11.59 -18.08
CA VAL A 465 -2.92 -11.74 -19.25
C VAL A 465 -2.15 -13.05 -19.18
N LEU A 466 -1.66 -13.42 -17.99
CA LEU A 466 -0.92 -14.67 -17.75
C LEU A 466 -1.77 -15.92 -18.02
N LEU A 467 -3.11 -15.85 -17.94
CA LEU A 467 -3.98 -16.97 -18.34
C LEU A 467 -4.13 -17.11 -19.86
N SER A 468 -3.80 -16.07 -20.63
CA SER A 468 -3.84 -16.12 -22.10
C SER A 468 -2.49 -16.36 -22.76
N ALA A 469 -1.40 -15.87 -22.15
CA ALA A 469 -0.06 -15.94 -22.73
C ALA A 469 1.05 -15.84 -21.66
N PRO A 470 2.23 -16.45 -21.90
CA PRO A 470 3.40 -16.37 -21.01
C PRO A 470 4.15 -15.04 -21.21
N TYR A 471 3.48 -13.90 -20.96
CA TYR A 471 4.00 -12.57 -21.33
C TYR A 471 5.31 -12.18 -20.63
N LEU A 472 5.61 -12.74 -19.46
CA LEU A 472 6.88 -12.54 -18.76
C LEU A 472 8.04 -13.33 -19.39
N ASP A 473 7.75 -14.49 -19.97
CA ASP A 473 8.73 -15.39 -20.59
C ASP A 473 9.91 -15.72 -19.63
N ARG A 474 11.08 -15.10 -19.84
CA ARG A 474 12.28 -15.25 -18.98
C ARG A 474 12.75 -13.94 -18.35
N SER A 475 11.95 -12.88 -18.47
CA SER A 475 12.31 -11.54 -17.98
C SER A 475 11.72 -11.28 -16.60
N PHE A 476 12.06 -12.16 -15.66
CA PHE A 476 11.70 -12.05 -14.26
C PHE A 476 12.75 -12.67 -13.33
N ALA A 477 12.81 -12.15 -12.11
CA ALA A 477 13.48 -12.72 -10.96
C ALA A 477 12.42 -13.12 -9.94
N LEU A 478 12.48 -14.36 -9.43
CA LEU A 478 11.52 -14.93 -8.49
C LEU A 478 12.22 -15.33 -7.20
N ARG A 479 11.66 -14.99 -6.05
CA ARG A 479 12.17 -15.42 -4.75
C ARG A 479 12.17 -16.94 -4.67
N SER A 480 13.31 -17.53 -4.33
CA SER A 480 13.48 -18.99 -4.31
C SER A 480 12.45 -19.70 -3.42
N ALA A 481 12.11 -19.13 -2.25
CA ALA A 481 11.05 -19.65 -1.39
C ALA A 481 9.71 -19.80 -2.13
N ARG A 482 9.35 -18.83 -2.99
CA ARG A 482 8.12 -18.90 -3.78
C ARG A 482 8.19 -19.99 -4.84
N ALA A 483 9.34 -20.17 -5.48
CA ALA A 483 9.52 -21.25 -6.43
C ALA A 483 9.40 -22.64 -5.75
N LEU A 484 9.95 -22.78 -4.54
CA LEU A 484 9.90 -24.03 -3.75
C LEU A 484 8.49 -24.32 -3.24
N VAL A 485 7.79 -23.33 -2.66
CA VAL A 485 6.39 -23.49 -2.22
C VAL A 485 5.47 -23.86 -3.37
N ALA A 486 5.75 -23.38 -4.59
CA ALA A 486 5.01 -23.77 -5.78
C ALA A 486 5.31 -25.22 -6.23
N GLY A 487 6.36 -25.88 -5.72
CA GLY A 487 6.81 -27.22 -6.12
C GLY A 487 7.82 -27.24 -7.27
N GLY A 488 8.57 -26.15 -7.48
CA GLY A 488 9.59 -26.06 -8.54
C GLY A 488 8.99 -26.09 -9.95
N VAL A 489 9.79 -26.45 -10.95
CA VAL A 489 9.31 -26.69 -12.32
C VAL A 489 8.82 -28.13 -12.49
N ARG A 490 7.83 -28.35 -13.37
CA ARG A 490 7.21 -29.67 -13.60
C ARG A 490 7.56 -30.23 -14.97
N GLN A 491 7.69 -31.55 -15.07
CA GLN A 491 8.07 -32.19 -16.33
C GLN A 491 6.90 -32.20 -17.33
N GLU A 492 5.68 -32.38 -16.81
CA GLU A 492 4.40 -32.44 -17.53
C GLU A 492 4.09 -31.11 -18.23
N ALA A 493 4.63 -30.00 -17.72
CA ALA A 493 4.47 -28.68 -18.31
C ALA A 493 5.24 -28.49 -19.63
N GLY A 494 5.95 -29.51 -20.14
CA GLY A 494 6.53 -29.49 -21.49
C GLY A 494 7.48 -28.32 -21.70
N ARG A 495 7.21 -27.44 -22.66
CA ARG A 495 7.98 -26.20 -22.90
C ARG A 495 7.43 -24.99 -22.14
N ALA A 496 6.28 -25.12 -21.49
CA ALA A 496 5.62 -24.09 -20.69
C ALA A 496 6.03 -24.13 -19.20
N LYS A 497 7.14 -24.77 -18.82
CA LYS A 497 7.54 -24.98 -17.40
C LYS A 497 7.61 -23.70 -16.56
N LEU A 498 8.16 -22.62 -17.10
CA LEU A 498 8.25 -21.34 -16.38
C LEU A 498 6.88 -20.66 -16.30
N TRP A 499 6.05 -20.81 -17.32
CA TRP A 499 4.67 -20.30 -17.30
C TRP A 499 3.83 -21.03 -16.25
N ASP A 500 3.93 -22.37 -16.20
CA ASP A 500 3.32 -23.20 -15.16
C ASP A 500 3.77 -22.80 -13.75
N LEU A 501 5.08 -22.57 -13.55
CA LEU A 501 5.62 -22.11 -12.27
C LEU A 501 4.99 -20.78 -11.84
N LEU A 502 4.93 -19.80 -12.73
CA LEU A 502 4.31 -18.50 -12.44
C LEU A 502 2.80 -18.62 -12.15
N LEU A 503 2.08 -19.48 -12.88
CA LEU A 503 0.66 -19.76 -12.65
C LEU A 503 0.39 -20.45 -11.30
N ARG A 504 1.34 -21.23 -10.78
CA ARG A 504 1.29 -21.89 -9.46
C ARG A 504 1.72 -21.00 -8.31
N CYS A 505 2.50 -19.95 -8.56
CA CYS A 505 2.93 -19.03 -7.52
C CYS A 505 1.78 -18.19 -6.96
N GLU A 506 0.70 -17.97 -7.72
CA GLU A 506 -0.50 -17.22 -7.29
C GLU A 506 -0.18 -15.89 -6.59
N MET A 507 0.65 -15.07 -7.25
CA MET A 507 1.17 -13.84 -6.68
C MET A 507 0.10 -12.75 -6.54
N ALA A 508 -0.01 -12.20 -5.34
CA ALA A 508 -0.70 -10.94 -5.09
C ALA A 508 0.10 -9.77 -5.72
N GLY A 509 -0.61 -8.78 -6.26
CA GLY A 509 0.02 -7.68 -7.01
C GLY A 509 0.97 -6.81 -6.19
N ASP A 510 0.77 -6.72 -4.87
CA ASP A 510 1.64 -5.99 -3.93
C ASP A 510 2.97 -6.71 -3.64
N ARG A 511 3.10 -7.98 -4.05
CA ARG A 511 4.35 -8.76 -3.99
C ARG A 511 5.09 -8.78 -5.33
N VAL A 512 4.61 -8.04 -6.32
CA VAL A 512 5.20 -8.00 -7.66
C VAL A 512 5.64 -6.58 -7.98
N SER A 513 6.85 -6.45 -8.52
CA SER A 513 7.37 -5.20 -9.07
C SER A 513 7.71 -5.36 -10.54
N HIS A 514 7.50 -4.31 -11.32
CA HIS A 514 7.91 -4.24 -12.71
C HIS A 514 8.88 -3.07 -12.90
N ILE A 515 10.01 -3.34 -13.55
CA ILE A 515 10.99 -2.33 -13.97
C ILE A 515 10.71 -2.01 -15.45
N PRO A 516 10.15 -0.84 -15.78
CA PRO A 516 9.77 -0.45 -17.16
C PRO A 516 10.99 -0.02 -17.99
N GLN A 517 11.97 -0.92 -18.07
CA GLN A 517 13.21 -0.76 -18.80
C GLN A 517 13.57 -2.07 -19.50
N VAL A 518 14.12 -1.93 -20.70
CA VAL A 518 14.67 -3.04 -21.47
C VAL A 518 15.97 -3.49 -20.83
N LEU A 519 15.93 -4.55 -20.01
CA LEU A 519 17.04 -5.07 -19.22
C LEU A 519 17.52 -6.46 -19.65
N GLY A 520 16.92 -7.03 -20.68
CA GLY A 520 17.30 -8.32 -21.22
C GLY A 520 17.18 -8.41 -22.74
N ARG A 521 17.92 -9.35 -23.31
CA ARG A 521 17.70 -9.86 -24.67
C ARG A 521 17.43 -11.35 -24.58
N VAL A 522 16.25 -11.72 -25.02
CA VAL A 522 15.75 -13.08 -24.95
C VAL A 522 15.73 -13.65 -26.36
N ARG A 523 16.49 -14.72 -26.59
CA ARG A 523 16.39 -15.43 -27.86
C ARG A 523 15.06 -16.16 -27.89
N THR A 524 14.27 -15.85 -28.92
CA THR A 524 13.01 -16.55 -29.16
C THR A 524 13.35 -17.98 -29.56
N THR A 525 13.32 -18.89 -28.60
CA THR A 525 13.29 -20.33 -28.90
C THR A 525 11.91 -20.68 -29.46
N ALA A 526 11.77 -21.86 -30.06
CA ALA A 526 10.55 -22.28 -30.74
C ALA A 526 9.28 -21.98 -29.88
N ALA A 527 8.14 -21.67 -30.51
CA ALA A 527 6.91 -21.32 -29.77
C ALA A 527 6.51 -22.41 -28.76
N ILE A 528 5.88 -22.01 -27.64
CA ILE A 528 5.25 -22.96 -26.72
C ILE A 528 4.13 -23.69 -27.50
N PRO A 529 4.13 -25.03 -27.55
CA PRO A 529 3.09 -25.78 -28.24
C PRO A 529 1.70 -25.46 -27.65
N PRO A 530 0.65 -25.33 -28.47
CA PRO A 530 -0.72 -25.15 -27.99
C PRO A 530 -1.16 -26.17 -26.94
N GLY A 531 -0.74 -27.44 -27.08
CA GLY A 531 -1.06 -28.50 -26.12
C GLY A 531 -0.47 -28.25 -24.73
N ASP A 532 0.80 -27.84 -24.65
CA ASP A 532 1.47 -27.49 -23.40
C ASP A 532 0.77 -26.28 -22.75
N ALA A 533 0.45 -25.26 -23.54
CA ALA A 533 -0.24 -24.05 -23.09
C ALA A 533 -1.63 -24.36 -22.49
N VAL A 534 -2.43 -25.16 -23.20
CA VAL A 534 -3.77 -25.59 -22.74
C VAL A 534 -3.66 -26.41 -21.45
N THR A 535 -2.66 -27.31 -21.37
CA THR A 535 -2.46 -28.16 -20.19
C THR A 535 -2.15 -27.33 -18.95
N VAL A 536 -1.17 -26.41 -19.01
CA VAL A 536 -0.74 -25.65 -17.83
C VAL A 536 -1.79 -24.65 -17.38
N VAL A 537 -2.52 -24.02 -18.31
CA VAL A 537 -3.64 -23.12 -17.97
C VAL A 537 -4.82 -23.92 -17.44
N GLY A 538 -5.17 -25.06 -18.03
CA GLY A 538 -6.24 -25.94 -17.56
C GLY A 538 -6.02 -26.38 -16.10
N GLN A 539 -4.82 -26.87 -15.79
CA GLN A 539 -4.43 -27.21 -14.41
C GLN A 539 -4.45 -25.99 -13.48
N ALA A 540 -4.20 -24.78 -14.00
CA ALA A 540 -4.30 -23.56 -13.22
C ALA A 540 -5.76 -23.15 -12.96
N LEU A 541 -6.70 -23.46 -13.85
CA LEU A 541 -8.13 -23.29 -13.63
C LEU A 541 -8.64 -24.30 -12.59
N GLU A 542 -8.21 -25.57 -12.70
CA GLU A 542 -8.53 -26.64 -11.75
C GLU A 542 -8.08 -26.31 -10.32
N ARG A 543 -6.83 -25.83 -10.14
CA ARG A 543 -6.32 -25.42 -8.82
C ARG A 543 -7.11 -24.27 -8.19
N ARG A 544 -7.62 -23.36 -9.02
CA ARG A 544 -8.49 -22.26 -8.58
C ARG A 544 -9.93 -22.71 -8.36
N SER A 545 -10.24 -23.98 -8.65
CA SER A 545 -11.58 -24.55 -8.68
C SER A 545 -12.55 -23.72 -9.52
N TRP A 546 -12.04 -23.16 -10.61
CA TRP A 546 -12.88 -22.44 -11.56
C TRP A 546 -13.59 -23.47 -12.45
N PRO A 547 -14.91 -23.41 -12.58
CA PRO A 547 -15.69 -24.28 -13.47
C PRO A 547 -15.46 -23.84 -14.92
N ALA A 548 -14.26 -24.09 -15.43
CA ALA A 548 -13.82 -23.65 -16.74
C ALA A 548 -12.71 -24.55 -17.31
N THR A 549 -12.63 -24.57 -18.64
CA THR A 549 -11.61 -25.31 -19.39
C THR A 549 -10.75 -24.35 -20.22
N ALA A 550 -9.50 -24.74 -20.47
CA ALA A 550 -8.60 -23.99 -21.34
C ALA A 550 -8.74 -24.45 -22.80
N ARG A 551 -8.78 -23.50 -23.75
CA ARG A 551 -8.74 -23.79 -25.19
C ARG A 551 -7.78 -22.86 -25.92
N TRP A 552 -7.04 -23.39 -26.87
CA TRP A 552 -6.20 -22.57 -27.76
C TRP A 552 -7.04 -21.92 -28.87
N ARG A 553 -6.93 -20.60 -29.06
CA ARG A 553 -7.59 -19.86 -30.13
C ARG A 553 -6.68 -18.76 -30.68
N GLY A 554 -6.40 -18.82 -31.98
CA GLY A 554 -5.46 -17.91 -32.63
C GLY A 554 -4.05 -18.11 -32.09
N ASP A 555 -3.58 -17.13 -31.32
CA ASP A 555 -2.24 -17.05 -30.72
C ASP A 555 -2.28 -16.99 -29.18
N ALA A 556 -3.40 -17.36 -28.56
CA ALA A 556 -3.60 -17.28 -27.12
C ALA A 556 -4.49 -18.41 -26.57
N VAL A 557 -4.40 -18.63 -25.26
CA VAL A 557 -5.34 -19.47 -24.52
C VAL A 557 -6.59 -18.66 -24.17
N ARG A 558 -7.74 -19.34 -24.21
CA ARG A 558 -9.06 -18.85 -23.81
C ARG A 558 -9.61 -19.71 -22.68
N VAL A 559 -10.24 -19.06 -21.72
CA VAL A 559 -11.04 -19.67 -20.67
C VAL A 559 -12.46 -19.86 -21.21
N ASN A 560 -12.91 -21.11 -21.21
CA ASN A 560 -14.26 -21.51 -21.58
C ASN A 560 -15.00 -21.96 -20.31
N TRP A 561 -15.98 -21.18 -19.87
CA TRP A 561 -16.74 -21.42 -18.65
C TRP A 561 -17.79 -22.53 -18.83
N ASP A 562 -18.01 -23.31 -17.77
CA ASP A 562 -18.96 -24.42 -17.69
C ASP A 562 -19.68 -24.38 -16.33
N LEU A 563 -20.51 -23.35 -16.16
CA LEU A 563 -21.25 -23.12 -14.92
C LEU A 563 -22.47 -24.03 -14.85
N SER A 564 -22.66 -24.70 -13.72
CA SER A 564 -23.87 -25.50 -13.44
C SER A 564 -25.13 -24.64 -13.38
N SER A 565 -25.00 -23.39 -12.97
CA SER A 565 -26.04 -22.36 -13.01
C SER A 565 -25.43 -21.03 -13.42
N TRP A 566 -25.95 -20.46 -14.50
CA TRP A 566 -25.54 -19.15 -14.99
C TRP A 566 -26.28 -18.05 -14.21
N PRO A 567 -25.59 -16.99 -13.75
CA PRO A 567 -26.26 -15.89 -13.06
C PRO A 567 -27.22 -15.17 -14.02
N ARG A 568 -28.37 -14.75 -13.50
CA ARG A 568 -29.31 -13.90 -14.25
C ARG A 568 -28.65 -12.57 -14.60
N VAL A 569 -28.74 -12.19 -15.88
CA VAL A 569 -28.17 -10.95 -16.42
C VAL A 569 -29.29 -9.97 -16.72
N SER A 570 -29.14 -8.75 -16.21
CA SER A 570 -29.99 -7.61 -16.60
C SER A 570 -29.24 -6.72 -17.58
N VAL A 571 -29.70 -6.68 -18.81
CA VAL A 571 -29.14 -5.82 -19.85
C VAL A 571 -29.82 -4.46 -19.78
N ILE A 572 -29.07 -3.43 -19.38
CA ILE A 572 -29.56 -2.07 -19.22
C ILE A 572 -29.13 -1.27 -20.45
N VAL A 573 -30.11 -0.72 -21.17
CA VAL A 573 -29.87 0.02 -22.41
C VAL A 573 -30.55 1.38 -22.33
N PRO A 574 -29.79 2.48 -22.20
CA PRO A 574 -30.33 3.81 -22.36
C PRO A 574 -30.48 4.15 -23.85
N THR A 575 -31.61 4.74 -24.23
CA THR A 575 -31.86 5.16 -25.62
C THR A 575 -32.57 6.51 -25.69
N ARG A 576 -32.26 7.28 -26.73
CA ARG A 576 -32.97 8.52 -27.09
C ARG A 576 -34.13 8.23 -28.04
N HIS A 577 -34.95 7.25 -27.71
CA HIS A 577 -36.07 6.78 -28.52
C HIS A 577 -35.67 6.29 -29.92
N ASN A 578 -34.48 5.69 -30.09
CA ASN A 578 -33.97 5.28 -31.40
C ASN A 578 -34.27 3.80 -31.71
N ARG A 579 -35.51 3.53 -32.10
CA ARG A 579 -35.98 2.18 -32.46
C ARG A 579 -35.17 1.46 -33.53
N ALA A 580 -34.58 2.21 -34.48
CA ALA A 580 -33.78 1.64 -35.56
C ALA A 580 -32.47 1.02 -35.06
N LEU A 581 -31.99 1.46 -33.88
CA LEU A 581 -30.81 0.94 -33.21
C LEU A 581 -31.17 -0.12 -32.17
N VAL A 582 -32.14 0.17 -31.30
CA VAL A 582 -32.57 -0.71 -30.20
C VAL A 582 -33.15 -2.03 -30.72
N GLY A 583 -33.96 -2.01 -31.78
CA GLY A 583 -34.62 -3.23 -32.29
C GLY A 583 -33.61 -4.33 -32.64
N PRO A 584 -32.63 -4.07 -33.52
CA PRO A 584 -31.62 -5.07 -33.86
C PRO A 584 -30.68 -5.47 -32.71
N LEU A 585 -30.47 -4.60 -31.71
CA LEU A 585 -29.76 -4.96 -30.49
C LEU A 585 -30.55 -6.03 -29.72
N LEU A 586 -31.85 -5.81 -29.48
CA LEU A 586 -32.74 -6.77 -28.80
C LEU A 586 -32.81 -8.10 -29.56
N ASP A 587 -32.92 -8.06 -30.89
CA ASP A 587 -32.91 -9.27 -31.72
C ASP A 587 -31.56 -10.03 -31.58
N GLY A 588 -30.45 -9.29 -31.48
CA GLY A 588 -29.11 -9.86 -31.26
C GLY A 588 -28.95 -10.49 -29.88
N LEU A 589 -29.48 -9.84 -28.83
CA LEU A 589 -29.49 -10.35 -27.46
C LEU A 589 -30.30 -11.64 -27.36
N ALA A 590 -31.49 -11.69 -27.97
CA ALA A 590 -32.31 -12.90 -28.00
C ALA A 590 -31.60 -14.08 -28.71
N ARG A 591 -30.80 -13.80 -29.76
CA ARG A 591 -30.00 -14.82 -30.45
C ARG A 591 -28.77 -15.31 -29.67
N SER A 592 -28.37 -14.63 -28.59
CA SER A 592 -27.22 -15.08 -27.78
C SER A 592 -27.47 -16.43 -27.10
N GLY A 593 -28.74 -16.80 -26.87
CA GLY A 593 -29.11 -18.07 -26.25
C GLY A 593 -28.75 -18.17 -24.77
N TYR A 594 -28.41 -17.05 -24.11
CA TYR A 594 -28.10 -17.04 -22.68
C TYR A 594 -29.35 -17.39 -21.85
N PRO A 595 -29.24 -18.29 -20.85
CA PRO A 595 -30.40 -18.93 -20.23
C PRO A 595 -31.30 -17.97 -19.45
N GLU A 596 -30.73 -17.07 -18.65
CA GLU A 596 -31.47 -16.17 -17.75
C GLU A 596 -31.12 -14.71 -18.10
N LEU A 597 -31.82 -14.17 -19.11
CA LEU A 597 -31.56 -12.85 -19.66
C LEU A 597 -32.81 -11.98 -19.61
N GLU A 598 -32.70 -10.79 -19.03
CA GLU A 598 -33.72 -9.74 -19.13
C GLU A 598 -33.16 -8.47 -19.75
N ALA A 599 -34.03 -7.66 -20.36
CA ALA A 599 -33.69 -6.36 -20.90
C ALA A 599 -34.47 -5.25 -20.18
N VAL A 600 -33.75 -4.22 -19.73
CA VAL A 600 -34.30 -3.00 -19.12
C VAL A 600 -33.92 -1.83 -20.02
N ILE A 601 -34.92 -1.23 -20.68
CA ILE A 601 -34.73 -0.11 -21.59
C ILE A 601 -35.11 1.18 -20.89
N VAL A 602 -34.20 2.14 -20.87
CA VAL A 602 -34.48 3.49 -20.37
C VAL A 602 -34.64 4.41 -21.57
N ASP A 603 -35.89 4.66 -21.95
CA ASP A 603 -36.25 5.37 -23.17
C ASP A 603 -36.63 6.82 -22.87
N ASN A 604 -35.93 7.76 -23.50
CA ASN A 604 -36.17 9.20 -23.38
C ASN A 604 -37.34 9.72 -24.26
N GLY A 605 -38.14 8.82 -24.85
CA GLY A 605 -39.35 9.13 -25.61
C GLY A 605 -40.60 9.31 -24.74
N ALA A 606 -41.72 9.69 -25.38
CA ALA A 606 -42.99 9.81 -24.69
C ALA A 606 -43.63 8.44 -24.43
N ARG A 607 -44.27 8.27 -23.27
CA ARG A 607 -45.10 7.09 -22.98
C ARG A 607 -46.44 7.20 -23.72
N THR A 608 -46.64 6.38 -24.74
CA THR A 608 -47.89 6.28 -25.50
C THR A 608 -48.26 4.81 -25.76
N PRO A 609 -49.54 4.48 -26.03
CA PRO A 609 -49.94 3.09 -26.32
C PRO A 609 -49.22 2.48 -27.53
N GLU A 610 -48.96 3.27 -28.57
CA GLU A 610 -48.16 2.85 -29.73
C GLU A 610 -46.74 2.46 -29.30
N ASN A 611 -46.15 3.26 -28.40
CA ASN A 611 -44.78 3.07 -27.97
C ASN A 611 -44.61 1.88 -27.03
N GLU A 612 -45.58 1.64 -26.15
CA GLU A 612 -45.64 0.45 -25.31
C GLU A 612 -45.82 -0.81 -26.18
N SER A 613 -46.76 -0.80 -27.12
CA SER A 613 -47.03 -1.93 -28.02
C SER A 613 -45.80 -2.32 -28.87
N TRP A 614 -44.99 -1.33 -29.29
CA TRP A 614 -43.76 -1.61 -30.02
C TRP A 614 -42.76 -2.45 -29.22
N TYR A 615 -42.63 -2.20 -27.91
CA TYR A 615 -41.72 -2.96 -27.03
C TYR A 615 -42.33 -4.32 -26.62
N GLU A 616 -43.65 -4.40 -26.40
CA GLU A 616 -44.34 -5.67 -26.13
C GLU A 616 -44.14 -6.69 -27.25
N GLY A 617 -44.12 -6.23 -28.50
CA GLY A 617 -43.86 -7.04 -29.69
C GLY A 617 -42.38 -7.43 -29.92
N ARG A 618 -41.46 -7.08 -29.01
CA ARG A 618 -40.02 -7.40 -29.14
C ARG A 618 -39.64 -8.68 -28.40
N PRO A 619 -38.58 -9.37 -28.85
CA PRO A 619 -37.96 -10.43 -28.07
C PRO A 619 -37.56 -9.95 -26.67
N LEU A 620 -37.53 -10.87 -25.71
CA LEU A 620 -37.20 -10.63 -24.29
C LEU A 620 -38.21 -9.77 -23.50
N HIS A 621 -39.27 -9.27 -24.14
CA HIS A 621 -40.32 -8.44 -23.52
C HIS A 621 -39.74 -7.40 -22.53
N PRO A 622 -38.93 -6.45 -23.02
CA PRO A 622 -38.14 -5.59 -22.18
C PRO A 622 -39.00 -4.80 -21.18
N THR A 623 -38.49 -4.63 -19.97
CA THR A 623 -39.04 -3.65 -19.03
C THR A 623 -38.63 -2.25 -19.50
N VAL A 624 -39.60 -1.35 -19.70
CA VAL A 624 -39.33 -0.01 -20.22
C VAL A 624 -39.55 1.04 -19.13
N ILE A 625 -38.52 1.84 -18.86
CA ILE A 625 -38.57 3.04 -18.04
C ILE A 625 -38.63 4.24 -18.98
N TRP A 626 -39.74 4.96 -18.93
CA TRP A 626 -39.91 6.21 -19.67
C TRP A 626 -39.24 7.36 -18.92
N TRP A 627 -38.17 7.91 -19.46
CA TRP A 627 -37.36 8.97 -18.86
C TRP A 627 -37.80 10.35 -19.34
N ASP A 628 -38.44 11.11 -18.46
CA ASP A 628 -39.04 12.43 -18.72
C ASP A 628 -38.18 13.61 -18.24
N ARG A 629 -36.96 13.33 -17.77
CA ARG A 629 -36.01 14.33 -17.27
C ARG A 629 -34.93 14.64 -18.31
N PRO A 630 -34.12 15.71 -18.15
CA PRO A 630 -32.93 15.89 -18.96
C PRO A 630 -32.04 14.64 -18.97
N PHE A 631 -31.48 14.31 -20.13
CA PHE A 631 -30.65 13.12 -20.29
C PHE A 631 -29.32 13.29 -19.54
N ASN A 632 -29.05 12.37 -18.62
CA ASN A 632 -27.76 12.19 -17.97
C ASN A 632 -27.44 10.69 -18.03
N TYR A 633 -26.32 10.33 -18.68
CA TYR A 633 -25.96 8.94 -18.96
C TYR A 633 -25.84 8.09 -17.69
N SER A 634 -25.23 8.64 -16.63
CA SER A 634 -25.10 7.94 -15.35
C SER A 634 -26.46 7.74 -14.69
N ALA A 635 -27.30 8.80 -14.64
CA ALA A 635 -28.61 8.74 -13.98
C ALA A 635 -29.58 7.77 -14.67
N VAL A 636 -29.60 7.72 -16.01
CA VAL A 636 -30.44 6.76 -16.75
C VAL A 636 -29.99 5.33 -16.51
N ASN A 637 -28.68 5.06 -16.51
CA ASN A 637 -28.16 3.73 -16.23
C ASN A 637 -28.42 3.30 -14.79
N ASN A 638 -28.26 4.20 -13.81
CA ASN A 638 -28.59 3.94 -12.42
C ASN A 638 -30.09 3.65 -12.22
N ALA A 639 -30.97 4.34 -12.95
CA ALA A 639 -32.40 4.06 -12.94
C ALA A 639 -32.71 2.66 -13.49
N GLY A 640 -32.07 2.27 -14.60
CA GLY A 640 -32.14 0.91 -15.12
C GLY A 640 -31.62 -0.13 -14.13
N ALA A 641 -30.49 0.13 -13.47
CA ALA A 641 -29.90 -0.77 -12.48
C ALA A 641 -30.79 -1.01 -11.25
N ARG A 642 -31.55 0.01 -10.83
CA ARG A 642 -32.53 -0.10 -9.74
C ARG A 642 -33.76 -0.93 -10.12
N ALA A 643 -34.16 -0.93 -11.38
CA ALA A 643 -35.30 -1.72 -11.86
C ALA A 643 -34.92 -3.15 -12.28
N ALA A 644 -33.64 -3.36 -12.60
CA ALA A 644 -33.07 -4.67 -12.91
C ALA A 644 -33.18 -5.63 -11.71
N THR A 645 -33.26 -6.93 -11.99
CA THR A 645 -33.40 -8.01 -10.99
C THR A 645 -32.26 -9.04 -11.03
N GLY A 646 -31.40 -8.99 -12.04
CA GLY A 646 -30.25 -9.87 -12.21
C GLY A 646 -29.13 -9.60 -11.21
N GLY A 647 -28.37 -10.65 -10.90
CA GLY A 647 -27.17 -10.58 -10.07
C GLY A 647 -25.96 -10.01 -10.82
N VAL A 648 -26.01 -10.01 -12.15
CA VAL A 648 -25.05 -9.34 -13.04
C VAL A 648 -25.77 -8.24 -13.82
N LEU A 649 -25.25 -7.02 -13.73
CA LEU A 649 -25.71 -5.88 -14.50
C LEU A 649 -24.82 -5.73 -15.73
N LEU A 650 -25.41 -5.74 -16.92
CA LEU A 650 -24.73 -5.50 -18.18
C LEU A 650 -25.22 -4.19 -18.78
N PHE A 651 -24.37 -3.17 -18.81
CA PHE A 651 -24.68 -1.91 -19.46
C PHE A 651 -24.24 -1.98 -20.92
N LEU A 652 -25.16 -1.66 -21.84
CA LEU A 652 -24.91 -1.60 -23.29
C LEU A 652 -25.46 -0.30 -23.87
N ASN A 653 -24.72 0.28 -24.83
CA ASN A 653 -25.29 1.35 -25.66
C ASN A 653 -26.32 0.78 -26.64
N ASP A 654 -27.28 1.62 -27.04
CA ASP A 654 -28.36 1.25 -27.97
C ASP A 654 -27.90 0.96 -29.41
N ASP A 655 -26.69 1.41 -29.78
CA ASP A 655 -26.08 1.28 -31.09
C ASP A 655 -25.08 0.12 -31.21
N ILE A 656 -25.11 -0.82 -30.25
CA ILE A 656 -24.38 -2.08 -30.30
C ILE A 656 -25.09 -3.08 -31.22
N ARG A 657 -24.31 -3.81 -32.03
CA ARG A 657 -24.77 -4.91 -32.88
C ARG A 657 -24.03 -6.20 -32.53
N VAL A 658 -24.79 -7.25 -32.25
CA VAL A 658 -24.24 -8.61 -32.11
C VAL A 658 -24.02 -9.18 -33.51
N THR A 659 -22.76 -9.19 -33.96
CA THR A 659 -22.37 -9.54 -35.34
C THR A 659 -21.56 -10.84 -35.44
N GLY A 660 -21.06 -11.36 -34.32
CA GLY A 660 -20.21 -12.55 -34.29
C GLY A 660 -20.73 -13.69 -33.42
N ASP A 661 -19.85 -14.20 -32.56
CA ASP A 661 -20.04 -15.40 -31.76
C ASP A 661 -21.26 -15.34 -30.83
N PRO A 662 -22.25 -16.27 -30.92
CA PRO A 662 -23.41 -16.28 -30.03
C PRO A 662 -23.04 -16.49 -28.56
N GLY A 663 -21.95 -17.21 -28.26
CA GLY A 663 -21.47 -17.46 -26.89
C GLY A 663 -20.67 -16.30 -26.28
N TRP A 664 -20.77 -15.08 -26.83
CA TRP A 664 -20.03 -13.92 -26.33
C TRP A 664 -20.44 -13.53 -24.91
N LEU A 665 -21.74 -13.66 -24.59
CA LEU A 665 -22.28 -13.24 -23.30
C LEU A 665 -21.81 -14.16 -22.18
N GLU A 666 -21.83 -15.48 -22.41
CA GLU A 666 -21.26 -16.48 -21.49
C GLU A 666 -19.78 -16.21 -21.18
N LYS A 667 -18.99 -15.85 -22.20
CA LYS A 667 -17.57 -15.54 -22.02
C LYS A 667 -17.34 -14.33 -21.15
N LEU A 668 -18.16 -13.29 -21.32
CA LEU A 668 -18.07 -12.06 -20.54
C LEU A 668 -18.58 -12.27 -19.11
N VAL A 669 -19.73 -12.94 -18.95
CA VAL A 669 -20.36 -13.18 -17.64
C VAL A 669 -19.56 -14.15 -16.80
N GLY A 670 -18.94 -15.17 -17.39
CA GLY A 670 -18.12 -16.11 -16.63
C GLY A 670 -16.98 -15.42 -15.86
N TRP A 671 -16.37 -14.37 -16.40
CA TRP A 671 -15.37 -13.58 -15.69
C TRP A 671 -15.92 -12.81 -14.49
N THR A 672 -17.21 -12.47 -14.48
CA THR A 672 -17.84 -11.83 -13.31
C THR A 672 -17.96 -12.77 -12.11
N THR A 673 -17.80 -14.09 -12.32
CA THR A 673 -17.78 -15.08 -11.24
C THR A 673 -16.44 -15.13 -10.50
N VAL A 674 -15.38 -14.54 -11.07
CA VAL A 674 -14.08 -14.41 -10.41
C VAL A 674 -14.16 -13.31 -9.36
N THR A 675 -13.95 -13.67 -8.09
CA THR A 675 -14.15 -12.78 -6.95
C THR A 675 -13.30 -11.52 -6.97
N GLU A 676 -12.11 -11.60 -7.56
CA GLU A 676 -11.15 -10.51 -7.65
C GLU A 676 -11.36 -9.61 -8.87
N VAL A 677 -12.31 -9.95 -9.75
CA VAL A 677 -12.68 -9.15 -10.93
C VAL A 677 -13.94 -8.34 -10.62
N GLY A 678 -13.78 -7.02 -10.63
CA GLY A 678 -14.85 -6.07 -10.31
C GLY A 678 -15.73 -5.73 -11.50
N SER A 679 -15.11 -5.48 -12.66
CA SER A 679 -15.80 -5.15 -13.91
C SER A 679 -15.19 -5.87 -15.10
N VAL A 680 -16.03 -6.23 -16.06
CA VAL A 680 -15.63 -6.96 -17.27
C VAL A 680 -16.17 -6.24 -18.50
N GLY A 681 -15.28 -5.76 -19.35
CA GLY A 681 -15.60 -5.26 -20.67
C GLY A 681 -15.23 -6.26 -21.75
N ILE A 682 -15.69 -6.00 -22.97
CA ILE A 682 -15.34 -6.80 -24.15
C ILE A 682 -14.77 -5.88 -25.24
N GLN A 683 -13.85 -6.43 -26.03
CA GLN A 683 -13.32 -5.71 -27.18
C GLN A 683 -14.46 -5.39 -28.17
N LEU A 684 -14.58 -4.13 -28.54
CA LEU A 684 -15.56 -3.64 -29.52
C LEU A 684 -14.88 -3.38 -30.85
N ILE A 685 -15.55 -3.73 -31.95
CA ILE A 685 -15.10 -3.45 -33.31
C ILE A 685 -15.96 -2.36 -33.97
N ASP A 686 -15.33 -1.56 -34.82
CA ASP A 686 -16.02 -0.61 -35.70
C ASP A 686 -16.69 -1.33 -36.89
N PRO A 687 -17.56 -0.65 -37.67
CA PRO A 687 -18.18 -1.23 -38.85
C PRO A 687 -17.18 -1.68 -39.94
N GLN A 688 -15.93 -1.23 -39.88
CA GLN A 688 -14.84 -1.62 -40.78
C GLN A 688 -14.04 -2.82 -40.27
N GLY A 689 -14.45 -3.43 -39.14
CA GLY A 689 -13.82 -4.60 -38.54
C GLY A 689 -12.49 -4.30 -37.84
N ARG A 690 -12.22 -3.04 -37.51
CA ARG A 690 -11.07 -2.63 -36.69
C ARG A 690 -11.49 -2.53 -35.24
N ILE A 691 -10.55 -2.69 -34.33
CA ILE A 691 -10.77 -2.49 -32.91
C ILE A 691 -11.12 -1.01 -32.68
N GLN A 692 -12.16 -0.77 -31.92
CA GLN A 692 -12.53 0.55 -31.41
C GLN A 692 -12.25 0.66 -29.91
N HIS A 693 -12.42 -0.44 -29.16
CA HIS A 693 -12.10 -0.53 -27.73
C HIS A 693 -11.41 -1.85 -27.41
N GLY A 694 -10.24 -1.79 -26.75
CA GLY A 694 -9.53 -2.95 -26.20
C GLY A 694 -9.14 -2.76 -24.73
N GLY A 695 -9.93 -1.97 -23.99
CA GLY A 695 -9.60 -1.44 -22.66
C GLY A 695 -9.45 0.08 -22.64
N VAL A 696 -9.59 0.72 -21.47
CA VAL A 696 -9.35 2.17 -21.28
C VAL A 696 -8.02 2.38 -20.57
N ILE A 697 -7.20 3.28 -21.11
CA ILE A 697 -5.92 3.71 -20.52
C ILE A 697 -6.02 5.16 -20.07
N LEU A 698 -5.63 5.42 -18.83
CA LEU A 698 -5.63 6.75 -18.22
C LEU A 698 -4.44 7.59 -18.74
N GLY A 699 -4.68 8.87 -19.01
CA GLY A 699 -3.72 9.80 -19.61
C GLY A 699 -3.52 9.66 -21.12
N LEU A 700 -3.99 8.56 -21.74
CA LEU A 700 -3.98 8.39 -23.18
C LEU A 700 -4.87 9.46 -23.82
N THR A 701 -4.33 10.19 -24.80
CA THR A 701 -4.95 11.35 -25.46
C THR A 701 -5.38 12.46 -24.48
N GLY A 702 -4.73 12.57 -23.33
CA GLY A 702 -4.96 13.60 -22.31
C GLY A 702 -5.64 13.10 -21.04
N PHE A 703 -6.84 12.54 -21.16
CA PHE A 703 -7.62 12.09 -20.00
C PHE A 703 -7.73 10.57 -19.91
N ALA A 704 -8.39 9.96 -20.88
CA ALA A 704 -8.58 8.53 -20.98
C ALA A 704 -8.82 8.18 -22.45
N GLY A 705 -8.26 7.07 -22.93
CA GLY A 705 -8.37 6.66 -24.33
C GLY A 705 -8.53 5.16 -24.50
N HIS A 706 -9.07 4.76 -25.65
CA HIS A 706 -9.32 3.35 -25.98
C HIS A 706 -8.07 2.69 -26.57
N LEU A 707 -7.56 1.67 -25.88
CA LEU A 707 -6.38 0.91 -26.32
C LEU A 707 -6.67 0.15 -27.63
N PHE A 708 -5.68 0.11 -28.52
CA PHE A 708 -5.70 -0.57 -29.82
C PHE A 708 -6.68 0.01 -30.85
N ALA A 709 -7.35 1.14 -30.58
CA ALA A 709 -8.27 1.74 -31.52
C ALA A 709 -7.62 1.98 -32.90
N GLY A 710 -8.27 1.48 -33.95
CA GLY A 710 -7.80 1.52 -35.35
C GLY A 710 -7.00 0.30 -35.81
N LEU A 711 -6.61 -0.61 -34.93
CA LEU A 711 -5.89 -1.85 -35.28
C LEU A 711 -6.85 -2.98 -35.69
N ARG A 712 -6.33 -4.02 -36.35
CA ARG A 712 -7.13 -5.24 -36.58
C ARG A 712 -7.09 -6.17 -35.35
N PRO A 713 -8.15 -6.92 -35.04
CA PRO A 713 -8.10 -7.98 -34.04
C PRO A 713 -6.95 -8.97 -34.30
N GLY A 714 -6.23 -9.38 -33.24
CA GLY A 714 -5.05 -10.24 -33.33
C GLY A 714 -3.76 -9.55 -33.83
N SER A 715 -3.73 -8.22 -33.88
CA SER A 715 -2.51 -7.48 -34.20
C SER A 715 -1.42 -7.69 -33.14
N SER A 716 -0.20 -7.96 -33.57
CA SER A 716 0.98 -7.98 -32.69
C SER A 716 1.46 -6.55 -32.42
N THR A 717 1.57 -6.17 -31.14
CA THR A 717 1.96 -4.82 -30.71
C THR A 717 3.14 -4.85 -29.75
N LEU A 718 3.64 -3.67 -29.35
CA LEU A 718 4.66 -3.55 -28.31
C LEU A 718 4.21 -4.10 -26.94
N LEU A 719 2.91 -4.14 -26.68
CA LEU A 719 2.28 -4.68 -25.45
C LEU A 719 1.86 -6.17 -25.60
N GLY A 720 2.31 -6.83 -26.67
CA GLY A 720 1.85 -8.17 -27.05
C GLY A 720 0.65 -8.16 -27.99
N SER A 721 0.02 -9.32 -28.18
CA SER A 721 -1.10 -9.47 -29.12
C SER A 721 -2.37 -8.77 -28.61
N SER A 722 -3.16 -8.16 -29.50
CA SER A 722 -4.51 -7.70 -29.12
C SER A 722 -5.49 -8.86 -28.85
N SER A 723 -5.08 -10.10 -29.14
CA SER A 723 -5.81 -11.29 -28.72
C SER A 723 -5.60 -11.67 -27.25
N TRP A 724 -4.79 -10.99 -26.44
CA TRP A 724 -4.62 -11.38 -25.04
C TRP A 724 -5.73 -10.80 -24.16
N TYR A 725 -6.01 -11.44 -23.03
CA TYR A 725 -6.78 -10.77 -21.96
C TYR A 725 -6.05 -9.50 -21.55
N ARG A 726 -6.77 -8.50 -21.05
CA ARG A 726 -6.17 -7.22 -20.62
C ARG A 726 -6.71 -6.80 -19.26
N ASP A 727 -5.87 -6.91 -18.26
CA ASP A 727 -6.01 -6.11 -17.05
C ASP A 727 -5.89 -4.63 -17.40
N VAL A 728 -6.87 -3.84 -16.97
CA VAL A 728 -6.95 -2.41 -17.18
C VAL A 728 -7.48 -1.74 -15.91
N LEU A 729 -7.34 -0.42 -15.81
CA LEU A 729 -7.98 0.32 -14.72
C LEU A 729 -9.50 0.42 -14.95
N ALA A 730 -9.93 0.56 -16.20
CA ALA A 730 -11.33 0.67 -16.56
C ALA A 730 -11.63 0.10 -17.95
N VAL A 731 -12.90 -0.18 -18.17
CA VAL A 731 -13.50 -0.58 -19.45
C VAL A 731 -14.64 0.39 -19.80
N THR A 732 -15.03 0.46 -21.06
CA THR A 732 -16.06 1.41 -21.47
C THR A 732 -17.48 0.94 -21.13
N ALA A 733 -18.36 1.85 -20.72
CA ALA A 733 -19.77 1.53 -20.51
C ALA A 733 -20.57 1.30 -21.80
N ALA A 734 -19.96 1.42 -22.99
CA ALA A 734 -20.58 0.91 -24.22
C ALA A 734 -20.83 -0.61 -24.16
N CYS A 735 -19.99 -1.34 -23.40
CA CYS A 735 -20.26 -2.71 -22.98
C CYS A 735 -19.46 -3.06 -21.72
N VAL A 736 -20.12 -3.06 -20.56
CA VAL A 736 -19.52 -3.46 -19.28
C VAL A 736 -20.48 -4.30 -18.45
N ALA A 737 -20.01 -5.44 -17.96
CA ALA A 737 -20.68 -6.21 -16.92
C ALA A 737 -20.02 -6.00 -15.55
N VAL A 738 -20.88 -5.93 -14.53
CA VAL A 738 -20.50 -5.77 -13.13
C VAL A 738 -21.47 -6.59 -12.28
N ARG A 739 -20.96 -7.23 -11.24
CA ARG A 739 -21.84 -7.85 -10.23
C ARG A 739 -22.65 -6.76 -9.54
N ARG A 740 -23.94 -7.02 -9.29
CA ARG A 740 -24.82 -6.08 -8.58
C ARG A 740 -24.21 -5.59 -7.29
N ASP A 741 -23.76 -6.52 -6.42
CA ASP A 741 -23.17 -6.16 -5.13
C ASP A 741 -21.96 -5.23 -5.30
N ASN A 742 -21.11 -5.49 -6.29
CA ASN A 742 -19.94 -4.64 -6.56
C ASN A 742 -20.37 -3.23 -6.99
N PHE A 743 -21.35 -3.13 -7.90
CA PHE A 743 -21.88 -1.86 -8.39
C PHE A 743 -22.54 -1.03 -7.27
N GLU A 744 -23.40 -1.67 -6.47
CA GLU A 744 -24.09 -1.03 -5.35
C GLU A 744 -23.11 -0.61 -4.26
N SER A 745 -22.07 -1.41 -4.02
CA SER A 745 -21.07 -1.14 -2.98
C SER A 745 -20.19 0.10 -3.25
N VAL A 746 -20.18 0.62 -4.49
CA VAL A 746 -19.48 1.85 -4.86
C VAL A 746 -20.45 2.99 -5.23
N GLY A 747 -21.76 2.80 -5.02
CA GLY A 747 -22.78 3.81 -5.29
C GLY A 747 -23.25 3.91 -6.74
N GLY A 748 -22.88 2.96 -7.60
CA GLY A 748 -23.23 2.94 -9.02
C GLY A 748 -22.42 3.92 -9.88
N PHE A 749 -23.00 4.40 -10.98
CA PHE A 749 -22.36 5.43 -11.81
C PHE A 749 -22.48 6.80 -11.15
N ASP A 750 -21.38 7.56 -11.13
CA ASP A 750 -21.36 8.92 -10.60
C ASP A 750 -22.20 9.86 -11.50
N GLU A 751 -23.31 10.37 -10.95
CA GLU A 751 -24.30 11.21 -11.64
C GLU A 751 -23.81 12.65 -11.89
N GLU A 752 -22.66 13.06 -11.35
CA GLU A 752 -22.00 14.31 -11.73
C GLU A 752 -21.50 14.29 -13.18
N PHE A 753 -21.19 13.10 -13.71
CA PHE A 753 -20.90 12.93 -15.13
C PHE A 753 -22.20 12.95 -15.94
N THR A 754 -22.29 13.89 -16.87
CA THR A 754 -23.46 13.99 -17.74
C THR A 754 -23.40 12.96 -18.87
N LEU A 755 -22.22 12.72 -19.45
CA LEU A 755 -22.08 11.92 -20.67
C LEU A 755 -20.84 11.03 -20.74
N CYS A 756 -19.69 11.46 -20.21
CA CYS A 756 -18.41 10.79 -20.43
C CYS A 756 -17.59 10.69 -19.14
N GLY A 757 -17.05 9.50 -18.83
CA GLY A 757 -16.09 9.29 -17.74
C GLY A 757 -16.62 8.51 -16.53
N SER A 758 -17.93 8.35 -16.38
CA SER A 758 -18.49 7.59 -15.25
C SER A 758 -18.10 6.10 -15.26
N ASP A 759 -17.82 5.53 -16.44
CA ASP A 759 -17.27 4.19 -16.61
C ASP A 759 -15.83 4.06 -16.11
N VAL A 760 -15.01 5.07 -16.35
CA VAL A 760 -13.66 5.18 -15.78
C VAL A 760 -13.73 5.32 -14.27
N ALA A 761 -14.57 6.24 -13.76
CA ALA A 761 -14.75 6.44 -12.32
C ALA A 761 -15.21 5.16 -11.61
N LEU A 762 -16.13 4.39 -12.21
CA LEU A 762 -16.58 3.09 -11.70
C LEU A 762 -15.41 2.10 -11.60
N GLY A 763 -14.59 1.96 -12.66
CA GLY A 763 -13.42 1.08 -12.66
C GLY A 763 -12.41 1.44 -11.57
N LEU A 764 -12.16 2.74 -11.36
CA LEU A 764 -11.26 3.24 -10.32
C LEU A 764 -11.81 3.01 -8.91
N ALA A 765 -13.11 3.22 -8.68
CA ALA A 765 -13.74 2.95 -7.39
C ALA A 765 -13.70 1.45 -7.02
N LEU A 766 -13.93 0.56 -7.99
CA LEU A 766 -13.76 -0.88 -7.80
C LEU A 766 -12.30 -1.25 -7.52
N ARG A 767 -11.35 -0.57 -8.19
CA ARG A 767 -9.91 -0.77 -7.97
C ARG A 767 -9.46 -0.39 -6.57
N GLN A 768 -10.04 0.67 -5.99
CA GLN A 768 -9.80 1.07 -4.59
C GLN A 768 -10.26 -0.01 -3.60
N ARG A 769 -11.27 -0.82 -3.96
CA ARG A 769 -11.70 -1.99 -3.18
C ARG A 769 -10.86 -3.26 -3.42
N GLY A 770 -9.77 -3.15 -4.17
CA GLY A 770 -8.89 -4.29 -4.50
C GLY A 770 -9.35 -5.14 -5.68
N LEU A 771 -10.41 -4.75 -6.39
CA LEU A 771 -10.95 -5.48 -7.54
C LEU A 771 -10.27 -5.04 -8.85
N ARG A 772 -10.14 -5.95 -9.82
CA ARG A 772 -9.54 -5.67 -11.14
C ARG A 772 -10.61 -5.45 -12.21
N SER A 773 -10.29 -4.62 -13.20
CA SER A 773 -11.10 -4.48 -14.41
C SER A 773 -10.45 -5.27 -15.55
N LEU A 774 -11.24 -6.05 -16.27
CA LEU A 774 -10.77 -6.94 -17.33
C LEU A 774 -11.42 -6.60 -18.67
N CYS A 775 -10.62 -6.44 -19.73
CA CYS A 775 -11.13 -6.43 -21.09
C CYS A 775 -10.90 -7.79 -21.76
N VAL A 776 -12.00 -8.40 -22.21
CA VAL A 776 -12.02 -9.69 -22.92
C VAL A 776 -11.85 -9.48 -24.43
N PRO A 777 -10.83 -10.07 -25.08
CA PRO A 777 -10.63 -9.95 -26.52
C PRO A 777 -11.74 -10.68 -27.30
N SER A 778 -12.39 -9.99 -28.24
CA SER A 778 -13.53 -10.50 -29.02
C SER A 778 -13.77 -9.72 -30.31
N ASN A 779 -14.48 -10.35 -31.24
CA ASN A 779 -14.99 -9.74 -32.47
C ASN A 779 -16.52 -9.88 -32.55
N ALA A 780 -17.19 -10.15 -31.42
CA ALA A 780 -18.62 -10.48 -31.41
C ALA A 780 -19.54 -9.26 -31.48
N LEU A 781 -19.06 -8.10 -31.03
CA LEU A 781 -19.86 -6.88 -30.92
C LEU A 781 -19.29 -5.77 -31.80
N THR A 782 -20.11 -5.28 -32.73
CA THR A 782 -19.84 -4.07 -33.51
C THR A 782 -20.54 -2.88 -32.88
N HIS A 783 -19.80 -1.81 -32.59
CA HIS A 783 -20.35 -0.55 -32.07
C HIS A 783 -20.37 0.48 -33.20
N LEU A 784 -21.55 1.00 -33.55
CA LEU A 784 -21.70 1.87 -34.71
C LEU A 784 -21.14 3.28 -34.49
N GLU A 785 -21.03 3.71 -33.21
CA GLU A 785 -20.45 4.95 -32.69
C GLU A 785 -21.01 6.25 -33.30
N SER A 786 -21.45 7.17 -32.43
CA SER A 786 -21.98 8.48 -32.83
C SER A 786 -23.22 8.43 -33.75
N ALA A 787 -23.90 7.29 -33.85
CA ALA A 787 -25.19 7.18 -34.54
C ALA A 787 -26.32 7.95 -33.81
N THR A 788 -26.14 8.23 -32.51
CA THR A 788 -27.05 9.00 -31.64
C THR A 788 -26.38 10.17 -30.90
N ARG A 789 -25.04 10.28 -30.96
CA ARG A 789 -24.23 11.20 -30.15
C ARG A 789 -23.58 12.28 -31.03
N GLY A 790 -23.72 13.55 -30.63
CA GLY A 790 -22.88 14.63 -31.16
C GLY A 790 -21.44 14.53 -30.61
N PRO A 791 -20.41 15.00 -31.32
CA PRO A 791 -19.01 14.68 -31.02
C PRO A 791 -18.43 15.36 -29.76
N THR A 792 -19.19 16.20 -29.05
CA THR A 792 -18.65 17.08 -28.01
C THR A 792 -18.91 16.52 -26.62
N VAL A 793 -17.83 16.19 -25.90
CA VAL A 793 -17.86 15.89 -24.46
C VAL A 793 -18.15 17.19 -23.69
N PRO A 794 -19.13 17.23 -22.77
CA PRO A 794 -19.37 18.38 -21.92
C PRO A 794 -18.11 18.82 -21.18
N ARG A 795 -17.89 20.13 -21.06
CA ARG A 795 -16.71 20.66 -20.36
C ARG A 795 -16.70 20.24 -18.88
N SER A 796 -17.88 20.21 -18.26
CA SER A 796 -18.13 19.70 -16.90
C SER A 796 -17.52 18.32 -16.67
N ASP A 797 -17.68 17.39 -17.62
CA ASP A 797 -17.21 16.01 -17.48
C ASP A 797 -15.68 15.93 -17.45
N TYR A 798 -14.96 16.83 -18.14
CA TYR A 798 -13.49 16.93 -18.02
C TYR A 798 -13.07 17.41 -16.63
N PHE A 799 -13.84 18.29 -16.00
CA PHE A 799 -13.54 18.78 -14.66
C PHE A 799 -13.78 17.71 -13.59
N VAL A 800 -14.91 17.00 -13.64
CA VAL A 800 -15.18 15.87 -12.75
C VAL A 800 -14.13 14.77 -12.96
N SER A 801 -13.82 14.45 -14.23
CA SER A 801 -12.75 13.51 -14.60
C SER A 801 -11.41 13.87 -13.98
N TRP A 802 -11.03 15.16 -13.95
CA TRP A 802 -9.76 15.58 -13.38
C TRP A 802 -9.63 15.15 -11.92
N TRP A 803 -10.66 15.40 -11.11
CA TRP A 803 -10.66 15.07 -9.68
C TRP A 803 -10.62 13.57 -9.40
N ARG A 804 -11.09 12.74 -10.33
CA ARG A 804 -11.05 11.28 -10.24
C ARG A 804 -9.76 10.67 -10.83
N TYR A 805 -9.17 11.27 -11.87
CA TYR A 805 -8.14 10.63 -12.69
C TYR A 805 -6.73 11.20 -12.49
N GLN A 806 -6.62 12.40 -11.92
CA GLN A 806 -5.38 13.19 -11.94
C GLN A 806 -4.14 12.42 -11.46
N ARG A 807 -4.31 11.47 -10.53
CA ARG A 807 -3.25 10.58 -10.09
C ARG A 807 -2.60 9.85 -11.26
N TRP A 808 -3.38 9.08 -12.01
CA TRP A 808 -2.87 8.30 -13.15
C TRP A 808 -2.49 9.18 -14.34
N ILE A 809 -3.11 10.35 -14.52
CA ILE A 809 -2.68 11.32 -15.55
C ILE A 809 -1.26 11.84 -15.21
N ARG A 810 -0.95 12.06 -13.92
CA ARG A 810 0.36 12.56 -13.48
C ARG A 810 1.41 11.46 -13.36
N SER A 811 1.06 10.29 -12.81
CA SER A 811 1.99 9.19 -12.53
C SER A 811 2.10 8.15 -13.64
N GLY A 812 1.17 8.16 -14.61
CA GLY A 812 1.01 7.12 -15.61
C GLY A 812 0.06 6.00 -15.18
N ASP A 813 -0.49 5.31 -16.17
CA ASP A 813 -1.31 4.10 -16.01
C ASP A 813 -0.41 2.86 -15.85
N PRO A 814 -0.61 2.01 -14.83
CA PRO A 814 0.25 0.85 -14.57
C PRO A 814 0.23 -0.21 -15.68
N TYR A 815 -0.81 -0.24 -16.52
CA TYR A 815 -0.93 -1.17 -17.63
C TYR A 815 -0.49 -0.57 -18.98
N PHE A 816 -0.04 0.70 -19.00
CA PHE A 816 0.50 1.37 -20.17
C PHE A 816 1.94 1.83 -19.95
N HIS A 817 2.86 1.20 -20.67
CA HIS A 817 4.29 1.39 -20.46
C HIS A 817 4.74 2.85 -20.70
N PRO A 818 5.56 3.48 -19.82
CA PRO A 818 5.89 4.92 -19.86
C PRO A 818 6.70 5.37 -21.09
N ARG A 819 7.35 4.44 -21.81
CA ARG A 819 8.01 4.71 -23.10
C ARG A 819 7.05 4.64 -24.30
N LEU A 820 5.76 4.42 -24.10
CA LEU A 820 4.76 4.48 -25.16
C LEU A 820 4.21 5.89 -25.32
N SER A 821 3.84 6.22 -26.56
CA SER A 821 3.23 7.49 -26.94
C SER A 821 1.83 7.58 -26.35
N VAL A 822 1.58 8.61 -25.53
CA VAL A 822 0.24 8.90 -24.99
C VAL A 822 -0.65 9.62 -26.02
N GLU A 823 -0.10 10.03 -27.17
CA GLU A 823 -0.88 10.60 -28.28
C GLU A 823 -1.48 9.54 -29.21
N SER A 824 -1.19 8.25 -29.01
CA SER A 824 -1.55 7.20 -29.97
C SER A 824 -2.22 6.00 -29.32
N THR A 825 -3.44 5.71 -29.76
CA THR A 825 -4.23 4.53 -29.36
C THR A 825 -3.61 3.20 -29.82
N ALA A 826 -2.82 3.24 -30.90
CA ALA A 826 -1.98 2.13 -31.32
C ALA A 826 -0.62 2.22 -30.62
N PRO A 827 -0.23 1.24 -29.78
CA PRO A 827 1.02 1.31 -29.03
C PRO A 827 2.24 1.50 -29.93
N ARG A 828 2.89 2.65 -29.78
CA ARG A 828 4.14 3.02 -30.45
C ARG A 828 5.10 3.66 -29.45
N LEU A 829 6.39 3.62 -29.73
CA LEU A 829 7.39 4.29 -28.90
C LEU A 829 7.15 5.81 -28.89
N ARG A 830 7.26 6.40 -27.71
CA ARG A 830 7.20 7.85 -27.47
C ARG A 830 8.35 8.55 -28.21
N ARG A 831 8.07 9.71 -28.80
CA ARG A 831 9.09 10.54 -29.47
C ARG A 831 9.72 11.54 -28.50
N PRO A 832 11.00 11.93 -28.69
CA PRO A 832 11.57 13.05 -27.94
C PRO A 832 10.71 14.31 -28.12
N GLY A 833 10.41 15.01 -27.01
CA GLY A 833 9.60 16.23 -27.01
C GLY A 833 8.08 16.01 -27.11
N GLU A 834 7.60 14.76 -27.16
CA GLU A 834 6.17 14.46 -27.10
C GLU A 834 5.58 14.92 -25.75
N PRO A 835 4.43 15.63 -25.73
CA PRO A 835 3.85 16.15 -24.50
C PRO A 835 3.49 15.04 -23.51
N ALA A 836 3.57 15.35 -22.22
CA ALA A 836 3.09 14.46 -21.17
C ALA A 836 1.54 14.44 -21.12
N ALA A 837 0.95 13.40 -20.54
CA ALA A 837 -0.50 13.29 -20.41
C ALA A 837 -1.13 14.51 -19.71
N VAL A 838 -0.48 15.04 -18.66
CA VAL A 838 -0.93 16.25 -17.97
C VAL A 838 -0.93 17.50 -18.85
N GLU A 839 0.01 17.61 -19.80
CA GLU A 839 0.09 18.73 -20.74
C GLU A 839 -1.02 18.63 -21.79
N LEU A 840 -1.36 17.42 -22.22
CA LEU A 840 -2.50 17.14 -23.10
C LEU A 840 -3.85 17.38 -22.40
N ALA A 841 -3.94 17.14 -21.09
CA ALA A 841 -5.15 17.38 -20.29
C ALA A 841 -5.40 18.87 -20.01
N ALA A 842 -4.34 19.67 -19.80
CA ALA A 842 -4.42 21.06 -19.35
C ALA A 842 -5.36 21.97 -20.18
N PRO A 843 -5.39 21.92 -21.53
CA PRO A 843 -6.31 22.73 -22.33
C PRO A 843 -7.79 22.49 -22.02
N HIS A 844 -8.19 21.24 -21.75
CA HIS A 844 -9.58 20.89 -21.43
C HIS A 844 -10.02 21.44 -20.07
N VAL A 845 -9.08 21.49 -19.11
CA VAL A 845 -9.31 22.06 -17.77
C VAL A 845 -9.18 23.59 -17.78
N GLY A 846 -8.67 24.19 -18.85
CA GLY A 846 -8.51 25.64 -18.96
C GLY A 846 -7.51 26.25 -17.96
N ARG A 847 -6.57 25.47 -17.43
CA ARG A 847 -5.50 25.94 -16.55
C ARG A 847 -4.19 25.18 -16.79
N ARG A 848 -3.06 25.81 -16.48
CA ARG A 848 -1.77 25.10 -16.42
C ARG A 848 -1.74 24.21 -15.18
N LEU A 849 -1.27 22.98 -15.36
CA LEU A 849 -1.19 21.95 -14.34
C LEU A 849 0.27 21.61 -14.07
N SER A 850 1.04 22.59 -13.60
CA SER A 850 2.43 22.36 -13.19
C SER A 850 2.50 21.56 -11.90
N ILE A 851 3.60 20.84 -11.68
CA ILE A 851 3.94 20.31 -10.37
C ILE A 851 4.49 21.47 -9.56
N TRP A 852 3.88 21.74 -8.40
CA TRP A 852 4.38 22.78 -7.51
C TRP A 852 5.73 22.34 -6.94
N HIS A 853 6.75 23.16 -7.19
CA HIS A 853 8.03 23.10 -6.50
C HIS A 853 8.14 24.40 -5.70
N SER A 854 8.50 24.32 -4.41
CA SER A 854 8.93 25.54 -3.72
C SER A 854 10.20 26.02 -4.41
N GLN A 855 10.09 27.03 -5.26
CA GLN A 855 11.24 27.70 -5.80
C GLN A 855 11.62 28.84 -4.87
N ASP A 856 12.92 29.08 -4.77
CA ASP A 856 13.49 30.19 -4.00
C ASP A 856 13.23 31.49 -4.80
N ASP A 857 12.00 31.98 -4.75
CA ASP A 857 11.51 32.97 -5.70
C ASP A 857 11.59 34.37 -5.10
N LEU A 858 12.76 34.98 -5.22
CA LEU A 858 12.91 36.45 -5.09
C LEU A 858 11.79 37.19 -5.86
N ALA A 859 11.39 36.65 -7.02
CA ALA A 859 10.28 37.15 -7.83
C ALA A 859 8.90 37.00 -7.16
N GLN A 860 8.63 35.86 -6.52
CA GLN A 860 7.38 35.64 -5.77
C GLN A 860 7.34 36.53 -4.54
N ALA A 861 8.45 36.62 -3.80
CA ALA A 861 8.59 37.52 -2.66
C ALA A 861 8.33 38.98 -3.06
N ALA A 862 8.91 39.44 -4.18
CA ALA A 862 8.67 40.78 -4.72
C ALA A 862 7.20 40.99 -5.15
N ALA A 863 6.60 40.01 -5.83
CA ALA A 863 5.20 40.07 -6.24
C ALA A 863 4.24 40.13 -5.04
N LEU A 864 4.47 39.31 -4.01
CA LEU A 864 3.68 39.29 -2.79
C LEU A 864 3.88 40.57 -1.97
N ALA A 865 5.11 41.09 -1.85
CA ALA A 865 5.35 42.38 -1.19
C ALA A 865 4.65 43.55 -1.91
N SER A 866 4.47 43.46 -3.22
CA SER A 866 3.69 44.46 -3.95
C SER A 866 2.17 44.31 -3.78
N ARG A 867 1.67 43.09 -3.54
CA ARG A 867 0.24 42.79 -3.44
C ARG A 867 -0.30 42.89 -2.01
N CYS A 868 0.45 42.40 -1.03
CA CYS A 868 0.10 42.40 0.39
C CYS A 868 0.53 43.71 1.04
N ARG A 869 -0.08 44.81 0.58
CA ARG A 869 0.10 46.15 1.15
C ARG A 869 -1.11 46.48 1.99
N ILE A 870 -0.88 47.12 3.13
CA ILE A 870 -1.92 47.68 3.97
C ILE A 870 -1.39 48.89 4.71
N ASP A 871 -2.18 49.96 4.76
CA ASP A 871 -1.88 51.17 5.52
C ASP A 871 -2.39 51.01 6.97
N PRO A 872 -1.65 51.51 8.00
CA PRO A 872 -2.17 51.59 9.36
C PRO A 872 -3.60 52.17 9.48
N ALA A 873 -3.96 53.14 8.64
CA ALA A 873 -5.31 53.70 8.60
C ALA A 873 -6.38 52.69 8.16
N GLU A 874 -6.05 51.76 7.26
CA GLU A 874 -6.95 50.68 6.85
C GLU A 874 -7.16 49.67 7.99
N VAL A 875 -6.09 49.34 8.72
CA VAL A 875 -6.18 48.49 9.92
C VAL A 875 -7.05 49.14 11.00
N ASP A 876 -6.87 50.44 11.23
CA ASP A 876 -7.69 51.19 12.19
C ASP A 876 -9.15 51.29 11.74
N ALA A 877 -9.41 51.38 10.43
CA ALA A 877 -10.75 51.33 9.87
C ALA A 877 -11.43 49.97 10.13
N VAL A 878 -10.71 48.85 9.99
CA VAL A 878 -11.22 47.50 10.34
C VAL A 878 -11.64 47.46 11.81
N LYS A 879 -10.75 47.91 12.72
CA LYS A 879 -11.03 47.95 14.17
C LYS A 879 -12.19 48.89 14.51
N ALA A 880 -12.27 50.05 13.87
CA ALA A 880 -13.36 51.01 14.05
C ALA A 880 -14.70 50.41 13.61
N GLN A 881 -14.71 49.68 12.49
CA GLN A 881 -15.88 48.98 12.02
C GLN A 881 -16.32 47.88 12.99
N HIS A 882 -15.40 47.09 13.53
CA HIS A 882 -15.73 46.09 14.56
C HIS A 882 -16.35 46.72 15.80
N ARG A 883 -15.78 47.82 16.31
CA ARG A 883 -16.36 48.58 17.42
C ARG A 883 -17.76 49.12 17.12
N ALA A 884 -18.03 49.49 15.88
CA ALA A 884 -19.37 49.92 15.45
C ALA A 884 -20.39 48.76 15.37
N HIS A 885 -19.91 47.51 15.32
CA HIS A 885 -20.73 46.29 15.25
C HIS A 885 -20.46 45.35 16.45
N SER A 886 -20.20 45.90 17.62
CA SER A 886 -19.89 45.15 18.85
C SER A 886 -21.09 44.41 19.46
N ALA A 887 -22.32 44.84 19.16
CA ALA A 887 -23.53 44.15 19.63
C ALA A 887 -23.66 42.75 18.99
N PRO A 888 -24.12 41.72 19.73
CA PRO A 888 -24.34 40.39 19.18
C PRO A 888 -25.21 40.42 17.91
N ALA A 889 -24.72 39.80 16.83
CA ALA A 889 -25.38 39.78 15.53
C ALA A 889 -25.07 38.47 14.81
N ALA A 890 -26.08 37.61 14.68
CA ALA A 890 -25.93 36.27 14.11
C ALA A 890 -25.78 36.36 12.58
N PRO A 891 -24.69 35.85 11.97
CA PRO A 891 -24.50 35.93 10.53
C PRO A 891 -25.48 35.00 9.81
N ARG A 892 -26.08 35.49 8.71
CA ARG A 892 -26.88 34.69 7.76
C ARG A 892 -26.15 34.44 6.45
N THR A 893 -25.17 35.28 6.14
CA THR A 893 -24.37 35.20 4.92
C THR A 893 -22.88 35.28 5.26
N VAL A 894 -22.09 34.35 4.71
CA VAL A 894 -20.63 34.29 4.91
C VAL A 894 -19.91 34.23 3.57
N ASN A 895 -18.99 35.18 3.35
CA ASN A 895 -18.05 35.15 2.24
C ASN A 895 -16.73 34.50 2.69
N TRP A 896 -16.41 33.32 2.14
CA TRP A 896 -15.17 32.58 2.38
C TRP A 896 -14.11 32.94 1.35
N PHE A 897 -13.05 33.60 1.80
CA PHE A 897 -11.93 33.97 0.95
C PHE A 897 -10.88 32.86 0.93
N ILE A 898 -10.88 32.10 -0.17
CA ILE A 898 -10.04 30.92 -0.36
C ILE A 898 -8.99 31.16 -1.45
N PRO A 899 -7.79 30.58 -1.33
CA PRO A 899 -6.84 30.58 -2.45
C PRO A 899 -7.36 29.72 -3.61
N GLY A 900 -6.67 29.73 -4.75
CA GLY A 900 -6.94 28.77 -5.83
C GLY A 900 -6.87 27.32 -5.33
N ILE A 901 -7.75 26.45 -5.85
CA ILE A 901 -7.83 25.05 -5.43
C ILE A 901 -6.90 24.19 -6.28
N ASP A 902 -5.88 23.60 -5.67
CA ASP A 902 -5.08 22.52 -6.26
C ASP A 902 -5.56 21.13 -5.81
N SER A 903 -6.09 21.04 -4.59
CA SER A 903 -6.78 19.86 -4.07
C SER A 903 -7.79 20.29 -2.99
N PRO A 904 -9.08 19.91 -3.11
CA PRO A 904 -10.11 20.24 -2.12
C PRO A 904 -10.17 19.23 -0.95
N PHE A 905 -9.44 18.11 -1.07
CA PHE A 905 -9.54 16.97 -0.14
C PHE A 905 -8.59 17.06 1.06
N TYR A 906 -7.61 17.96 1.04
CA TYR A 906 -6.55 18.01 2.04
C TYR A 906 -6.31 19.43 2.57
N GLY A 907 -5.78 19.50 3.78
CA GLY A 907 -5.26 20.74 4.36
C GLY A 907 -6.34 21.78 4.62
N GLY A 908 -5.94 23.06 4.58
CA GLY A 908 -6.76 24.12 5.15
C GLY A 908 -8.08 24.40 4.43
N ILE A 909 -8.15 24.12 3.13
CA ILE A 909 -9.39 24.26 2.36
C ILE A 909 -10.43 23.25 2.84
N ASN A 910 -10.03 22.02 3.19
CA ASN A 910 -10.96 21.00 3.68
C ASN A 910 -11.64 21.43 5.00
N THR A 911 -10.88 21.98 5.96
CA THR A 911 -11.45 22.50 7.21
C THR A 911 -12.43 23.65 6.96
N ALA A 912 -12.09 24.58 6.06
CA ALA A 912 -12.96 25.70 5.71
C ALA A 912 -14.29 25.23 5.10
N LEU A 913 -14.23 24.29 4.16
CA LEU A 913 -15.42 23.69 3.56
C LEU A 913 -16.24 22.91 4.60
N ARG A 914 -15.61 22.16 5.49
CA ARG A 914 -16.29 21.44 6.59
C ARG A 914 -17.05 22.39 7.52
N LEU A 915 -16.41 23.49 7.93
CA LEU A 915 -17.05 24.51 8.75
C LEU A 915 -18.19 25.19 7.99
N ALA A 916 -18.03 25.51 6.69
CA ALA A 916 -19.10 26.05 5.86
C ALA A 916 -20.30 25.07 5.78
N THR A 917 -20.05 23.77 5.59
CA THR A 917 -21.11 22.74 5.60
C THR A 917 -21.84 22.71 6.94
N LYS A 918 -21.11 22.77 8.06
CA LYS A 918 -21.72 22.82 9.39
C LYS A 918 -22.59 24.06 9.59
N LEU A 919 -22.09 25.24 9.23
CA LEU A 919 -22.85 26.49 9.33
C LEU A 919 -24.12 26.47 8.48
N ALA A 920 -24.07 25.86 7.29
CA ALA A 920 -25.25 25.68 6.45
C ALA A 920 -26.27 24.72 7.09
N ALA A 921 -25.80 23.60 7.65
CA ALA A 921 -26.67 22.57 8.23
C ALA A 921 -27.32 23.03 9.55
N ASP A 922 -26.54 23.61 10.46
CA ASP A 922 -26.99 23.91 11.83
C ASP A 922 -27.69 25.26 11.96
N HIS A 923 -27.34 26.22 11.10
CA HIS A 923 -27.74 27.63 11.24
C HIS A 923 -28.31 28.25 9.95
N ALA A 924 -28.50 27.45 8.88
CA ALA A 924 -28.99 27.91 7.58
C ALA A 924 -28.21 29.10 7.00
N VAL A 925 -26.90 29.15 7.27
CA VAL A 925 -26.00 30.18 6.74
C VAL A 925 -25.79 29.97 5.25
N GLU A 926 -25.99 31.02 4.46
CA GLU A 926 -25.63 31.05 3.05
C GLU A 926 -24.12 31.25 2.92
N ASN A 927 -23.42 30.22 2.45
CA ASN A 927 -21.97 30.26 2.26
C ASN A 927 -21.64 30.57 0.79
N ARG A 928 -20.77 31.57 0.57
CA ARG A 928 -20.30 32.00 -0.74
C ARG A 928 -18.78 31.94 -0.79
N PHE A 929 -18.20 31.43 -1.87
CA PHE A 929 -16.75 31.26 -2.01
C PHE A 929 -16.15 32.33 -2.91
N VAL A 930 -15.23 33.11 -2.36
CA VAL A 930 -14.44 34.12 -3.08
C VAL A 930 -13.05 33.54 -3.32
N VAL A 931 -12.77 33.16 -4.57
CA VAL A 931 -11.52 32.50 -4.95
C VAL A 931 -10.49 33.54 -5.37
N CYS A 932 -9.44 33.65 -4.57
CA CYS A 932 -8.36 34.61 -4.70
C CYS A 932 -7.19 33.98 -5.46
N GLY A 933 -7.43 33.53 -6.70
CA GLY A 933 -6.45 32.81 -7.50
C GLY A 933 -6.92 32.54 -8.93
N LEU A 934 -6.03 32.00 -9.76
CA LEU A 934 -6.25 31.74 -11.18
C LEU A 934 -7.02 30.42 -11.40
N GLY A 935 -8.07 30.45 -12.22
CA GLY A 935 -8.72 29.23 -12.73
C GLY A 935 -10.17 29.44 -13.17
N PRO A 936 -10.73 28.57 -14.03
CA PRO A 936 -12.15 28.64 -14.40
C PRO A 936 -13.04 28.36 -13.19
N GLU A 937 -14.11 29.13 -13.03
CA GLU A 937 -15.10 28.97 -11.94
C GLU A 937 -15.65 27.55 -11.84
N GLU A 938 -15.99 26.95 -12.99
CA GLU A 938 -16.55 25.59 -13.06
C GLU A 938 -15.58 24.51 -12.53
N TYR A 939 -14.28 24.68 -12.73
CA TYR A 939 -13.26 23.80 -12.18
C TYR A 939 -13.21 23.86 -10.64
N ILE A 940 -13.31 25.07 -10.07
CA ILE A 940 -13.33 25.26 -8.61
C ILE A 940 -14.62 24.65 -8.04
N ARG A 941 -15.77 24.95 -8.64
CA ARG A 941 -17.07 24.44 -8.19
C ARG A 941 -17.13 22.91 -8.16
N THR A 942 -16.63 22.24 -9.20
CA THR A 942 -16.55 20.76 -9.22
C THR A 942 -15.59 20.22 -8.17
N GLY A 943 -14.50 20.94 -7.84
CA GLY A 943 -13.62 20.56 -6.73
C GLY A 943 -14.31 20.65 -5.37
N ILE A 944 -15.06 21.73 -5.12
CA ILE A 944 -15.85 21.90 -3.89
C ILE A 944 -16.91 20.80 -3.79
N ALA A 945 -17.68 20.57 -4.85
CA ALA A 945 -18.71 19.53 -4.90
C ALA A 945 -18.12 18.13 -4.65
N ALA A 946 -16.97 17.83 -5.27
CA ALA A 946 -16.29 16.55 -5.09
C ALA A 946 -15.85 16.29 -3.64
N ALA A 947 -15.49 17.32 -2.87
CA ALA A 947 -15.07 17.18 -1.47
C ALA A 947 -16.25 17.26 -0.48
N PHE A 948 -17.22 18.16 -0.74
CA PHE A 948 -18.38 18.41 0.11
C PHE A 948 -19.63 18.62 -0.76
N PRO A 949 -20.36 17.54 -1.12
CA PRO A 949 -21.50 17.62 -2.03
C PRO A 949 -22.61 18.59 -1.58
N GLY A 950 -22.78 18.78 -0.27
CA GLY A 950 -23.73 19.75 0.30
C GLY A 950 -23.43 21.21 -0.04
N LEU A 951 -22.25 21.51 -0.58
CA LEU A 951 -21.82 22.84 -1.02
C LEU A 951 -21.81 23.00 -2.55
N ALA A 952 -22.28 21.99 -3.31
CA ALA A 952 -22.21 22.02 -4.78
C ALA A 952 -22.93 23.21 -5.43
N SER A 953 -23.96 23.75 -4.77
CA SER A 953 -24.74 24.91 -5.23
C SER A 953 -24.26 26.26 -4.66
N ALA A 954 -23.20 26.26 -3.84
CA ALA A 954 -22.69 27.49 -3.22
C ALA A 954 -22.18 28.49 -4.29
N PRO A 955 -22.61 29.76 -4.25
CA PRO A 955 -22.12 30.78 -5.18
C PRO A 955 -20.60 30.91 -5.10
N THR A 956 -19.94 30.93 -6.27
CA THR A 956 -18.48 31.05 -6.38
C THR A 956 -18.12 32.30 -7.19
N PHE A 957 -17.20 33.11 -6.69
CA PHE A 957 -16.74 34.34 -7.32
C PHE A 957 -15.23 34.29 -7.51
N ILE A 958 -14.74 34.60 -8.71
CA ILE A 958 -13.30 34.72 -8.98
C ILE A 958 -12.85 36.17 -8.77
N ALA A 959 -11.94 36.41 -7.84
CA ALA A 959 -11.45 37.73 -7.46
C ALA A 959 -9.92 37.83 -7.61
N GLU A 960 -9.47 38.18 -8.82
CA GLU A 960 -8.03 38.31 -9.15
C GLU A 960 -7.54 39.77 -9.12
N THR A 961 -8.46 40.73 -9.17
CA THR A 961 -8.20 42.17 -9.23
C THR A 961 -9.10 42.91 -8.25
N ASP A 962 -8.70 44.11 -7.84
CA ASP A 962 -9.50 44.95 -6.93
C ASP A 962 -10.88 45.27 -7.52
N ALA A 963 -10.98 45.43 -8.85
CA ALA A 963 -12.24 45.66 -9.54
C ALA A 963 -13.19 44.45 -9.50
N GLN A 964 -12.66 43.22 -9.52
CA GLN A 964 -13.46 42.01 -9.33
C GLN A 964 -13.84 41.83 -7.86
N LEU A 965 -12.91 42.10 -6.94
CA LEU A 965 -13.16 42.07 -5.50
C LEU A 965 -14.26 43.05 -5.08
N ALA A 966 -14.31 44.24 -5.69
CA ALA A 966 -15.36 45.24 -5.46
C ALA A 966 -16.76 44.80 -5.94
N ARG A 967 -16.86 43.78 -6.79
CA ARG A 967 -18.14 43.22 -7.27
C ARG A 967 -18.66 42.07 -6.40
N VAL A 968 -17.86 41.59 -5.46
CA VAL A 968 -18.29 40.54 -4.52
C VAL A 968 -19.44 41.10 -3.67
N PRO A 969 -20.61 40.44 -3.62
CA PRO A 969 -21.74 40.90 -2.83
C PRO A 969 -21.40 41.04 -1.35
N ALA A 970 -22.01 42.02 -0.69
CA ALA A 970 -21.84 42.19 0.74
C ALA A 970 -22.35 40.97 1.53
N ALA A 971 -21.72 40.70 2.68
CA ALA A 971 -22.06 39.61 3.58
C ALA A 971 -21.93 40.03 5.04
N ASP A 972 -22.67 39.36 5.93
CA ASP A 972 -22.63 39.62 7.37
C ASP A 972 -21.23 39.34 7.95
N ALA A 973 -20.56 38.32 7.44
CA ALA A 973 -19.17 37.99 7.78
C ALA A 973 -18.33 37.67 6.53
N ALA A 974 -17.04 38.04 6.58
CA ALA A 974 -16.01 37.57 5.66
C ALA A 974 -14.92 36.82 6.42
N ILE A 975 -14.51 35.66 5.91
CA ILE A 975 -13.52 34.79 6.56
C ILE A 975 -12.35 34.55 5.61
N ALA A 976 -11.16 34.98 6.02
CA ALA A 976 -9.90 34.62 5.37
C ALA A 976 -9.46 33.21 5.78
N THR A 977 -8.85 32.46 4.86
CA THR A 977 -8.40 31.07 5.08
C THR A 977 -6.90 30.86 4.84
N LEU A 978 -6.19 31.91 4.42
CA LEU A 978 -4.74 31.96 4.21
C LEU A 978 -4.25 33.39 4.43
N TRP A 979 -3.00 33.59 4.84
CA TRP A 979 -2.43 34.90 5.15
C TRP A 979 -2.56 35.88 3.98
N THR A 980 -2.44 35.41 2.74
CA THR A 980 -2.64 36.26 1.55
C THR A 980 -4.09 36.73 1.41
N THR A 981 -5.06 35.90 1.76
CA THR A 981 -6.48 36.27 1.71
C THR A 981 -6.89 37.13 2.91
N ALA A 982 -6.15 37.09 4.01
CA ALA A 982 -6.34 38.00 5.14
C ALA A 982 -6.15 39.47 4.75
N TYR A 983 -5.15 39.79 3.93
CA TYR A 983 -4.96 41.13 3.37
C TYR A 983 -6.17 41.58 2.53
N GLN A 984 -6.74 40.69 1.71
CA GLN A 984 -7.90 41.01 0.88
C GLN A 984 -9.17 41.20 1.70
N VAL A 985 -9.38 40.39 2.74
CA VAL A 985 -10.50 40.54 3.67
C VAL A 985 -10.40 41.85 4.43
N ALA A 986 -9.20 42.24 4.88
CA ALA A 986 -8.97 43.49 5.60
C ALA A 986 -9.45 44.71 4.81
N VAL A 987 -9.18 44.75 3.51
CA VAL A 987 -9.56 45.88 2.63
C VAL A 987 -10.92 45.69 1.92
N HIS A 988 -11.61 44.57 2.13
CA HIS A 988 -12.89 44.31 1.46
C HIS A 988 -14.01 45.22 2.02
N PRO A 989 -14.69 46.01 1.17
CA PRO A 989 -15.68 46.99 1.63
C PRO A 989 -17.04 46.37 2.02
N GLY A 990 -17.33 45.13 1.62
CA GLY A 990 -18.64 44.49 1.74
C GLY A 990 -18.81 43.51 2.91
N ALA A 991 -17.95 43.52 3.93
CA ALA A 991 -18.10 42.62 5.08
C ALA A 991 -18.62 43.37 6.30
N GLY A 992 -19.60 42.83 7.03
CA GLY A 992 -20.04 43.36 8.34
C GLY A 992 -18.99 43.12 9.43
N ARG A 993 -18.62 41.85 9.65
CA ARG A 993 -17.47 41.43 10.46
C ARG A 993 -16.43 40.70 9.64
N ARG A 994 -15.19 40.71 10.13
CA ARG A 994 -14.04 40.13 9.41
C ARG A 994 -13.26 39.18 10.30
N PHE A 995 -13.04 37.98 9.81
CA PHE A 995 -12.41 36.89 10.54
C PHE A 995 -11.25 36.31 9.75
N TYR A 996 -10.37 35.63 10.48
CA TYR A 996 -9.26 34.87 9.92
C TYR A 996 -9.22 33.48 10.54
N LEU A 997 -9.50 32.46 9.72
CA LEU A 997 -9.32 31.05 10.07
C LEU A 997 -7.83 30.68 9.99
N VAL A 998 -7.16 30.75 11.14
CA VAL A 998 -5.72 30.46 11.29
C VAL A 998 -5.54 28.99 11.61
N GLN A 999 -5.05 28.23 10.63
CA GLN A 999 -5.03 26.76 10.71
C GLN A 999 -3.68 26.18 11.13
N ASP A 1000 -2.64 26.99 11.04
CA ASP A 1000 -1.28 26.67 11.41
C ASP A 1000 -0.52 28.00 11.59
N PHE A 1001 0.71 27.97 12.09
CA PHE A 1001 1.56 29.17 12.11
C PHE A 1001 2.18 29.36 10.72
N GLU A 1002 1.43 30.06 9.87
CA GLU A 1002 1.72 30.27 8.46
C GLU A 1002 3.08 30.92 8.15
N PRO A 1003 3.67 31.79 9.02
CA PRO A 1003 5.02 32.28 8.80
C PRO A 1003 6.05 31.16 8.65
N MET A 1004 5.93 30.07 9.41
CA MET A 1004 6.84 28.93 9.34
C MET A 1004 6.70 28.07 8.08
N PHE A 1005 5.78 28.39 7.17
CA PHE A 1005 5.73 27.74 5.86
C PHE A 1005 6.94 28.15 5.02
N TYR A 1006 7.58 29.26 5.37
CA TYR A 1006 8.66 29.88 4.63
C TYR A 1006 9.91 30.00 5.53
N PRO A 1007 11.12 29.96 4.95
CA PRO A 1007 12.31 30.40 5.64
C PRO A 1007 12.19 31.88 6.06
N ALA A 1008 12.89 32.28 7.12
CA ALA A 1008 12.90 33.66 7.58
C ALA A 1008 13.31 34.62 6.45
N GLY A 1009 12.43 35.54 6.08
CA GLY A 1009 12.58 36.43 4.93
C GLY A 1009 11.31 37.24 4.66
N THR A 1010 11.19 37.84 3.47
CA THR A 1010 10.06 38.73 3.12
C THR A 1010 8.70 38.04 3.25
N ILE A 1011 8.55 36.82 2.72
CA ILE A 1011 7.26 36.12 2.75
C ILE A 1011 6.88 35.74 4.19
N TYR A 1012 7.86 35.28 4.99
CA TYR A 1012 7.67 35.05 6.43
C TYR A 1012 7.14 36.31 7.13
N ALA A 1013 7.79 37.46 6.91
CA ALA A 1013 7.41 38.72 7.56
C ALA A 1013 6.01 39.18 7.17
N LEU A 1014 5.65 39.07 5.88
CA LEU A 1014 4.31 39.41 5.39
C LEU A 1014 3.23 38.47 5.93
N ALA A 1015 3.53 37.17 6.05
CA ALA A 1015 2.63 36.21 6.66
C ALA A 1015 2.45 36.50 8.16
N GLU A 1016 3.50 36.88 8.89
CA GLU A 1016 3.41 37.22 10.31
C GLU A 1016 2.60 38.51 10.52
N GLU A 1017 2.78 39.51 9.65
CA GLU A 1017 2.04 40.77 9.73
C GLU A 1017 0.52 40.58 9.50
N SER A 1018 0.11 39.49 8.84
CA SER A 1018 -1.31 39.18 8.66
C SER A 1018 -2.08 38.99 9.98
N TYR A 1019 -1.39 38.69 11.09
CA TYR A 1019 -1.99 38.58 12.42
C TYR A 1019 -2.24 39.94 13.09
N ARG A 1020 -1.77 41.04 12.51
CA ARG A 1020 -1.94 42.41 13.02
C ARG A 1020 -2.98 43.24 12.26
N LEU A 1021 -3.67 42.64 11.28
CA LEU A 1021 -4.64 43.33 10.41
C LEU A 1021 -5.97 43.71 11.09
N GLY A 1022 -6.11 43.40 12.39
CA GLY A 1022 -7.32 43.71 13.17
C GLY A 1022 -8.50 42.76 12.91
N LEU A 1023 -8.26 41.59 12.33
CA LEU A 1023 -9.30 40.56 12.12
C LEU A 1023 -9.56 39.76 13.41
N TYR A 1024 -10.75 39.16 13.52
CA TYR A 1024 -11.04 38.20 14.59
C TYR A 1024 -10.47 36.82 14.25
N GLY A 1025 -9.66 36.24 15.13
CA GLY A 1025 -9.03 34.95 14.92
C GLY A 1025 -9.95 33.77 15.23
N ILE A 1026 -10.01 32.81 14.31
CA ILE A 1026 -10.57 31.47 14.53
C ILE A 1026 -9.41 30.50 14.40
N CYS A 1027 -8.87 30.05 15.54
CA CYS A 1027 -7.59 29.35 15.57
C CYS A 1027 -7.75 27.83 15.72
N ASN A 1028 -7.04 27.09 14.87
CA ASN A 1028 -6.94 25.64 14.94
C ASN A 1028 -5.96 25.26 16.04
N THR A 1029 -6.47 24.95 17.23
CA THR A 1029 -5.80 24.79 18.54
C THR A 1029 -5.67 26.05 19.39
N GLU A 1030 -5.72 25.84 20.72
CA GLU A 1030 -5.50 26.88 21.73
C GLU A 1030 -4.09 27.49 21.68
N ASN A 1031 -3.08 26.74 21.23
CA ASN A 1031 -1.73 27.28 21.06
C ASN A 1031 -1.70 28.41 20.02
N LEU A 1032 -2.37 28.22 18.89
CA LEU A 1032 -2.50 29.26 17.88
C LEU A 1032 -3.33 30.44 18.39
N ALA A 1033 -4.39 30.22 19.16
CA ALA A 1033 -5.17 31.31 19.74
C ALA A 1033 -4.35 32.16 20.72
N ARG A 1034 -3.56 31.53 21.60
CA ARG A 1034 -2.64 32.24 22.49
C ARG A 1034 -1.59 33.04 21.72
N LEU A 1035 -1.06 32.46 20.65
CA LEU A 1035 -0.11 33.15 19.77
C LEU A 1035 -0.76 34.35 19.07
N TYR A 1036 -1.95 34.18 18.49
CA TYR A 1036 -2.70 35.27 17.86
C TYR A 1036 -3.01 36.41 18.84
N ARG A 1037 -3.42 36.08 20.07
CA ARG A 1037 -3.63 37.05 21.16
C ARG A 1037 -2.35 37.79 21.54
N SER A 1038 -1.18 37.14 21.46
CA SER A 1038 0.12 37.80 21.70
C SER A 1038 0.46 38.89 20.67
N TYR A 1039 -0.12 38.82 19.47
CA TYR A 1039 -0.06 39.87 18.46
C TYR A 1039 -1.10 40.99 18.66
N GLY A 1040 -1.89 40.93 19.74
CA GLY A 1040 -2.91 41.92 20.10
C GLY A 1040 -4.29 41.68 19.46
N GLY A 1041 -4.52 40.50 18.86
CA GLY A 1041 -5.81 40.12 18.27
C GLY A 1041 -6.77 39.46 19.27
N THR A 1042 -8.06 39.49 18.94
CA THR A 1042 -9.10 38.70 19.65
C THR A 1042 -9.32 37.40 18.89
N ALA A 1043 -9.28 36.26 19.59
CA ALA A 1043 -9.43 34.95 18.96
C ALA A 1043 -10.17 33.93 19.83
N THR A 1044 -10.86 33.01 19.16
CA THR A 1044 -11.34 31.73 19.71
C THR A 1044 -10.49 30.57 19.16
N HIS A 1045 -10.68 29.36 19.69
CA HIS A 1045 -10.06 28.15 19.18
C HIS A 1045 -11.03 26.99 19.04
N PHE A 1046 -10.62 26.00 18.26
CA PHE A 1046 -11.19 24.65 18.28
C PHE A 1046 -10.08 23.61 18.36
N THR A 1047 -10.41 22.39 18.80
CA THR A 1047 -9.47 21.26 18.80
C THR A 1047 -9.81 20.34 17.62
N PRO A 1048 -8.87 20.08 16.69
CA PRO A 1048 -9.17 19.28 15.51
C PRO A 1048 -9.54 17.83 15.86
N ALA A 1049 -10.46 17.27 15.07
CA ALA A 1049 -10.90 15.88 15.15
C ALA A 1049 -10.44 15.08 13.93
N VAL A 1050 -10.81 13.80 13.87
CA VAL A 1050 -10.50 12.88 12.78
C VAL A 1050 -11.78 12.45 12.06
N ASP A 1051 -11.69 12.34 10.74
CA ASP A 1051 -12.75 11.74 9.92
C ASP A 1051 -12.79 10.22 10.11
N GLY A 1052 -13.65 9.74 11.03
CA GLY A 1052 -13.78 8.32 11.37
C GLY A 1052 -14.32 7.43 10.25
N ALA A 1053 -14.87 8.01 9.17
CA ALA A 1053 -15.27 7.24 7.99
C ALA A 1053 -14.05 6.78 7.17
N VAL A 1054 -12.95 7.55 7.21
CA VAL A 1054 -11.73 7.29 6.44
C VAL A 1054 -10.61 6.76 7.31
N PHE A 1055 -10.36 7.41 8.45
CA PHE A 1055 -9.27 7.10 9.35
C PHE A 1055 -9.79 6.33 10.56
N HIS A 1056 -9.53 5.02 10.55
CA HIS A 1056 -9.97 4.12 11.60
C HIS A 1056 -9.09 2.86 11.62
N ALA A 1057 -9.08 2.16 12.76
CA ALA A 1057 -8.34 0.91 12.92
C ALA A 1057 -9.12 -0.36 12.46
N ARG A 1058 -10.39 -0.24 12.05
CA ARG A 1058 -11.17 -1.39 11.54
C ARG A 1058 -10.47 -2.01 10.34
N HIS A 1059 -10.46 -3.35 10.27
CA HIS A 1059 -9.85 -4.15 9.19
C HIS A 1059 -8.33 -3.91 8.97
N ARG A 1060 -7.62 -3.43 9.99
CA ARG A 1060 -6.16 -3.23 9.93
C ARG A 1060 -5.45 -4.56 9.61
N VAL A 1061 -4.52 -4.51 8.65
CA VAL A 1061 -3.73 -5.67 8.22
C VAL A 1061 -2.79 -6.08 9.36
N ARG A 1062 -2.93 -7.30 9.87
CA ARG A 1062 -2.00 -7.86 10.86
C ARG A 1062 -0.81 -8.48 10.14
N ARG A 1063 0.39 -7.95 10.38
CA ARG A 1063 1.65 -8.47 9.82
C ARG A 1063 2.37 -9.39 10.80
N SER A 1064 3.17 -10.30 10.24
CA SER A 1064 4.02 -11.20 11.02
C SER A 1064 5.02 -10.41 11.87
N PRO A 1065 5.26 -10.76 13.14
CA PRO A 1065 6.30 -10.13 13.96
C PRO A 1065 7.72 -10.19 13.38
N GLU A 1066 7.98 -11.16 12.51
CA GLU A 1066 9.27 -11.49 11.87
C GLU A 1066 9.40 -10.90 10.46
N GLY A 1067 8.31 -10.34 9.94
CA GLY A 1067 8.29 -9.62 8.67
C GLY A 1067 8.90 -8.21 8.80
N PRO A 1068 9.17 -7.53 7.67
CA PRO A 1068 9.62 -6.16 7.71
C PRO A 1068 8.58 -5.24 8.34
N VAL A 1069 9.03 -4.40 9.27
CA VAL A 1069 8.22 -3.30 9.81
C VAL A 1069 7.99 -2.27 8.72
N THR A 1070 6.74 -1.88 8.48
CA THR A 1070 6.40 -0.87 7.48
C THR A 1070 6.27 0.50 8.14
N LEU A 1071 7.15 1.43 7.75
CA LEU A 1071 7.17 2.82 8.18
C LEU A 1071 6.56 3.72 7.11
N PHE A 1072 5.49 4.42 7.48
CA PHE A 1072 4.94 5.52 6.69
C PHE A 1072 5.66 6.84 7.01
N VAL A 1073 5.94 7.63 5.98
CA VAL A 1073 6.46 8.99 6.11
C VAL A 1073 5.68 9.95 5.21
N TYR A 1074 5.28 11.09 5.75
CA TYR A 1074 4.68 12.13 4.94
C TYR A 1074 5.76 12.92 4.17
N ALA A 1075 5.82 12.73 2.85
CA ALA A 1075 6.80 13.37 1.99
C ALA A 1075 6.24 14.65 1.35
N ARG A 1076 6.79 15.80 1.76
CA ARG A 1076 6.49 17.12 1.18
C ARG A 1076 7.76 17.93 0.98
N PRO A 1077 8.57 17.61 -0.04
CA PRO A 1077 9.71 18.44 -0.40
C PRO A 1077 9.26 19.88 -0.67
N GLY A 1078 10.04 20.86 -0.21
CA GLY A 1078 9.68 22.27 -0.30
C GLY A 1078 8.65 22.77 0.70
N HIS A 1079 8.20 21.93 1.64
CA HIS A 1079 7.42 22.35 2.80
C HIS A 1079 8.33 22.38 4.03
N TRP A 1080 9.07 23.48 4.20
CA TRP A 1080 10.20 23.59 5.13
C TRP A 1080 9.88 23.21 6.58
N ARG A 1081 8.66 23.52 7.07
CA ARG A 1081 8.21 23.14 8.41
C ARG A 1081 8.20 21.62 8.68
N ASN A 1082 8.12 20.79 7.65
CA ASN A 1082 8.07 19.33 7.78
C ASN A 1082 9.47 18.70 7.82
N CYS A 1083 10.53 19.49 7.65
CA CYS A 1083 11.92 19.04 7.75
C CYS A 1083 12.24 17.80 6.89
N TRP A 1084 11.81 17.79 5.62
CA TRP A 1084 12.00 16.64 4.72
C TRP A 1084 13.47 16.23 4.60
N GLU A 1085 14.38 17.20 4.51
CA GLU A 1085 15.83 16.98 4.38
C GLU A 1085 16.40 16.24 5.59
N LEU A 1086 15.87 16.54 6.79
CA LEU A 1086 16.22 15.85 8.01
C LEU A 1086 15.63 14.43 8.05
N ALA A 1087 14.39 14.27 7.61
CA ALA A 1087 13.73 12.97 7.50
C ALA A 1087 14.48 12.04 6.55
N GLU A 1088 14.74 12.49 5.32
CA GLU A 1088 15.41 11.73 4.27
C GLU A 1088 16.76 11.19 4.76
N ALA A 1089 17.59 12.04 5.36
CA ALA A 1089 18.87 11.62 5.93
C ALA A 1089 18.73 10.54 7.02
N ALA A 1090 17.72 10.67 7.89
CA ALA A 1090 17.43 9.68 8.93
C ALA A 1090 16.89 8.37 8.35
N LEU A 1091 16.02 8.41 7.34
CA LEU A 1091 15.43 7.23 6.72
C LEU A 1091 16.47 6.40 5.97
N HIS A 1092 17.42 7.04 5.29
CA HIS A 1092 18.54 6.33 4.66
C HIS A 1092 19.44 5.65 5.71
N GLU A 1093 19.83 6.35 6.78
CA GLU A 1093 20.61 5.75 7.86
C GLU A 1093 19.84 4.59 8.54
N LEU A 1094 18.54 4.74 8.75
CA LEU A 1094 17.68 3.69 9.30
C LEU A 1094 17.65 2.47 8.36
N LYS A 1095 17.53 2.69 7.05
CA LYS A 1095 17.56 1.61 6.04
C LYS A 1095 18.93 0.92 6.01
N ASP A 1096 20.02 1.66 6.13
CA ASP A 1096 21.38 1.11 6.22
C ASP A 1096 21.58 0.24 7.47
N ARG A 1097 20.97 0.61 8.61
CA ARG A 1097 21.01 -0.16 9.87
C ARG A 1097 20.12 -1.39 9.85
N MET A 1098 18.92 -1.28 9.30
CA MET A 1098 17.88 -2.31 9.40
C MET A 1098 17.80 -3.24 8.18
N GLY A 1099 18.24 -2.79 7.00
CA GLY A 1099 18.16 -3.54 5.75
C GLY A 1099 16.73 -3.96 5.40
N ASP A 1100 16.54 -5.24 5.13
CA ASP A 1100 15.23 -5.80 4.76
C ASP A 1100 14.28 -6.00 5.93
N ARG A 1101 14.69 -5.64 7.17
CA ARG A 1101 13.78 -5.64 8.34
C ARG A 1101 12.88 -4.41 8.40
N ILE A 1102 13.10 -3.42 7.53
CA ILE A 1102 12.26 -2.24 7.42
C ILE A 1102 11.88 -1.95 5.97
N ARG A 1103 10.61 -1.63 5.78
CA ARG A 1103 10.03 -1.11 4.54
C ARG A 1103 9.65 0.34 4.79
N ILE A 1104 10.12 1.27 3.95
CA ILE A 1104 9.83 2.69 4.10
C ILE A 1104 8.97 3.14 2.93
N VAL A 1105 7.76 3.61 3.22
CA VAL A 1105 6.81 4.13 2.22
C VAL A 1105 6.55 5.60 2.49
N ALA A 1106 6.52 6.40 1.44
CA ALA A 1106 6.31 7.83 1.53
C ALA A 1106 5.22 8.30 0.57
N ALA A 1107 4.31 9.15 1.06
CA ALA A 1107 3.26 9.77 0.26
C ALA A 1107 3.04 11.23 0.69
N GLY A 1108 2.46 12.04 -0.18
CA GLY A 1108 2.08 13.43 0.12
C GLY A 1108 2.45 14.46 -0.95
N SER A 1109 3.33 14.12 -1.90
CA SER A 1109 3.78 15.03 -2.96
C SER A 1109 3.88 14.33 -4.31
N TRP A 1110 3.68 15.09 -5.38
CA TRP A 1110 3.89 14.66 -6.76
C TRP A 1110 5.37 14.68 -7.19
N ALA A 1111 6.23 15.37 -6.44
CA ALA A 1111 7.65 15.45 -6.73
C ALA A 1111 8.34 14.16 -6.22
N PRO A 1112 8.88 13.30 -7.12
CA PRO A 1112 9.76 12.23 -6.68
C PRO A 1112 11.04 12.86 -6.10
N VAL A 1113 11.47 12.36 -4.95
CA VAL A 1113 12.79 12.68 -4.40
C VAL A 1113 13.62 11.42 -4.54
N GLU A 1114 14.37 11.32 -5.62
CA GLU A 1114 15.39 10.28 -5.70
C GLU A 1114 16.73 10.90 -5.31
N SER A 1115 17.31 10.40 -4.22
CA SER A 1115 18.66 10.74 -3.82
C SER A 1115 19.66 10.11 -4.80
N GLY A 1116 20.57 10.90 -5.35
CA GLY A 1116 21.73 10.39 -6.11
C GLY A 1116 22.65 9.48 -5.27
N ASP A 1117 23.59 8.83 -5.97
CA ASP A 1117 24.71 7.99 -5.48
C ASP A 1117 24.42 6.82 -4.50
N ARG A 1118 23.16 6.62 -4.07
CA ARG A 1118 22.77 5.57 -3.11
C ARG A 1118 21.69 4.65 -3.68
N LEU A 1119 21.58 3.45 -3.10
CA LEU A 1119 20.44 2.57 -3.39
C LEU A 1119 19.13 3.23 -2.89
N PRO A 1120 18.03 3.08 -3.65
CA PRO A 1120 16.76 3.67 -3.28
C PRO A 1120 16.19 2.97 -2.05
N ALA A 1121 16.02 3.72 -0.96
CA ALA A 1121 15.55 3.21 0.33
C ALA A 1121 14.03 3.38 0.54
N ILE A 1122 13.40 4.30 -0.20
CA ILE A 1122 12.05 4.81 0.06
C ILE A 1122 11.16 4.52 -1.15
N ALA A 1123 10.00 3.94 -0.91
CA ALA A 1123 8.96 3.79 -1.93
C ALA A 1123 8.05 5.03 -1.94
N HIS A 1124 8.15 5.84 -3.00
CA HIS A 1124 7.32 7.03 -3.17
C HIS A 1124 6.00 6.68 -3.88
N LEU A 1125 4.88 6.87 -3.19
CA LEU A 1125 3.54 6.54 -3.67
C LEU A 1125 2.82 7.73 -4.33
N GLY A 1126 3.44 8.91 -4.33
CA GLY A 1126 2.86 10.15 -4.86
C GLY A 1126 1.85 10.80 -3.93
N LEU A 1127 0.88 11.52 -4.49
CA LEU A 1127 -0.30 11.97 -3.76
C LEU A 1127 -1.44 10.95 -3.99
N LEU A 1128 -1.99 10.45 -2.89
CA LEU A 1128 -3.06 9.46 -2.89
C LEU A 1128 -4.42 10.12 -2.74
N ASP A 1129 -5.48 9.38 -3.05
CA ASP A 1129 -6.84 9.81 -2.72
C ASP A 1129 -7.09 9.71 -1.19
N TYR A 1130 -8.11 10.42 -0.70
CA TYR A 1130 -8.36 10.56 0.73
C TYR A 1130 -8.63 9.20 1.40
N ALA A 1131 -9.47 8.35 0.79
CA ALA A 1131 -9.73 6.98 1.27
C ALA A 1131 -8.48 6.08 1.23
N GLU A 1132 -7.72 6.14 0.12
CA GLU A 1132 -6.49 5.35 -0.05
C GLU A 1132 -5.40 5.73 0.97
N THR A 1133 -5.39 6.99 1.41
CA THR A 1133 -4.50 7.45 2.49
C THR A 1133 -4.83 6.74 3.81
N GLY A 1134 -6.12 6.59 4.13
CA GLY A 1134 -6.58 5.79 5.28
C GLY A 1134 -6.18 4.31 5.18
N ASP A 1135 -6.31 3.70 4.00
CA ASP A 1135 -5.88 2.32 3.74
C ASP A 1135 -4.37 2.15 3.89
N LEU A 1136 -3.60 3.09 3.34
CA LEU A 1136 -2.14 3.10 3.50
C LEU A 1136 -1.78 3.14 4.98
N TYR A 1137 -2.40 4.02 5.78
CA TYR A 1137 -2.12 4.13 7.21
C TYR A 1137 -2.45 2.83 7.96
N ARG A 1138 -3.56 2.18 7.64
CA ARG A 1138 -3.91 0.85 8.18
C ARG A 1138 -2.94 -0.26 7.77
N SER A 1139 -2.24 -0.11 6.64
CA SER A 1139 -1.27 -1.10 6.16
C SER A 1139 0.13 -0.95 6.76
N CYS A 1140 0.41 0.18 7.44
CA CYS A 1140 1.73 0.55 7.99
C CYS A 1140 1.80 0.31 9.49
N ASP A 1141 2.91 -0.22 9.99
CA ASP A 1141 3.11 -0.52 11.42
C ASP A 1141 3.41 0.73 12.26
N MET A 1142 4.10 1.70 11.67
CA MET A 1142 4.51 2.95 12.31
C MET A 1142 4.48 4.12 11.34
N GLY A 1143 4.41 5.34 11.86
CA GLY A 1143 4.41 6.58 11.08
C GLY A 1143 5.39 7.62 11.63
N LEU A 1144 5.98 8.40 10.73
CA LEU A 1144 6.82 9.55 11.05
C LEU A 1144 6.07 10.85 10.73
N ALA A 1145 5.82 11.66 11.75
CA ALA A 1145 5.16 12.95 11.61
C ALA A 1145 6.07 14.08 12.11
N LEU A 1146 6.67 14.82 11.17
CA LEU A 1146 7.57 15.92 11.49
C LEU A 1146 6.88 17.26 11.24
N THR A 1147 6.90 18.12 12.25
CA THR A 1147 6.54 19.53 12.14
C THR A 1147 7.31 20.32 13.18
N VAL A 1148 7.92 21.43 12.76
CA VAL A 1148 8.48 22.44 13.68
C VAL A 1148 7.51 23.59 13.94
N SER A 1149 6.33 23.57 13.32
CA SER A 1149 5.36 24.64 13.47
C SER A 1149 4.76 24.70 14.88
N GLU A 1150 4.15 25.83 15.27
CA GLU A 1150 3.38 25.99 16.53
C GLU A 1150 2.02 25.27 16.48
N HIS A 1151 1.98 24.15 15.75
CA HIS A 1151 0.81 23.31 15.52
C HIS A 1151 1.28 21.85 15.32
N PRO A 1152 0.61 20.85 15.94
CA PRO A 1152 1.06 19.45 15.91
C PRO A 1152 0.87 18.74 14.55
N SER A 1153 0.26 19.40 13.56
CA SER A 1153 -0.24 18.78 12.32
C SER A 1153 -1.44 17.86 12.56
N TYR A 1154 -2.25 17.64 11.52
CA TYR A 1154 -3.34 16.64 11.55
C TYR A 1154 -2.81 15.22 11.39
N LEU A 1155 -1.63 15.08 10.78
CA LEU A 1155 -1.06 13.78 10.45
C LEU A 1155 -0.93 12.82 11.66
N PRO A 1156 -0.45 13.26 12.86
CA PRO A 1156 -0.46 12.39 14.03
C PRO A 1156 -1.86 11.90 14.40
N LEU A 1157 -2.89 12.75 14.34
CA LEU A 1157 -4.27 12.36 14.67
C LEU A 1157 -4.77 11.25 13.73
N GLU A 1158 -4.57 11.42 12.43
CA GLU A 1158 -5.00 10.47 11.39
C GLU A 1158 -4.27 9.12 11.53
N LEU A 1159 -2.95 9.14 11.76
CA LEU A 1159 -2.15 7.92 11.98
C LEU A 1159 -2.58 7.19 13.25
N MET A 1160 -2.78 7.93 14.35
CA MET A 1160 -3.23 7.38 15.63
C MET A 1160 -4.62 6.74 15.51
N ALA A 1161 -5.55 7.38 14.80
CA ALA A 1161 -6.90 6.85 14.54
C ALA A 1161 -6.88 5.55 13.74
N CYS A 1162 -5.91 5.40 12.84
CA CYS A 1162 -5.69 4.16 12.09
C CYS A 1162 -5.03 3.04 12.90
N GLY A 1163 -4.63 3.30 14.15
CA GLY A 1163 -3.91 2.36 15.02
C GLY A 1163 -2.42 2.27 14.73
N THR A 1164 -1.85 3.29 14.08
CA THR A 1164 -0.43 3.37 13.75
C THR A 1164 0.31 4.10 14.86
N SER A 1165 1.38 3.48 15.38
CA SER A 1165 2.25 4.14 16.35
C SER A 1165 3.06 5.25 15.69
N VAL A 1166 3.18 6.42 16.32
CA VAL A 1166 3.77 7.60 15.69
C VAL A 1166 5.06 8.03 16.38
N VAL A 1167 6.08 8.35 15.59
CA VAL A 1167 7.27 9.11 16.02
C VAL A 1167 7.10 10.56 15.57
N CYS A 1168 7.23 11.49 16.51
CA CYS A 1168 7.10 12.93 16.27
C CYS A 1168 8.37 13.68 16.71
N LEU A 1169 8.55 14.91 16.23
CA LEU A 1169 9.57 15.80 16.81
C LEU A 1169 9.18 16.20 18.23
N ASP A 1170 10.20 16.40 19.07
CA ASP A 1170 10.07 17.11 20.33
C ASP A 1170 9.70 18.59 20.06
N ASN A 1171 8.39 18.83 20.06
CA ASN A 1171 7.76 20.10 19.77
C ASN A 1171 6.72 20.40 20.87
N PRO A 1172 6.98 21.37 21.77
CA PRO A 1172 6.06 21.72 22.85
C PRO A 1172 4.64 22.09 22.39
N ALA A 1173 4.50 22.65 21.18
CA ALA A 1173 3.19 23.00 20.61
C ALA A 1173 2.28 21.78 20.40
N GLY A 1174 2.83 20.57 20.37
CA GLY A 1174 2.07 19.33 20.29
C GLY A 1174 1.79 18.66 21.64
N GLY A 1175 2.26 19.20 22.76
CA GLY A 1175 2.23 18.51 24.07
C GLY A 1175 0.83 18.20 24.62
N TRP A 1176 -0.22 18.86 24.11
CA TRP A 1176 -1.61 18.54 24.45
C TRP A 1176 -2.07 17.21 23.83
N LEU A 1177 -1.49 16.81 22.70
CA LEU A 1177 -1.78 15.55 21.98
C LEU A 1177 -0.67 14.50 22.19
N LEU A 1178 0.58 14.93 22.08
CA LEU A 1178 1.76 14.07 21.94
C LEU A 1178 2.47 13.91 23.28
N ARG A 1179 2.41 12.70 23.85
CA ARG A 1179 2.99 12.37 25.16
C ARG A 1179 4.03 11.25 25.00
N ASP A 1180 5.32 11.60 25.15
CA ASP A 1180 6.44 10.65 24.96
C ASP A 1180 6.29 9.41 25.85
N GLY A 1181 6.38 8.23 25.24
CA GLY A 1181 6.29 6.95 25.93
C GLY A 1181 4.88 6.54 26.37
N VAL A 1182 3.86 7.38 26.15
CA VAL A 1182 2.45 7.14 26.48
C VAL A 1182 1.65 6.77 25.23
N ASN A 1183 1.59 7.67 24.24
CA ASN A 1183 0.84 7.47 22.99
C ASN A 1183 1.69 7.65 21.72
N CYS A 1184 2.89 8.21 21.83
CA CYS A 1184 3.87 8.36 20.75
C CYS A 1184 5.30 8.24 21.30
N LEU A 1185 6.30 8.35 20.42
CA LEU A 1185 7.68 8.68 20.82
C LEU A 1185 8.07 10.05 20.30
N LEU A 1186 8.71 10.87 21.15
CA LEU A 1186 9.27 12.15 20.77
C LEU A 1186 10.78 12.02 20.48
N ALA A 1187 11.18 12.57 19.34
CA ALA A 1187 12.55 12.55 18.84
C ALA A 1187 13.19 13.94 18.88
N PRO A 1188 14.45 14.05 19.34
CA PRO A 1188 15.24 15.26 19.15
C PRO A 1188 15.36 15.61 17.65
N ARG A 1189 15.46 16.90 17.34
CA ARG A 1189 15.53 17.44 15.96
C ARG A 1189 16.90 17.21 15.30
N THR A 1190 17.37 15.97 15.28
CA THR A 1190 18.65 15.54 14.74
C THR A 1190 18.50 14.20 14.03
N VAL A 1191 19.37 13.90 13.06
CA VAL A 1191 19.38 12.61 12.36
C VAL A 1191 19.51 11.45 13.35
N ASP A 1192 20.48 11.51 14.26
CA ASP A 1192 20.71 10.44 15.23
C ASP A 1192 19.49 10.24 16.16
N GLY A 1193 18.90 11.32 16.67
CA GLY A 1193 17.72 11.24 17.54
C GLY A 1193 16.49 10.64 16.85
N LEU A 1194 16.27 10.96 15.57
CA LEU A 1194 15.19 10.37 14.78
C LEU A 1194 15.43 8.88 14.53
N VAL A 1195 16.63 8.51 14.08
CA VAL A 1195 16.98 7.12 13.79
C VAL A 1195 16.85 6.26 15.04
N ASP A 1196 17.37 6.72 16.19
CA ASP A 1196 17.35 5.95 17.43
C ASP A 1196 15.91 5.71 17.92
N ARG A 1197 15.00 6.69 17.80
CA ARG A 1197 13.58 6.52 18.16
C ARG A 1197 12.82 5.62 17.19
N LEU A 1198 13.06 5.78 15.89
CA LEU A 1198 12.46 4.92 14.86
C LEU A 1198 12.91 3.47 15.03
N GLU A 1199 14.21 3.24 15.17
CA GLU A 1199 14.78 1.91 15.40
C GLU A 1199 14.22 1.28 16.69
N ALA A 1200 14.19 2.02 17.80
CA ALA A 1200 13.65 1.55 19.07
C ALA A 1200 12.18 1.10 18.97
N MET A 1201 11.34 1.83 18.23
CA MET A 1201 9.94 1.45 18.02
C MET A 1201 9.80 0.28 17.03
N ALA A 1202 10.69 0.18 16.03
CA ALA A 1202 10.63 -0.88 15.02
C ALA A 1202 11.00 -2.24 15.63
N VAL A 1203 12.07 -2.29 16.45
CA VAL A 1203 12.56 -3.53 17.06
C VAL A 1203 11.81 -3.97 18.32
N ASN A 1204 10.84 -3.18 18.81
CA ASN A 1204 10.07 -3.47 20.03
C ASN A 1204 8.55 -3.54 19.75
N PRO A 1205 8.02 -4.70 19.29
CA PRO A 1205 6.59 -4.88 19.04
C PRO A 1205 5.68 -4.64 20.26
N PRO A 1206 6.02 -5.04 21.50
CA PRO A 1206 5.22 -4.69 22.68
C PRO A 1206 5.07 -3.18 22.90
N LEU A 1207 6.17 -2.42 22.79
CA LEU A 1207 6.13 -0.95 22.89
C LEU A 1207 5.22 -0.36 21.82
N ARG A 1208 5.38 -0.80 20.56
CA ARG A 1208 4.59 -0.34 19.42
C ARG A 1208 3.09 -0.55 19.63
N ARG A 1209 2.70 -1.76 20.05
CA ARG A 1209 1.29 -2.11 20.35
C ARG A 1209 0.72 -1.28 21.49
N ARG A 1210 1.48 -1.08 22.57
CA ARG A 1210 1.05 -0.27 23.72
C ARG A 1210 0.79 1.19 23.33
N LEU A 1211 1.71 1.81 22.59
CA LEU A 1211 1.57 3.20 22.15
C LEU A 1211 0.37 3.37 21.21
N ALA A 1212 0.22 2.48 20.22
CA ALA A 1212 -0.94 2.49 19.32
C ALA A 1212 -2.26 2.28 20.07
N GLY A 1213 -2.30 1.37 21.03
CA GLY A 1213 -3.48 1.10 21.85
C GLY A 1213 -3.88 2.29 22.72
N GLN A 1214 -2.91 3.02 23.29
CA GLN A 1214 -3.20 4.25 24.03
C GLN A 1214 -3.65 5.38 23.10
N ALA A 1215 -2.99 5.54 21.95
CA ALA A 1215 -3.35 6.54 20.95
C ALA A 1215 -4.80 6.36 20.45
N LEU A 1216 -5.24 5.13 20.20
CA LEU A 1216 -6.62 4.85 19.80
C LEU A 1216 -7.64 5.26 20.87
N LYS A 1217 -7.32 5.04 22.16
CA LYS A 1217 -8.17 5.48 23.26
C LYS A 1217 -8.26 7.00 23.32
N ASP A 1218 -7.12 7.68 23.22
CA ASP A 1218 -7.05 9.13 23.24
C ASP A 1218 -7.87 9.74 22.07
N ILE A 1219 -7.75 9.17 20.86
CA ILE A 1219 -8.54 9.62 19.70
C ILE A 1219 -10.04 9.40 19.91
N ALA A 1220 -10.44 8.22 20.39
CA ALA A 1220 -11.85 7.90 20.60
C ALA A 1220 -12.50 8.75 21.71
N GLU A 1221 -11.72 9.18 22.71
CA GLU A 1221 -12.21 9.97 23.83
C GLU A 1221 -12.27 11.47 23.51
N PHE A 1222 -11.31 11.99 22.74
CA PHE A 1222 -11.13 13.44 22.61
C PHE A 1222 -11.15 13.98 21.16
N HIS A 1223 -11.01 13.13 20.13
CA HIS A 1223 -10.75 13.58 18.75
C HIS A 1223 -11.57 12.85 17.68
N SER A 1224 -12.67 12.19 18.03
CA SER A 1224 -13.47 11.40 17.09
C SER A 1224 -14.65 12.16 16.45
N ASP A 1225 -14.94 13.38 16.90
CA ASP A 1225 -16.16 14.11 16.54
C ASP A 1225 -15.85 15.53 16.04
N TRP A 1226 -16.02 15.74 14.73
CA TRP A 1226 -15.85 17.04 14.09
C TRP A 1226 -16.96 18.04 14.44
N ASP A 1227 -18.18 17.58 14.72
CA ASP A 1227 -19.29 18.45 15.08
C ASP A 1227 -19.10 19.04 16.46
N ALA A 1228 -18.66 18.22 17.42
CA ALA A 1228 -18.26 18.69 18.74
C ALA A 1228 -17.03 19.60 18.66
N ALA A 1229 -16.02 19.24 17.86
CA ALA A 1229 -14.80 20.04 17.68
C ALA A 1229 -15.10 21.47 17.21
N LEU A 1230 -16.01 21.63 16.24
CA LEU A 1230 -16.37 22.93 15.67
C LEU A 1230 -17.47 23.67 16.47
N GLY A 1231 -17.84 23.16 17.66
CA GLY A 1231 -18.80 23.78 18.55
C GLY A 1231 -18.37 25.19 18.99
N GLY A 1232 -19.35 26.08 19.21
CA GLY A 1232 -19.11 27.45 19.69
C GLY A 1232 -18.54 28.43 18.66
N ILE A 1233 -18.12 27.98 17.47
CA ILE A 1233 -17.62 28.87 16.41
C ILE A 1233 -18.72 29.83 15.94
N TYR A 1234 -19.96 29.36 15.77
CA TYR A 1234 -21.08 30.23 15.39
C TYR A 1234 -21.38 31.30 16.45
N ASP A 1235 -21.28 30.95 17.74
CA ASP A 1235 -21.45 31.89 18.84
C ASP A 1235 -20.36 32.96 18.81
N PHE A 1236 -19.11 32.57 18.52
CA PHE A 1236 -18.02 33.53 18.33
C PHE A 1236 -18.21 34.41 17.08
N LEU A 1237 -18.72 33.88 15.97
CA LEU A 1237 -19.08 34.71 14.81
C LEU A 1237 -20.18 35.73 15.17
N THR A 1238 -21.07 35.36 16.09
CA THR A 1238 -22.20 36.17 16.57
C THR A 1238 -21.80 37.25 17.56
N ASP A 1239 -20.86 36.95 18.47
CA ASP A 1239 -20.38 37.89 19.49
C ASP A 1239 -18.88 37.67 19.82
N PRO A 1240 -17.97 38.14 18.94
CA PRO A 1240 -16.53 37.94 19.14
C PRO A 1240 -15.98 38.62 20.40
N GLU A 1241 -16.58 39.74 20.81
CA GLU A 1241 -16.11 40.55 21.94
C GLU A 1241 -16.64 40.02 23.28
N GLY A 1242 -17.88 39.55 23.34
CA GLY A 1242 -18.47 38.95 24.55
C GLY A 1242 -17.98 37.53 24.82
N VAL A 1243 -17.90 36.68 23.79
CA VAL A 1243 -17.33 35.32 23.91
C VAL A 1243 -15.82 35.38 24.12
N GLY A 1244 -15.12 36.29 23.43
CA GLY A 1244 -13.68 36.50 23.59
C GLY A 1244 -13.27 37.09 24.95
N ALA A 1245 -14.11 37.93 25.58
CA ALA A 1245 -13.82 38.48 26.91
C ALA A 1245 -13.95 37.47 28.07
N ALA A 1246 -14.79 36.43 27.92
CA ALA A 1246 -14.94 35.38 28.92
C ALA A 1246 -13.66 34.53 29.06
N ASP A 1247 -12.95 34.26 27.96
CA ASP A 1247 -11.64 33.59 27.99
C ASP A 1247 -10.50 34.50 28.49
N VAL A 1248 -10.62 35.82 28.32
CA VAL A 1248 -9.63 36.80 28.81
C VAL A 1248 -9.70 36.93 30.35
N LEU A 1249 -10.86 36.69 30.96
CA LEU A 1249 -11.04 36.81 32.42
C LEU A 1249 -10.56 35.59 33.22
N VAL A 1250 -10.26 34.44 32.59
CA VAL A 1250 -9.68 33.27 33.29
C VAL A 1250 -8.14 33.37 33.41
N VAL A 1251 -7.50 34.25 32.65
CA VAL A 1251 -6.04 34.43 32.69
C VAL A 1251 -5.58 35.33 33.86
N GLY A 1252 -6.51 36.00 34.54
CA GLY A 1252 -6.23 36.86 35.70
C GLY A 1252 -6.11 36.16 37.05
N ALA A 1253 -6.44 34.88 37.18
CA ALA A 1253 -6.52 34.19 38.49
C ALA A 1253 -5.88 32.78 38.58
N ALA A 1254 -5.16 32.32 37.55
CA ALA A 1254 -4.45 31.02 37.59
C ALA A 1254 -2.96 31.14 37.24
N GLY A 1255 -2.30 32.18 37.77
CA GLY A 1255 -0.84 32.28 37.80
C GLY A 1255 -0.26 31.68 39.08
N SER A 1256 -0.29 30.35 39.25
CA SER A 1256 0.68 29.62 40.12
C SER A 1256 0.55 28.09 40.06
N HIS A 1257 0.98 27.46 38.95
CA HIS A 1257 1.56 26.12 39.10
C HIS A 1257 3.07 26.25 39.29
N ARG A 1258 3.44 26.36 40.58
CA ARG A 1258 4.81 26.30 41.08
C ARG A 1258 5.55 25.12 40.46
N SER A 1259 6.66 25.43 39.80
CA SER A 1259 7.82 24.55 39.75
C SER A 1259 8.28 24.28 41.18
N GLN A 1260 8.09 23.07 41.71
CA GLN A 1260 8.81 22.63 42.90
C GLN A 1260 9.97 21.73 42.50
N ARG A 1261 11.15 22.33 42.35
CA ARG A 1261 12.40 21.67 42.71
C ARG A 1261 12.41 21.49 44.23
N PRO A 1262 12.95 20.39 44.77
CA PRO A 1262 13.11 20.25 46.22
C PRO A 1262 14.28 21.13 46.68
N ALA A 1263 14.03 21.97 47.68
CA ALA A 1263 15.05 22.76 48.35
C ALA A 1263 15.57 21.97 49.56
N GLU A 1264 16.89 21.78 49.60
CA GLU A 1264 17.60 21.31 50.80
C GLU A 1264 17.68 22.43 51.85
N GLY A 1265 17.37 22.02 53.09
CA GLY A 1265 17.67 22.56 54.42
C GLY A 1265 18.36 23.92 54.61
N ARG A 1266 17.82 24.69 55.57
CA ARG A 1266 18.42 24.86 56.92
C ARG A 1266 17.63 25.92 57.71
N GLN A 1267 17.07 25.53 58.85
CA GLN A 1267 16.72 26.46 59.92
C GLN A 1267 18.01 26.91 60.64
N ARG A 1268 18.12 28.22 60.87
CA ARG A 1268 18.77 28.80 62.05
C ARG A 1268 17.77 29.76 62.69
N HIS A 1269 17.53 29.53 63.98
CA HIS A 1269 17.15 30.46 65.05
C HIS A 1269 17.25 31.95 64.67
N ASP A 1270 16.31 32.84 64.99
CA ASP A 1270 15.24 32.88 66.01
C ASP A 1270 13.97 33.56 65.45
#